data_AF-A0A336LHK9-F1
#
_entry.id   AF-A0A336LHK9-F1
#
_cell.length_a   1.000
_cell.length_b   1.000
_cell.length_c   1.000
_cell.angle_alpha   90.00
_cell.angle_beta   90.00
_cell.angle_gamma   90.00
#
_symmetry.space_group_name_H-M   'P 1'
#
loop_
_entity.id
_entity.type
_entity.pdbx_description
1 polymer ?
#
loop_
_entity_poly.entity_id
_entity_poly.type
_entity_poly.pdbx_seq_one_letter_code
_entity_poly.pdbx_strand_id
1 'polypeptide(L)'
;MEEVMFDCVAIQKSERSKLMKTQCLDQAKVLKECDDDVAKKDIIHKQLCAIKDQTAYNIQTYFEQLHVLVTEEKVIAARVLCEQLLAFENLIPENKWLWVETFKLIKKLLSSVDYKGVREVMKICREKASKCFTKDLRSDEIIQINALVDVLKYIFDRDACLLPAYFIITEIQKPDTVEMHWKVNHLISNYINEFTNVAQMLSIIFLPNLLPVVEHGDYVVNSWRLDPITLKLNLKGALPYNQQLTQPQTKLLRFILEQPYSRDFVCSLLNLQKNQRGTNIQLEENLIWLILSAMERSEGVNSTYEETIPSYWLHLSSQVIYFVLFQFATFPNIINSLYNALSVKKMSRGRNQLMWVLLQFISGSIQRNPIQNFLPVLDLFDLLYVEKEPLPIPDVTNPSCAQLMAPTCIWIHITRKAKLDHYIITRSLPLALKAQYDFLQQLANSTSLLSTNDFTITLLCNAYSTNQEYFSRPMAALIDTILGIKSNNTSNHNCLSMQMLDSLTVHSKMSLIHSIVTHLIAQSKSPTPNIISPGLIETYSRLLVYTEIESLGIKGFLGQLLPAVFKSHAWGVLHTLLEMFSYRINFHIPAHYKVQLLSHLNALVTIKHSVQLHLCIESTSLRIITGLASYEMLSQISRYYIADSKPSGSIVSTDSEELNRTLILTLARSIQNTSSNHDKSSLSWCKDFVNHIMQVTPHSWNPYTLQCFPSQIRDLLNQTNVSSETNTNLKKMVDDQYRTWISLTNEAEAISSGGSSTLFFCVVFKMLFETDNINPYAIKTIEKIGTRNIANNLRNLSDYIISEIKRCVFRPKDNNESQVCFYIIQSLLLKPTFRTRLQDFLSINSPEYWKQNNLENLLQFHQKYPEKFLPDEVSTPIYFGNVCLRLLPVLDLIIHRFIEFSTNQPIKALENILDTFGCLYKFHERPITYLYNTLYYYEQKLRDFPGLKRKLISCIALEICTNKFAISDMYRKYLQFSEINDNMFSKDTSYYSEIVKKVLDAIEDKNTQTSIDWRFNEFPNYPTFSLYTTCMEILCLPQAPAITTHNIMDIISKRYGNIPPGKIHTWINAIGLIIAHLPESYFMTVFERTRELLNSKKMKDWKYKQSPFVMFDFKTVYNSMLDKEFVNHLAVVHAVIQHFNIGQISVLIEYINKVLKPLIKTEYQMIYVCHIICPFLSRLEAEVPRAPMDITLILYEVLEQIDTSKNENSLVYLDPICDLLYHLKYMYIGDMLKTEIETIIKKLSPRLRMRLRFITRLNVVNENICIQTKF
;
A
#
# COMPACT_ATOMS: atom_id res chain seq x y z
N MET A 1 17.12 -21.65 -80.09
CA MET A 1 17.43 -23.10 -80.02
C MET A 1 18.75 -23.45 -80.75
N GLU A 2 19.67 -22.51 -81.00
CA GLU A 2 20.96 -22.81 -81.70
C GLU A 2 22.23 -22.50 -80.89
N GLU A 3 22.16 -21.99 -79.66
CA GLU A 3 23.38 -21.70 -78.86
C GLU A 3 23.79 -22.81 -77.87
N VAL A 4 22.98 -23.87 -77.69
CA VAL A 4 23.23 -24.89 -76.64
C VAL A 4 24.20 -26.00 -77.08
N MET A 5 24.60 -26.04 -78.36
CA MET A 5 25.40 -27.16 -78.91
C MET A 5 26.92 -26.95 -78.97
N PHE A 6 27.47 -25.80 -78.52
CA PHE A 6 28.91 -25.50 -78.64
C PHE A 6 29.65 -25.22 -77.32
N ASP A 7 29.20 -25.75 -76.18
CA ASP A 7 29.86 -25.53 -74.87
C ASP A 7 30.99 -26.52 -74.54
N CYS A 8 31.45 -27.34 -75.50
CA CYS A 8 32.56 -28.28 -75.31
C CYS A 8 33.96 -27.70 -75.63
N VAL A 9 34.11 -26.41 -75.93
CA VAL A 9 35.42 -25.78 -76.07
C VAL A 9 35.77 -25.04 -74.78
N ALA A 10 36.88 -25.45 -74.16
CA ALA A 10 37.39 -24.96 -72.89
C ALA A 10 37.57 -23.43 -72.86
N ILE A 11 36.55 -22.69 -72.42
CA ILE A 11 36.70 -21.29 -72.00
C ILE A 11 37.36 -21.30 -70.62
N GLN A 12 38.58 -20.77 -70.53
CA GLN A 12 39.33 -20.66 -69.29
C GLN A 12 38.50 -19.89 -68.25
N LYS A 13 38.53 -20.33 -66.98
CA LYS A 13 37.90 -19.65 -65.83
C LYS A 13 38.20 -18.13 -65.75
N SER A 14 39.29 -17.67 -66.38
CA SER A 14 39.72 -16.27 -66.48
C SER A 14 38.90 -15.41 -67.48
N GLU A 15 38.35 -15.99 -68.54
CA GLU A 15 37.57 -15.24 -69.54
C GLU A 15 36.09 -15.14 -69.14
N ARG A 16 35.54 -16.17 -68.49
CA ARG A 16 34.18 -16.13 -67.92
C ARG A 16 34.03 -15.08 -66.82
N SER A 17 35.05 -14.85 -66.00
CA SER A 17 35.02 -13.78 -64.99
C SER A 17 35.07 -12.37 -65.61
N LYS A 18 35.74 -12.21 -66.76
CA LYS A 18 35.74 -10.95 -67.53
C LYS A 18 34.39 -10.68 -68.19
N LEU A 19 33.73 -11.71 -68.72
CA LEU A 19 32.41 -11.60 -69.35
C LEU A 19 31.31 -11.28 -68.31
N MET A 20 31.38 -11.92 -67.14
CA MET A 20 30.56 -11.55 -65.97
C MET A 20 30.76 -10.09 -65.55
N LYS A 21 32.01 -9.64 -65.42
CA LYS A 21 32.31 -8.24 -65.03
C LYS A 21 31.80 -7.21 -66.03
N THR A 22 31.87 -7.51 -67.33
CA THR A 22 31.36 -6.62 -68.38
C THR A 22 29.83 -6.53 -68.36
N GLN A 23 29.13 -7.67 -68.22
CA GLN A 23 27.67 -7.68 -68.05
C GLN A 23 27.22 -6.96 -66.76
N CYS A 24 27.96 -7.14 -65.65
CA CYS A 24 27.71 -6.40 -64.40
C CYS A 24 27.91 -4.89 -64.58
N LEU A 25 28.96 -4.45 -65.29
CA LEU A 25 29.24 -3.03 -65.54
C LEU A 25 28.13 -2.37 -66.37
N ASP A 26 27.57 -3.08 -67.34
CA ASP A 26 26.49 -2.53 -68.16
C ASP A 26 25.15 -2.49 -67.41
N GLN A 27 24.83 -3.51 -66.61
CA GLN A 27 23.71 -3.43 -65.67
C GLN A 27 23.91 -2.33 -64.62
N ALA A 28 25.13 -2.15 -64.11
CA ALA A 28 25.45 -1.09 -63.16
C ALA A 28 25.23 0.31 -63.76
N LYS A 29 25.55 0.52 -65.04
CA LYS A 29 25.27 1.79 -65.73
C LYS A 29 23.77 2.06 -65.82
N VAL A 30 22.97 1.09 -66.29
CA VAL A 30 21.51 1.21 -66.40
C VAL A 30 20.87 1.51 -65.04
N LEU A 31 21.37 0.88 -63.97
CA LEU A 31 20.87 1.10 -62.60
C LEU A 31 21.39 2.41 -61.98
N LYS A 32 22.53 2.94 -62.41
CA LYS A 32 23.06 4.26 -61.99
C LYS A 32 22.33 5.43 -62.66
N GLU A 33 21.77 5.23 -63.84
CA GLU A 33 20.97 6.23 -64.58
C GLU A 33 19.55 6.42 -64.02
N CYS A 34 19.07 5.49 -63.18
CA CYS A 34 17.81 5.64 -62.46
C CYS A 34 18.06 6.23 -61.05
N ASP A 35 17.53 7.41 -60.76
CA ASP A 35 17.60 8.01 -59.42
C ASP A 35 16.52 7.46 -58.46
N ASP A 36 15.40 6.93 -58.98
CA ASP A 36 14.30 6.42 -58.17
C ASP A 36 14.49 4.98 -57.70
N ASP A 37 14.49 4.77 -56.38
CA ASP A 37 14.52 3.44 -55.74
C ASP A 37 13.34 2.55 -56.15
N VAL A 38 12.20 3.14 -56.56
CA VAL A 38 11.02 2.42 -57.06
C VAL A 38 11.29 1.82 -58.44
N ALA A 39 11.91 2.59 -59.34
CA ALA A 39 12.27 2.11 -60.67
C ALA A 39 13.31 0.98 -60.60
N LYS A 40 14.28 1.08 -59.68
CA LYS A 40 15.26 0.01 -59.42
C LYS A 40 14.59 -1.26 -58.93
N LYS A 41 13.61 -1.16 -58.01
CA LYS A 41 12.83 -2.30 -57.52
C LYS A 41 12.05 -2.98 -58.66
N ASP A 42 11.40 -2.21 -59.52
CA ASP A 42 10.64 -2.74 -60.66
C ASP A 42 11.53 -3.44 -61.69
N ILE A 43 12.72 -2.89 -61.95
CA ILE A 43 13.71 -3.52 -62.85
C ILE A 43 14.16 -4.87 -62.29
N ILE A 44 14.51 -4.92 -61.00
CA ILE A 44 14.90 -6.16 -60.32
C ILE A 44 13.74 -7.17 -60.33
N HIS A 45 12.51 -6.71 -60.04
CA HIS A 45 11.33 -7.57 -60.05
C HIS A 45 11.05 -8.17 -61.44
N LYS A 46 11.14 -7.37 -62.51
CA LYS A 46 11.02 -7.85 -63.90
C LYS A 46 12.09 -8.87 -64.25
N GLN A 47 13.33 -8.66 -63.81
CA GLN A 47 14.42 -9.62 -64.04
C GLN A 47 14.22 -10.93 -63.25
N LEU A 48 13.71 -10.87 -62.00
CA LEU A 48 13.35 -12.05 -61.23
C LEU A 48 12.22 -12.86 -61.91
N CYS A 49 11.22 -12.18 -62.47
CA CYS A 49 10.16 -12.84 -63.26
C CYS A 49 10.71 -13.57 -64.50
N ALA A 50 11.72 -13.02 -65.17
CA ALA A 50 12.34 -13.63 -66.35
C ALA A 50 13.20 -14.89 -66.04
N ILE A 51 13.59 -15.07 -64.77
CA ILE A 51 14.54 -16.09 -64.33
C ILE A 51 13.84 -17.28 -63.62
N LYS A 52 12.55 -17.11 -63.26
CA LYS A 52 11.75 -18.09 -62.52
C LYS A 52 11.82 -19.52 -63.09
N ASP A 53 11.79 -19.67 -64.41
CA ASP A 53 11.70 -20.97 -65.10
C ASP A 53 13.05 -21.46 -65.70
N GLN A 54 14.17 -20.80 -65.36
CA GLN A 54 15.47 -21.11 -65.93
C GLN A 54 16.23 -22.23 -65.17
N THR A 55 17.32 -22.74 -65.78
CA THR A 55 18.17 -23.77 -65.17
C THR A 55 18.89 -23.25 -63.92
N ALA A 56 19.24 -24.16 -63.00
CA ALA A 56 19.94 -23.82 -61.75
C ALA A 56 21.24 -23.02 -61.99
N TYR A 57 21.93 -23.29 -63.10
CA TYR A 57 23.16 -22.58 -63.49
C TYR A 57 22.90 -21.10 -63.80
N ASN A 58 21.87 -20.79 -64.59
CA ASN A 58 21.54 -19.41 -64.97
C ASN A 58 21.09 -18.58 -63.76
N ILE A 59 20.32 -19.19 -62.87
CA ILE A 59 19.89 -18.58 -61.60
C ILE A 59 21.12 -18.23 -60.74
N GLN A 60 22.08 -19.15 -60.63
CA GLN A 60 23.30 -18.94 -59.86
C GLN A 60 24.16 -17.82 -60.47
N THR A 61 24.36 -17.81 -61.79
CA THR A 61 25.14 -16.76 -62.46
C THR A 61 24.52 -15.38 -62.29
N TYR A 62 23.19 -15.27 -62.37
CA TYR A 62 22.50 -14.00 -62.18
C TYR A 62 22.57 -13.51 -60.72
N PHE A 63 22.43 -14.41 -59.75
CA PHE A 63 22.59 -14.04 -58.34
C PHE A 63 24.03 -13.66 -57.97
N GLU A 64 25.03 -14.24 -58.63
CA GLU A 64 26.43 -13.79 -58.55
C GLU A 64 26.62 -12.39 -59.15
N GLN A 65 25.95 -12.06 -60.26
CA GLN A 65 25.94 -10.71 -60.82
C GLN A 65 25.31 -9.69 -59.85
N LEU A 66 24.15 -10.01 -59.27
CA LEU A 66 23.49 -9.17 -58.25
C LEU A 66 24.35 -8.97 -57.00
N HIS A 67 25.09 -10.00 -56.57
CA HIS A 67 26.02 -9.87 -55.46
C HIS A 67 27.12 -8.84 -55.77
N VAL A 68 27.76 -8.94 -56.94
CA VAL A 68 28.81 -8.00 -57.39
C VAL A 68 28.28 -6.56 -57.48
N LEU A 69 27.05 -6.37 -57.99
CA LEU A 69 26.39 -5.06 -58.08
C LEU A 69 26.19 -4.39 -56.72
N VAL A 70 25.97 -5.17 -55.66
CA VAL A 70 25.79 -4.67 -54.30
C VAL A 70 27.13 -4.46 -53.57
N THR A 71 28.05 -5.43 -53.65
CA THR A 71 29.30 -5.39 -52.86
C THR A 71 30.41 -4.55 -53.49
N GLU A 72 30.59 -4.63 -54.81
CA GLU A 72 31.70 -3.96 -55.52
C GLU A 72 31.27 -2.59 -56.06
N GLU A 73 30.10 -2.50 -56.71
CA GLU A 73 29.63 -1.29 -57.39
C GLU A 73 28.71 -0.38 -56.54
N LYS A 74 28.18 -0.88 -55.40
CA LYS A 74 27.30 -0.18 -54.44
C LYS A 74 26.10 0.56 -55.08
N VAL A 75 25.56 0.05 -56.19
CA VAL A 75 24.47 0.71 -56.94
C VAL A 75 23.10 0.49 -56.29
N ILE A 76 22.92 -0.66 -55.65
CA ILE A 76 21.70 -1.07 -54.97
C ILE A 76 22.04 -1.29 -53.49
N ALA A 77 21.22 -0.75 -52.59
CA ALA A 77 21.34 -1.04 -51.17
C ALA A 77 21.00 -2.51 -50.89
N ALA A 78 21.88 -3.23 -50.18
CA ALA A 78 21.70 -4.64 -49.84
C ALA A 78 20.36 -4.94 -49.17
N ARG A 79 19.87 -4.01 -48.33
CA ARG A 79 18.56 -4.09 -47.70
C ARG A 79 17.43 -4.17 -48.70
N VAL A 80 17.42 -3.27 -49.68
CA VAL A 80 16.37 -3.18 -50.70
C VAL A 80 16.33 -4.46 -51.53
N LEU A 81 17.50 -4.99 -51.90
CA LEU A 81 17.58 -6.25 -52.63
C LEU A 81 17.04 -7.42 -51.81
N CYS A 82 17.42 -7.56 -50.53
CA CYS A 82 16.91 -8.62 -49.65
C CYS A 82 15.38 -8.53 -49.46
N GLU A 83 14.84 -7.32 -49.25
CA GLU A 83 13.39 -7.11 -49.12
C GLU A 83 12.64 -7.49 -50.42
N GLN A 84 13.18 -7.13 -51.60
CA GLN A 84 12.59 -7.49 -52.90
C GLN A 84 12.63 -9.00 -53.18
N LEU A 85 13.77 -9.66 -52.89
CA LEU A 85 13.93 -11.10 -53.04
C LEU A 85 12.94 -11.87 -52.15
N LEU A 86 12.76 -11.42 -50.91
CA LEU A 86 11.86 -12.06 -49.95
C LEU A 86 10.37 -11.77 -50.22
N ALA A 87 10.06 -10.59 -50.77
CA ALA A 87 8.70 -10.19 -51.15
C ALA A 87 8.24 -10.84 -52.48
N PHE A 88 9.13 -11.49 -53.21
CA PHE A 88 8.80 -12.13 -54.49
C PHE A 88 7.74 -13.23 -54.31
N GLU A 89 6.60 -13.08 -54.98
CA GLU A 89 5.43 -13.94 -54.83
C GLU A 89 5.73 -15.40 -55.20
N ASN A 90 6.58 -15.61 -56.21
CA ASN A 90 6.96 -16.94 -56.70
C ASN A 90 8.09 -17.62 -55.90
N LEU A 91 8.54 -17.00 -54.80
CA LEU A 91 9.43 -17.65 -53.83
C LEU A 91 8.63 -18.64 -52.97
N ILE A 92 8.40 -19.83 -53.54
CA ILE A 92 7.64 -20.96 -53.00
C ILE A 92 8.59 -22.18 -52.92
N PRO A 93 8.46 -23.06 -51.92
CA PRO A 93 9.27 -24.28 -51.82
C PRO A 93 9.19 -25.19 -53.06
N GLU A 94 8.10 -25.17 -53.84
CA GLU A 94 8.02 -25.92 -55.10
C GLU A 94 9.16 -25.59 -56.08
N ASN A 95 9.64 -24.34 -56.09
CA ASN A 95 10.78 -23.89 -56.90
C ASN A 95 12.11 -24.12 -56.16
N LYS A 96 12.55 -25.38 -56.09
CA LYS A 96 13.73 -25.82 -55.32
C LYS A 96 14.99 -24.98 -55.56
N TRP A 97 15.34 -24.71 -56.81
CA TRP A 97 16.60 -24.03 -57.16
C TRP A 97 16.57 -22.54 -56.84
N LEU A 98 15.47 -21.86 -57.22
CA LEU A 98 15.25 -20.46 -56.91
C LEU A 98 15.28 -20.24 -55.39
N TRP A 99 14.61 -21.10 -54.62
CA TRP A 99 14.58 -21.03 -53.16
C TRP A 99 15.99 -21.12 -52.55
N VAL A 100 16.73 -22.17 -52.86
CA VAL A 100 18.06 -22.43 -52.26
C VAL A 100 19.06 -21.32 -52.60
N GLU A 101 19.13 -20.90 -53.86
CA GLU A 101 20.09 -19.87 -54.27
C GLU A 101 19.71 -18.48 -53.73
N THR A 102 18.41 -18.17 -53.59
CA THR A 102 17.95 -16.92 -52.95
C THR A 102 18.43 -16.83 -51.50
N PHE A 103 18.24 -17.88 -50.69
CA PHE A 103 18.69 -17.87 -49.29
C PHE A 103 20.22 -17.88 -49.16
N LYS A 104 20.96 -18.53 -50.07
CA LYS A 104 22.42 -18.44 -50.13
C LYS A 104 22.90 -17.02 -50.45
N LEU A 105 22.25 -16.34 -51.39
CA LEU A 105 22.56 -14.95 -51.72
C LEU A 105 22.27 -14.03 -50.52
N ILE A 106 21.11 -14.17 -49.89
CA ILE A 106 20.74 -13.40 -48.69
C ILE A 106 21.82 -13.58 -47.61
N LYS A 107 22.27 -14.81 -47.34
CA LYS A 107 23.34 -15.08 -46.37
C LYS A 107 24.61 -14.27 -46.63
N LYS A 108 25.04 -14.14 -47.89
CA LYS A 108 26.23 -13.36 -48.27
C LYS A 108 26.04 -11.85 -48.07
N LEU A 109 24.82 -11.35 -48.34
CA LEU A 109 24.50 -9.93 -48.27
C LEU A 109 24.25 -9.42 -46.85
N LEU A 110 23.88 -10.28 -45.91
CA LEU A 110 23.47 -9.90 -44.55
C LEU A 110 24.50 -9.06 -43.77
N SER A 111 25.80 -9.26 -44.01
CA SER A 111 26.87 -8.47 -43.37
C SER A 111 26.87 -6.99 -43.75
N SER A 112 26.26 -6.66 -44.90
CA SER A 112 26.17 -5.30 -45.44
C SER A 112 24.83 -4.59 -45.12
N VAL A 113 23.90 -5.28 -44.45
CA VAL A 113 22.60 -4.76 -44.06
C VAL A 113 22.67 -4.14 -42.67
N ASP A 114 21.92 -3.06 -42.44
CA ASP A 114 21.81 -2.46 -41.11
C ASP A 114 21.06 -3.39 -40.14
N TYR A 115 21.40 -3.35 -38.84
CA TYR A 115 20.79 -4.24 -37.84
C TYR A 115 19.24 -4.19 -37.79
N LYS A 116 18.63 -3.06 -38.18
CA LYS A 116 17.17 -2.95 -38.32
C LYS A 116 16.65 -3.66 -39.58
N GLY A 117 17.35 -3.53 -40.71
CA GLY A 117 17.06 -4.31 -41.91
C GLY A 117 17.19 -5.82 -41.69
N VAL A 118 18.22 -6.25 -40.94
CA VAL A 118 18.38 -7.68 -40.60
C VAL A 118 17.21 -8.20 -39.74
N ARG A 119 16.67 -7.38 -38.83
CA ARG A 119 15.45 -7.70 -38.06
C ARG A 119 14.24 -7.94 -38.97
N GLU A 120 14.03 -7.08 -39.97
CA GLU A 120 12.92 -7.27 -40.93
C GLU A 120 13.12 -8.51 -41.80
N VAL A 121 14.36 -8.76 -42.27
CA VAL A 121 14.71 -9.99 -43.00
C VAL A 121 14.40 -11.22 -42.15
N MET A 122 14.79 -11.23 -40.87
CA MET A 122 14.49 -12.33 -39.94
C MET A 122 12.98 -12.56 -39.80
N LYS A 123 12.19 -11.48 -39.67
CA LYS A 123 10.73 -11.55 -39.55
C LYS A 123 10.11 -12.21 -40.78
N ILE A 124 10.51 -11.79 -41.99
CA ILE A 124 9.99 -12.35 -43.23
C ILE A 124 10.44 -13.81 -43.40
N CYS A 125 11.68 -14.15 -43.05
CA CYS A 125 12.17 -15.53 -43.05
C CYS A 125 11.32 -16.43 -42.11
N ARG A 126 10.92 -15.92 -40.94
CA ARG A 126 10.04 -16.63 -40.00
C ARG A 126 8.63 -16.81 -40.58
N GLU A 127 8.05 -15.78 -41.18
CA GLU A 127 6.75 -15.87 -41.85
C GLU A 127 6.75 -16.87 -43.01
N LYS A 128 7.82 -16.91 -43.80
CA LYS A 128 7.99 -17.91 -44.87
C LYS A 128 8.19 -19.31 -44.29
N ALA A 129 8.91 -19.46 -43.19
CA ALA A 129 9.09 -20.75 -42.52
C ALA A 129 7.77 -21.32 -41.95
N SER A 130 6.86 -20.46 -41.46
CA SER A 130 5.57 -20.88 -40.92
C SER A 130 4.50 -21.11 -42.00
N LYS A 131 4.49 -20.32 -43.08
CA LYS A 131 3.50 -20.45 -44.17
C LYS A 131 3.82 -21.57 -45.16
N CYS A 132 5.10 -21.82 -45.45
CA CYS A 132 5.51 -22.69 -46.55
C CYS A 132 5.74 -24.16 -46.14
N PHE A 133 5.90 -24.47 -44.86
CA PHE A 133 6.24 -25.81 -44.40
C PHE A 133 5.24 -26.31 -43.35
N THR A 134 4.68 -27.49 -43.57
CA THR A 134 3.80 -28.17 -42.62
C THR A 134 4.60 -29.08 -41.66
N LYS A 135 3.95 -29.67 -40.65
CA LYS A 135 4.60 -30.57 -39.68
C LYS A 135 5.20 -31.83 -40.34
N ASP A 136 4.59 -32.30 -41.43
CA ASP A 136 5.01 -33.49 -42.17
C ASP A 136 5.74 -33.07 -43.46
N LEU A 137 7.07 -33.14 -43.44
CA LEU A 137 7.88 -32.82 -44.60
C LEU A 137 7.99 -33.97 -45.59
N ARG A 138 7.95 -33.62 -46.88
CA ARG A 138 8.42 -34.52 -47.95
C ARG A 138 9.95 -34.55 -47.94
N SER A 139 10.56 -35.67 -48.33
CA SER A 139 12.02 -35.84 -48.39
C SER A 139 12.73 -34.75 -49.22
N ASP A 140 12.04 -34.22 -50.23
CA ASP A 140 12.58 -33.22 -51.17
C ASP A 140 12.63 -31.80 -50.60
N GLU A 141 11.79 -31.49 -49.60
CA GLU A 141 11.66 -30.17 -48.98
C GLU A 141 12.72 -29.93 -47.89
N ILE A 142 13.43 -31.00 -47.45
CA ILE A 142 14.47 -30.91 -46.42
C ILE A 142 15.61 -29.97 -46.81
N ILE A 143 16.01 -29.99 -48.09
CA ILE A 143 17.10 -29.15 -48.61
C ILE A 143 16.68 -27.66 -48.57
N GLN A 144 15.42 -27.39 -48.86
CA GLN A 144 14.86 -26.03 -48.90
C GLN A 144 14.74 -25.43 -47.50
N ILE A 145 14.30 -26.24 -46.53
CA ILE A 145 14.32 -25.83 -45.12
C ILE A 145 15.73 -25.60 -44.62
N ASN A 146 16.67 -26.48 -44.94
CA ASN A 146 18.06 -26.32 -44.49
C ASN A 146 18.65 -24.98 -44.99
N ALA A 147 18.36 -24.56 -46.22
CA ALA A 147 18.81 -23.26 -46.73
C ALA A 147 18.26 -22.08 -45.92
N LEU A 148 16.99 -22.11 -45.54
CA LEU A 148 16.37 -21.09 -44.69
C LEU A 148 16.94 -21.14 -43.25
N VAL A 149 17.06 -22.35 -42.70
CA VAL A 149 17.63 -22.63 -41.37
C VAL A 149 19.06 -22.12 -41.26
N ASP A 150 19.87 -22.22 -42.32
CA ASP A 150 21.25 -21.75 -42.33
C ASP A 150 21.36 -20.22 -42.37
N VAL A 151 20.38 -19.53 -42.96
CA VAL A 151 20.25 -18.07 -42.84
C VAL A 151 19.87 -17.69 -41.41
N LEU A 152 18.88 -18.35 -40.81
CA LEU A 152 18.48 -18.10 -39.43
C LEU A 152 19.62 -18.37 -38.43
N LYS A 153 20.39 -19.46 -38.62
CA LYS A 153 21.59 -19.74 -37.81
C LYS A 153 22.62 -18.61 -37.90
N TYR A 154 22.83 -18.04 -39.09
CA TYR A 154 23.76 -16.93 -39.26
C TYR A 154 23.25 -15.63 -38.62
N ILE A 155 21.94 -15.40 -38.65
CA ILE A 155 21.31 -14.27 -37.95
C ILE A 155 21.42 -14.45 -36.42
N PHE A 156 21.26 -15.67 -35.92
CA PHE A 156 21.35 -15.99 -34.49
C PHE A 156 22.80 -16.11 -33.99
N ASP A 157 23.77 -16.14 -34.89
CA ASP A 157 25.19 -16.20 -34.54
C ASP A 157 25.62 -14.91 -33.85
N ARG A 158 25.96 -15.05 -32.58
CA ARG A 158 26.37 -13.95 -31.72
C ARG A 158 27.75 -13.40 -32.06
N ASP A 159 28.61 -14.19 -32.68
CA ASP A 159 29.95 -13.75 -33.11
C ASP A 159 29.89 -12.98 -34.44
N ALA A 160 28.89 -13.28 -35.28
CA ALA A 160 28.59 -12.48 -36.47
C ALA A 160 28.09 -11.06 -36.10
N CYS A 161 27.46 -10.90 -34.93
CA CYS A 161 27.04 -9.62 -34.34
C CYS A 161 26.31 -8.69 -35.34
N LEU A 162 25.37 -9.26 -36.10
CA LEU A 162 24.59 -8.54 -37.13
C LEU A 162 23.54 -7.60 -36.51
N LEU A 163 22.94 -8.00 -35.40
CA LEU A 163 22.01 -7.21 -34.61
C LEU A 163 22.10 -7.53 -33.12
N PRO A 164 21.55 -6.68 -32.23
CA PRO A 164 21.43 -7.03 -30.82
C PRO A 164 20.63 -8.32 -30.65
N ALA A 165 21.19 -9.27 -29.91
CA ALA A 165 20.52 -10.52 -29.53
C ALA A 165 19.16 -10.26 -28.86
N TYR A 166 19.05 -9.16 -28.10
CA TYR A 166 17.81 -8.70 -27.49
C TYR A 166 16.67 -8.44 -28.51
N PHE A 167 16.98 -7.98 -29.71
CA PHE A 167 15.94 -7.78 -30.74
C PHE A 167 15.45 -9.11 -31.33
N ILE A 168 16.35 -10.08 -31.48
CA ILE A 168 16.01 -11.42 -31.95
C ILE A 168 14.98 -12.07 -31.00
N ILE A 169 15.25 -12.05 -29.69
CA ILE A 169 14.32 -12.63 -28.71
C ILE A 169 12.98 -11.88 -28.67
N THR A 170 12.98 -10.54 -28.79
CA THR A 170 11.72 -9.77 -28.79
C THR A 170 10.82 -10.06 -29.98
N GLU A 171 11.39 -10.41 -31.14
CA GLU A 171 10.59 -10.85 -32.28
C GLU A 171 10.10 -12.28 -32.07
N ILE A 172 10.97 -13.19 -31.63
CA ILE A 172 10.63 -14.60 -31.39
C ILE A 172 9.43 -14.73 -30.45
N GLN A 173 9.39 -13.96 -29.36
CA GLN A 173 8.37 -14.06 -28.33
C GLN A 173 7.03 -13.39 -28.68
N LYS A 174 6.92 -12.66 -29.80
CA LYS A 174 5.61 -12.20 -30.26
C LYS A 174 4.71 -13.41 -30.56
N PRO A 175 3.43 -13.34 -30.19
CA PRO A 175 2.50 -14.45 -30.36
C PRO A 175 2.21 -14.66 -31.85
N ASP A 176 2.91 -15.58 -32.49
CA ASP A 176 2.55 -16.08 -33.80
C ASP A 176 1.62 -17.29 -33.62
N THR A 177 0.49 -17.28 -34.32
CA THR A 177 -0.59 -18.27 -34.20
C THR A 177 -0.30 -19.61 -34.89
N VAL A 178 0.87 -19.77 -35.52
CA VAL A 178 1.19 -20.92 -36.39
C VAL A 178 2.39 -21.70 -35.84
N GLU A 179 2.21 -23.00 -35.59
CA GLU A 179 3.27 -23.91 -35.17
C GLU A 179 4.30 -24.11 -36.29
N MET A 180 5.56 -23.75 -36.04
CA MET A 180 6.67 -23.95 -37.00
C MET A 180 7.19 -25.39 -37.00
N HIS A 181 7.95 -25.74 -38.04
CA HIS A 181 8.64 -27.02 -38.17
C HIS A 181 9.67 -27.26 -37.04
N TRP A 182 9.85 -28.53 -36.60
CA TRP A 182 10.67 -28.89 -35.42
C TRP A 182 12.13 -28.44 -35.49
N LYS A 183 12.76 -28.41 -36.67
CA LYS A 183 14.15 -27.91 -36.83
C LYS A 183 14.29 -26.43 -36.51
N VAL A 184 13.33 -25.63 -36.95
CA VAL A 184 13.32 -24.17 -36.69
C VAL A 184 12.97 -23.95 -35.22
N ASN A 185 12.00 -24.69 -34.69
CA ASN A 185 11.68 -24.66 -33.26
C ASN A 185 12.87 -25.02 -32.38
N HIS A 186 13.67 -26.05 -32.71
CA HIS A 186 14.84 -26.42 -31.92
C HIS A 186 15.90 -25.30 -31.87
N LEU A 187 16.15 -24.62 -33.00
CA LEU A 187 17.03 -23.46 -33.02
C LEU A 187 16.50 -22.32 -32.15
N ILE A 188 15.21 -22.02 -32.28
CA ILE A 188 14.54 -20.98 -31.52
C ILE A 188 14.53 -21.31 -30.02
N SER A 189 14.23 -22.54 -29.64
CA SER A 189 14.22 -23.00 -28.24
C SER A 189 15.61 -22.91 -27.61
N ASN A 190 16.66 -23.32 -28.33
CA ASN A 190 18.03 -23.17 -27.85
C ASN A 190 18.38 -21.70 -27.61
N TYR A 191 18.00 -20.82 -28.53
CA TYR A 191 18.23 -19.39 -28.40
C TYR A 191 17.44 -18.77 -27.24
N ILE A 192 16.18 -19.18 -27.05
CA ILE A 192 15.36 -18.76 -25.91
C ILE A 192 16.01 -19.17 -24.58
N ASN A 193 16.60 -20.37 -24.50
CA ASN A 193 17.28 -20.87 -23.30
C ASN A 193 18.50 -20.03 -22.90
N GLU A 194 19.15 -19.32 -23.82
CA GLU A 194 20.26 -18.42 -23.45
C GLU A 194 19.76 -17.20 -22.66
N PHE A 195 18.55 -16.72 -22.97
CA PHE A 195 17.94 -15.56 -22.33
C PHE A 195 17.27 -15.89 -20.98
N THR A 196 17.16 -17.17 -20.59
CA THR A 196 16.59 -17.53 -19.28
C THR A 196 17.42 -16.99 -18.14
N ASN A 197 18.75 -16.90 -18.31
CA ASN A 197 19.67 -16.33 -17.32
C ASN A 197 19.38 -14.84 -17.08
N VAL A 198 19.07 -14.10 -18.16
CA VAL A 198 18.71 -12.68 -18.09
C VAL A 198 17.34 -12.49 -17.44
N ALA A 199 16.37 -13.33 -17.83
CA ALA A 199 15.05 -13.33 -17.21
C ALA A 199 15.14 -13.66 -15.70
N GLN A 200 16.04 -14.56 -15.31
CA GLN A 200 16.29 -14.90 -13.91
C GLN A 200 16.87 -13.72 -13.12
N MET A 201 17.82 -12.96 -13.70
CA MET A 201 18.35 -11.73 -13.08
C MET A 201 17.30 -10.64 -12.88
N LEU A 202 16.27 -10.59 -13.72
CA LEU A 202 15.17 -9.62 -13.64
C LEU A 202 13.98 -10.13 -12.82
N SER A 203 14.00 -11.38 -12.35
CA SER A 203 12.88 -12.00 -11.65
C SER A 203 13.06 -12.01 -10.15
N ILE A 204 12.00 -11.61 -9.43
CA ILE A 204 11.93 -11.76 -7.97
C ILE A 204 11.60 -13.21 -7.64
N ILE A 205 12.43 -13.83 -6.80
CA ILE A 205 12.22 -15.20 -6.33
C ILE A 205 10.91 -15.25 -5.53
N PHE A 206 10.02 -16.19 -5.89
CA PHE A 206 8.72 -16.41 -5.26
C PHE A 206 7.68 -15.30 -5.31
N LEU A 207 7.84 -14.27 -6.16
CA LEU A 207 6.89 -13.15 -6.24
C LEU A 207 5.39 -13.55 -6.28
N PRO A 208 4.95 -14.57 -7.05
CA PRO A 208 3.54 -15.02 -7.06
C PRO A 208 3.01 -15.52 -5.71
N ASN A 209 3.89 -15.92 -4.80
CA ASN A 209 3.56 -16.45 -3.48
C ASN A 209 3.86 -15.47 -2.34
N LEU A 210 4.51 -14.34 -2.63
CA LEU A 210 4.68 -13.27 -1.63
C LEU A 210 3.33 -12.57 -1.49
N LEU A 211 2.88 -12.39 -0.25
CA LEU A 211 1.60 -11.77 0.08
C LEU A 211 1.86 -10.50 0.91
N PRO A 212 1.27 -9.34 0.53
CA PRO A 212 1.37 -8.12 1.31
C PRO A 212 0.45 -8.17 2.54
N VAL A 213 0.67 -7.30 3.51
CA VAL A 213 -0.28 -7.04 4.60
C VAL A 213 -1.14 -5.85 4.20
N VAL A 214 -2.46 -5.99 4.31
CA VAL A 214 -3.41 -4.95 3.89
C VAL A 214 -3.53 -3.90 4.99
N GLU A 215 -3.04 -2.69 4.72
CA GLU A 215 -3.18 -1.52 5.60
C GLU A 215 -4.09 -0.45 5.01
N HIS A 216 -4.60 0.43 5.87
CA HIS A 216 -5.31 1.64 5.46
C HIS A 216 -4.30 2.68 4.93
N GLY A 217 -3.92 2.56 3.66
CA GLY A 217 -3.01 3.51 3.03
C GLY A 217 -3.14 3.52 1.52
N ASP A 218 -3.18 4.73 0.92
CA ASP A 218 -3.24 4.93 -0.53
C ASP A 218 -1.95 4.48 -1.27
N TYR A 219 -0.91 4.02 -0.57
CA TYR A 219 0.24 3.37 -1.21
C TYR A 219 -0.05 1.89 -1.40
N VAL A 220 -0.39 1.52 -2.62
CA VAL A 220 0.03 0.19 -3.08
C VAL A 220 1.39 0.39 -3.71
N VAL A 221 2.38 -0.33 -3.17
CA VAL A 221 3.68 -0.43 -3.80
C VAL A 221 3.46 -0.87 -5.25
N ASN A 222 4.02 -0.13 -6.22
CA ASN A 222 3.82 -0.37 -7.65
C ASN A 222 4.15 -1.81 -8.07
N SER A 223 4.98 -2.52 -7.28
CA SER A 223 5.36 -3.91 -7.48
C SER A 223 4.20 -4.90 -7.41
N TRP A 224 3.08 -4.56 -6.76
CA TRP A 224 1.89 -5.43 -6.68
C TRP A 224 0.89 -5.17 -7.80
N ARG A 225 1.06 -4.12 -8.61
CA ARG A 225 0.08 -3.75 -9.64
C ARG A 225 -0.13 -4.87 -10.66
N LEU A 226 -1.39 -5.16 -10.92
CA LEU A 226 -1.83 -6.14 -11.91
C LEU A 226 -2.51 -5.43 -13.08
N ASP A 227 -2.38 -6.03 -14.26
CA ASP A 227 -3.19 -5.62 -15.41
C ASP A 227 -4.68 -5.95 -15.15
N PRO A 228 -5.61 -4.97 -15.21
CA PRO A 228 -7.02 -5.20 -14.90
C PRO A 228 -7.71 -6.24 -15.80
N ILE A 229 -7.21 -6.42 -17.04
CA ILE A 229 -7.83 -7.34 -18.01
C ILE A 229 -7.30 -8.77 -17.81
N THR A 230 -5.98 -8.94 -17.69
CA THR A 230 -5.36 -10.28 -17.65
C THR A 230 -4.99 -10.77 -16.26
N LEU A 231 -5.04 -9.91 -15.23
CA LEU A 231 -4.50 -10.17 -13.88
C LEU A 231 -3.02 -10.61 -13.86
N LYS A 232 -2.26 -10.34 -14.93
CA LYS A 232 -0.84 -10.65 -14.98
C LYS A 232 -0.03 -9.51 -14.37
N LEU A 233 1.17 -9.86 -13.90
CA LEU A 233 2.16 -8.88 -13.47
C LEU A 233 2.65 -8.11 -14.70
N ASN A 234 2.89 -6.81 -14.52
CA ASN A 234 3.46 -5.95 -15.56
C ASN A 234 4.96 -6.23 -15.72
N LEU A 235 5.30 -7.32 -16.41
CA LEU A 235 6.67 -7.67 -16.75
C LEU A 235 7.12 -6.82 -17.95
N LYS A 236 8.27 -6.15 -17.81
CA LYS A 236 8.83 -5.34 -18.90
C LYS A 236 9.62 -6.21 -19.87
N GLY A 237 9.39 -6.02 -21.17
CA GLY A 237 10.10 -6.73 -22.23
C GLY A 237 9.61 -8.16 -22.48
N ALA A 238 9.87 -8.66 -23.69
CA ALA A 238 9.53 -10.02 -24.09
C ALA A 238 10.73 -10.93 -23.84
N LEU A 239 10.91 -11.28 -22.56
CA LEU A 239 11.92 -12.22 -22.08
C LEU A 239 11.27 -13.52 -21.58
N PRO A 240 12.00 -14.66 -21.60
CA PRO A 240 11.48 -15.96 -21.18
C PRO A 240 11.40 -16.05 -19.66
N TYR A 241 10.47 -15.31 -19.08
CA TYR A 241 10.15 -15.37 -17.66
C TYR A 241 9.58 -16.74 -17.28
N ASN A 242 9.78 -17.11 -16.02
CA ASN A 242 9.17 -18.30 -15.45
C ASN A 242 7.65 -18.30 -15.65
N GLN A 243 7.09 -19.45 -16.00
CA GLN A 243 5.65 -19.62 -16.26
C GLN A 243 4.76 -19.14 -15.10
N GLN A 244 5.26 -19.20 -13.85
CA GLN A 244 4.53 -18.72 -12.68
C GLN A 244 4.30 -17.20 -12.69
N LEU A 245 5.18 -16.42 -13.33
CA LEU A 245 5.08 -14.96 -13.42
C LEU A 245 4.18 -14.52 -14.57
N THR A 246 4.06 -15.33 -15.62
CA THR A 246 3.24 -15.04 -16.81
C THR A 246 1.78 -15.50 -16.67
N GLN A 247 1.48 -16.25 -15.60
CA GLN A 247 0.12 -16.65 -15.23
C GLN A 247 -0.63 -15.53 -14.49
N PRO A 248 -1.98 -15.50 -14.59
CA PRO A 248 -2.80 -14.57 -13.84
C PRO A 248 -2.67 -14.81 -12.32
N GLN A 249 -2.42 -13.74 -11.56
CA GLN A 249 -2.18 -13.78 -10.12
C GLN A 249 -3.47 -13.79 -9.30
N THR A 250 -4.31 -14.81 -9.52
CA THR A 250 -5.61 -14.95 -8.84
C THR A 250 -5.47 -15.17 -7.34
N LYS A 251 -4.42 -15.88 -6.88
CA LYS A 251 -4.18 -16.15 -5.45
C LYS A 251 -3.95 -14.86 -4.65
N LEU A 252 -3.17 -13.94 -5.20
CA LEU A 252 -2.90 -12.64 -4.59
C LEU A 252 -4.19 -11.83 -4.44
N LEU A 253 -4.97 -11.71 -5.52
CA LEU A 253 -6.23 -10.95 -5.49
C LEU A 253 -7.25 -11.58 -4.52
N ARG A 254 -7.36 -12.91 -4.49
CA ARG A 254 -8.25 -13.62 -3.57
C ARG A 254 -7.87 -13.38 -2.11
N PHE A 255 -6.59 -13.49 -1.78
CA PHE A 255 -6.10 -13.21 -0.43
C PHE A 255 -6.45 -11.78 0.01
N ILE A 256 -6.22 -10.78 -0.85
CA ILE A 256 -6.53 -9.38 -0.54
C ILE A 256 -8.04 -9.17 -0.34
N LEU A 257 -8.87 -9.77 -1.20
CA LEU A 257 -10.33 -9.65 -1.08
C LEU A 257 -10.85 -10.33 0.20
N GLU A 258 -10.21 -11.39 0.71
CA GLU A 258 -10.64 -11.99 1.98
C GLU A 258 -10.43 -11.06 3.20
N GLN A 259 -9.49 -10.11 3.12
CA GLN A 259 -9.18 -9.22 4.23
C GLN A 259 -10.19 -8.07 4.39
N PRO A 260 -10.62 -7.74 5.61
CA PRO A 260 -11.43 -6.55 5.89
C PRO A 260 -10.70 -5.26 5.52
N TYR A 261 -11.49 -4.27 5.08
CA TYR A 261 -11.03 -2.95 4.64
C TYR A 261 -10.07 -2.91 3.43
N SER A 262 -10.01 -3.97 2.61
CA SER A 262 -9.13 -4.05 1.43
C SER A 262 -9.57 -3.25 0.19
N ARG A 263 -10.67 -2.49 0.26
CA ARG A 263 -11.29 -1.86 -0.92
C ARG A 263 -10.37 -0.91 -1.67
N ASP A 264 -9.73 0.00 -0.95
CA ASP A 264 -8.82 0.99 -1.56
C ASP A 264 -7.55 0.32 -2.10
N PHE A 265 -7.07 -0.73 -1.42
CA PHE A 265 -5.95 -1.55 -1.88
C PHE A 265 -6.27 -2.24 -3.21
N VAL A 266 -7.45 -2.88 -3.34
CA VAL A 266 -7.89 -3.53 -4.59
C VAL A 266 -8.04 -2.51 -5.72
N CYS A 267 -8.63 -1.34 -5.44
CA CYS A 267 -8.74 -0.28 -6.43
C CYS A 267 -7.37 0.19 -6.92
N SER A 268 -6.39 0.34 -6.02
CA SER A 268 -5.02 0.74 -6.40
C SER A 268 -4.24 -0.39 -7.09
N LEU A 269 -4.46 -1.66 -6.70
CA LEU A 269 -3.86 -2.85 -7.32
C LEU A 269 -4.22 -2.98 -8.80
N LEU A 270 -5.50 -2.74 -9.12
CA LEU A 270 -6.07 -2.87 -10.47
C LEU A 270 -6.18 -1.52 -11.21
N ASN A 271 -5.67 -0.43 -10.63
CA ASN A 271 -5.80 0.95 -11.12
C ASN A 271 -7.26 1.38 -11.43
N LEU A 272 -8.20 0.95 -10.60
CA LEU A 272 -9.62 1.29 -10.72
C LEU A 272 -9.86 2.70 -10.20
N GLN A 273 -10.10 3.62 -11.13
CA GLN A 273 -10.52 4.97 -10.79
C GLN A 273 -12.05 5.02 -10.70
N LYS A 274 -12.59 5.64 -9.65
CA LYS A 274 -14.04 5.82 -9.43
C LYS A 274 -14.78 6.50 -10.62
N ASN A 275 -14.04 7.16 -11.52
CA ASN A 275 -14.57 7.85 -12.70
C ASN A 275 -14.64 6.96 -13.96
N GLN A 276 -13.88 5.85 -14.01
CA GLN A 276 -13.87 4.95 -15.17
C GLN A 276 -14.98 3.92 -15.01
N ARG A 277 -16.05 4.06 -15.81
CA ARG A 277 -17.10 3.04 -15.91
C ARG A 277 -16.59 1.90 -16.79
N GLY A 278 -16.29 0.76 -16.19
CA GLY A 278 -15.82 -0.43 -16.90
C GLY A 278 -16.01 -1.68 -16.05
N THR A 279 -16.61 -2.71 -16.64
CA THR A 279 -16.82 -3.99 -15.99
C THR A 279 -15.55 -4.83 -16.04
N ASN A 280 -15.03 -5.22 -14.88
CA ASN A 280 -13.88 -6.11 -14.81
C ASN A 280 -14.34 -7.55 -14.61
N ILE A 281 -14.36 -8.33 -15.69
CA ILE A 281 -14.76 -9.75 -15.70
C ILE A 281 -13.94 -10.54 -14.68
N GLN A 282 -12.63 -10.28 -14.60
CA GLN A 282 -11.74 -10.95 -13.66
C GLN A 282 -12.04 -10.62 -12.19
N LEU A 283 -12.49 -9.41 -11.88
CA LEU A 283 -12.93 -9.06 -10.53
C LEU A 283 -14.25 -9.77 -10.20
N GLU A 284 -15.20 -9.81 -11.14
CA GLU A 284 -16.48 -10.53 -11.00
C GLU A 284 -16.25 -12.02 -10.69
N GLU A 285 -15.40 -12.71 -11.45
CA GLU A 285 -15.06 -14.12 -11.24
C GLU A 285 -14.47 -14.38 -9.84
N ASN A 286 -13.61 -13.49 -9.34
CA ASN A 286 -13.01 -13.64 -8.02
C ASN A 286 -13.98 -13.30 -6.89
N LEU A 287 -14.92 -12.36 -7.08
CA LEU A 287 -16.01 -12.12 -6.12
C LEU A 287 -16.95 -13.35 -6.03
N ILE A 288 -17.27 -13.96 -7.18
CA ILE A 288 -18.04 -15.21 -7.23
C ILE A 288 -17.31 -16.33 -6.48
N TRP A 289 -15.99 -16.47 -6.71
CA TRP A 289 -15.17 -17.44 -5.98
C TRP A 289 -15.22 -17.23 -4.46
N LEU A 290 -15.20 -15.97 -4.01
CA LEU A 290 -15.24 -15.63 -2.58
C LEU A 290 -16.60 -16.00 -1.94
N ILE A 291 -17.70 -15.77 -2.66
CA ILE A 291 -19.04 -16.22 -2.24
C ILE A 291 -19.12 -17.75 -2.17
N LEU A 292 -18.56 -18.46 -3.16
CA LEU A 292 -18.52 -19.93 -3.16
C LEU A 292 -17.65 -20.47 -2.02
N SER A 293 -16.50 -19.85 -1.76
CA SER A 293 -15.63 -20.19 -0.61
C SER A 293 -16.37 -20.00 0.72
N ALA A 294 -17.17 -18.95 0.85
CA ALA A 294 -18.03 -18.73 2.03
C ALA A 294 -19.06 -19.84 2.21
N MET A 295 -19.68 -20.28 1.11
CA MET A 295 -20.63 -21.40 1.13
C MET A 295 -19.95 -22.71 1.50
N GLU A 296 -18.77 -23.01 0.95
CA GLU A 296 -17.99 -24.21 1.30
C GLU A 296 -17.58 -24.22 2.79
N ARG A 297 -17.13 -23.07 3.33
CA ARG A 297 -16.83 -22.92 4.77
C ARG A 297 -18.06 -23.11 5.65
N SER A 298 -19.22 -22.66 5.18
CA SER A 298 -20.50 -22.83 5.90
C SER A 298 -21.00 -24.28 5.88
N GLU A 299 -20.52 -25.09 4.94
CA GLU A 299 -20.86 -26.53 4.88
C GLU A 299 -19.94 -27.41 5.73
N GLY A 300 -18.64 -27.08 5.78
CA GLY A 300 -17.60 -27.85 6.47
C GLY A 300 -17.63 -27.83 8.01
N VAL A 301 -18.74 -27.42 8.64
CA VAL A 301 -18.79 -27.14 10.09
C VAL A 301 -18.70 -28.41 10.96
N ASN A 302 -17.57 -28.54 11.66
CA ASN A 302 -17.49 -29.03 13.05
C ASN A 302 -17.82 -27.85 14.00
N SER A 303 -18.45 -28.12 15.14
CA SER A 303 -19.15 -27.18 16.06
C SER A 303 -18.44 -25.90 16.57
N THR A 304 -17.19 -25.60 16.18
CA THR A 304 -16.44 -24.40 16.60
C THR A 304 -16.47 -23.23 15.61
N TYR A 305 -17.03 -23.43 14.40
CA TYR A 305 -17.04 -22.40 13.34
C TYR A 305 -18.24 -21.44 13.40
N GLU A 306 -19.20 -21.64 14.30
CA GLU A 306 -20.50 -20.93 14.27
C GLU A 306 -20.40 -19.41 14.52
N GLU A 307 -19.39 -18.92 15.26
CA GLU A 307 -19.26 -17.49 15.59
C GLU A 307 -18.50 -16.64 14.54
N THR A 308 -17.64 -17.25 13.71
CA THR A 308 -16.80 -16.52 12.73
C THR A 308 -17.41 -16.47 11.33
N ILE A 309 -18.31 -17.40 11.01
CA ILE A 309 -19.02 -17.42 9.73
C ILE A 309 -19.83 -16.13 9.50
N PRO A 310 -20.57 -15.57 10.49
CA PRO A 310 -21.35 -14.34 10.30
C PRO A 310 -20.50 -13.12 9.93
N SER A 311 -19.30 -12.96 10.51
CA SER A 311 -18.43 -11.80 10.24
C SER A 311 -17.85 -11.84 8.82
N TYR A 312 -17.51 -13.03 8.32
CA TYR A 312 -17.07 -13.22 6.94
C TYR A 312 -18.18 -12.86 5.93
N TRP A 313 -19.43 -13.26 6.19
CA TRP A 313 -20.58 -12.89 5.36
C TRP A 313 -20.89 -11.38 5.39
N LEU A 314 -20.71 -10.72 6.55
CA LEU A 314 -20.84 -9.27 6.67
C LEU A 314 -19.77 -8.53 5.86
N HIS A 315 -18.51 -8.98 5.93
CA HIS A 315 -17.43 -8.44 5.13
C HIS A 315 -17.70 -8.58 3.63
N LEU A 316 -18.10 -9.78 3.20
CA LEU A 316 -18.54 -10.10 1.84
C LEU A 316 -19.63 -9.15 1.34
N SER A 317 -20.68 -8.98 2.16
CA SER A 317 -21.76 -8.04 1.85
C SER A 317 -21.22 -6.66 1.54
N SER A 318 -20.37 -6.14 2.44
CA SER A 318 -19.79 -4.82 2.34
C SER A 318 -18.96 -4.63 1.05
N GLN A 319 -18.22 -5.65 0.62
CA GLN A 319 -17.40 -5.61 -0.59
C GLN A 319 -18.23 -5.67 -1.86
N VAL A 320 -19.19 -6.59 -1.94
CA VAL A 320 -20.08 -6.73 -3.10
C VAL A 320 -20.85 -5.44 -3.32
N ILE A 321 -21.36 -4.82 -2.25
CA ILE A 321 -22.04 -3.52 -2.33
C ILE A 321 -21.12 -2.48 -2.97
N TYR A 322 -19.88 -2.35 -2.49
CA TYR A 322 -18.96 -1.33 -2.98
C TYR A 322 -18.65 -1.50 -4.48
N PHE A 323 -18.24 -2.69 -4.91
CA PHE A 323 -17.81 -2.90 -6.30
C PHE A 323 -18.98 -2.80 -7.30
N VAL A 324 -20.19 -3.21 -6.90
CA VAL A 324 -21.38 -3.09 -7.77
C VAL A 324 -21.92 -1.65 -7.76
N LEU A 325 -21.91 -0.94 -6.63
CA LEU A 325 -22.37 0.45 -6.54
C LEU A 325 -21.52 1.40 -7.40
N PHE A 326 -20.19 1.19 -7.45
CA PHE A 326 -19.28 1.95 -8.31
C PHE A 326 -19.17 1.41 -9.74
N GLN A 327 -20.01 0.45 -10.14
CA GLN A 327 -20.08 -0.12 -11.50
C GLN A 327 -18.80 -0.84 -11.98
N PHE A 328 -17.97 -1.33 -11.05
CA PHE A 328 -16.82 -2.19 -11.38
C PHE A 328 -17.25 -3.64 -11.67
N ALA A 329 -18.40 -4.04 -11.13
CA ALA A 329 -19.02 -5.34 -11.32
C ALA A 329 -20.52 -5.19 -11.62
N THR A 330 -21.07 -6.11 -12.41
CA THR A 330 -22.48 -6.14 -12.81
C THR A 330 -23.26 -7.21 -12.08
N PHE A 331 -24.34 -6.78 -11.41
CA PHE A 331 -25.19 -7.66 -10.61
C PHE A 331 -25.80 -8.86 -11.39
N PRO A 332 -26.32 -8.69 -12.63
CA PRO A 332 -26.87 -9.82 -13.39
C PRO A 332 -25.83 -10.90 -13.73
N ASN A 333 -24.61 -10.49 -14.11
CA ASN A 333 -23.54 -11.42 -14.47
C ASN A 333 -23.07 -12.23 -13.27
N ILE A 334 -22.96 -11.58 -12.09
CA ILE A 334 -22.63 -12.24 -10.83
C ILE A 334 -23.67 -13.33 -10.55
N ILE A 335 -24.96 -13.04 -10.67
CA ILE A 335 -26.03 -14.01 -10.37
C ILE A 335 -26.05 -15.15 -11.37
N ASN A 336 -25.99 -14.88 -12.68
CA ASN A 336 -26.01 -15.92 -13.70
C ASN A 336 -24.82 -16.87 -13.54
N SER A 337 -23.64 -16.32 -13.22
CA SER A 337 -22.43 -17.12 -13.00
C SER A 337 -22.50 -17.91 -11.68
N LEU A 338 -23.07 -17.32 -10.62
CA LEU A 338 -23.37 -18.03 -9.37
C LEU A 338 -24.35 -19.18 -9.58
N TYR A 339 -25.42 -18.95 -10.35
CA TYR A 339 -26.40 -19.99 -10.69
C TYR A 339 -25.72 -21.16 -11.42
N ASN A 340 -24.91 -20.86 -12.44
CA ASN A 340 -24.15 -21.87 -13.17
C ASN A 340 -23.21 -22.66 -12.23
N ALA A 341 -22.48 -21.99 -11.34
CA ALA A 341 -21.57 -22.65 -10.41
C ALA A 341 -22.29 -23.49 -9.33
N LEU A 342 -23.41 -22.98 -8.78
CA LEU A 342 -24.19 -23.67 -7.74
C LEU A 342 -24.99 -24.86 -8.29
N SER A 343 -25.43 -24.80 -9.55
CA SER A 343 -26.09 -25.92 -10.21
C SER A 343 -25.21 -27.18 -10.25
N VAL A 344 -23.89 -26.99 -10.31
CA VAL A 344 -22.90 -28.07 -10.31
C VAL A 344 -22.57 -28.56 -8.90
N LYS A 345 -22.38 -27.64 -7.94
CA LYS A 345 -21.88 -27.97 -6.59
C LYS A 345 -22.94 -28.34 -5.54
N LYS A 346 -24.24 -28.08 -5.79
CA LYS A 346 -25.39 -28.40 -4.89
C LYS A 346 -25.16 -28.06 -3.40
N MET A 347 -24.72 -26.84 -3.11
CA MET A 347 -24.52 -26.36 -1.74
C MET A 347 -25.76 -25.65 -1.19
N SER A 348 -26.17 -25.92 0.06
CA SER A 348 -27.47 -25.45 0.59
C SER A 348 -27.45 -24.77 1.96
N ARG A 349 -26.45 -25.03 2.82
CA ARG A 349 -26.45 -24.49 4.21
C ARG A 349 -26.30 -22.96 4.25
N GLY A 350 -25.48 -22.39 3.37
CA GLY A 350 -25.23 -20.94 3.31
C GLY A 350 -26.31 -20.11 2.58
N ARG A 351 -27.43 -20.71 2.16
CA ARG A 351 -28.41 -20.06 1.26
C ARG A 351 -29.04 -18.79 1.84
N ASN A 352 -29.29 -18.76 3.15
CA ASN A 352 -29.93 -17.62 3.82
C ASN A 352 -28.98 -16.43 3.91
N GLN A 353 -27.70 -16.69 4.19
CA GLN A 353 -26.66 -15.65 4.23
C GLN A 353 -26.38 -15.09 2.83
N LEU A 354 -26.38 -15.95 1.80
CA LEU A 354 -26.30 -15.50 0.42
C LEU A 354 -27.47 -14.57 0.06
N MET A 355 -28.70 -14.97 0.40
CA MET A 355 -29.88 -14.13 0.17
C MET A 355 -29.81 -12.82 0.95
N TRP A 356 -29.25 -12.82 2.16
CA TRP A 356 -29.00 -11.60 2.92
C TRP A 356 -28.05 -10.65 2.19
N VAL A 357 -26.92 -11.14 1.65
CA VAL A 357 -25.98 -10.33 0.86
C VAL A 357 -26.67 -9.73 -0.37
N LEU A 358 -27.44 -10.54 -1.11
CA LEU A 358 -28.18 -10.07 -2.28
C LEU A 358 -29.24 -9.02 -1.89
N LEU A 359 -29.94 -9.22 -0.77
CA LEU A 359 -30.94 -8.28 -0.27
C LEU A 359 -30.34 -6.90 0.00
N GLN A 360 -29.12 -6.82 0.54
CA GLN A 360 -28.47 -5.52 0.80
C GLN A 360 -28.35 -4.68 -0.46
N PHE A 361 -27.95 -5.31 -1.57
CA PHE A 361 -27.82 -4.62 -2.85
C PHE A 361 -29.18 -4.30 -3.47
N ILE A 362 -30.12 -5.27 -3.46
CA ILE A 362 -31.45 -5.10 -4.06
C ILE A 362 -32.19 -3.97 -3.35
N SER A 363 -32.30 -4.00 -2.02
CA SER A 363 -33.02 -2.99 -1.26
C SER A 363 -32.49 -1.57 -1.49
N GLY A 364 -31.17 -1.39 -1.69
CA GLY A 364 -30.55 -0.09 -1.88
C GLY A 364 -30.58 0.45 -3.32
N SER A 365 -30.59 -0.42 -4.33
CA SER A 365 -30.39 -0.02 -5.73
C SER A 365 -31.63 -0.21 -6.63
N ILE A 366 -32.65 -0.95 -6.17
CA ILE A 366 -33.84 -1.29 -6.98
C ILE A 366 -34.64 -0.08 -7.46
N GLN A 367 -34.58 1.06 -6.75
CA GLN A 367 -35.30 2.27 -7.19
C GLN A 367 -34.67 2.92 -8.42
N ARG A 368 -33.34 2.86 -8.58
CA ARG A 368 -32.61 3.54 -9.66
C ARG A 368 -32.36 2.67 -10.88
N ASN A 369 -32.30 1.35 -10.69
CA ASN A 369 -31.96 0.39 -11.73
C ASN A 369 -33.21 -0.26 -12.35
N PRO A 370 -33.15 -0.70 -13.61
CA PRO A 370 -34.27 -1.39 -14.26
C PRO A 370 -34.52 -2.77 -13.63
N ILE A 371 -35.79 -3.20 -13.62
CA ILE A 371 -36.18 -4.48 -13.00
C ILE A 371 -35.50 -5.71 -13.64
N GLN A 372 -35.20 -5.66 -14.94
CA GLN A 372 -34.54 -6.75 -15.67
C GLN A 372 -33.22 -7.20 -15.02
N ASN A 373 -32.49 -6.27 -14.39
CA ASN A 373 -31.22 -6.58 -13.72
C ASN A 373 -31.40 -7.50 -12.50
N PHE A 374 -32.60 -7.56 -11.91
CA PHE A 374 -32.88 -8.29 -10.68
C PHE A 374 -33.67 -9.59 -10.91
N LEU A 375 -34.22 -9.81 -12.11
CA LEU A 375 -34.95 -11.03 -12.46
C LEU A 375 -34.13 -12.32 -12.31
N PRO A 376 -32.81 -12.36 -12.61
CA PRO A 376 -32.00 -13.58 -12.43
C PRO A 376 -31.99 -14.14 -11.00
N VAL A 377 -32.31 -13.32 -9.99
CA VAL A 377 -32.44 -13.79 -8.60
C VAL A 377 -33.56 -14.81 -8.45
N LEU A 378 -34.60 -14.74 -9.30
CA LEU A 378 -35.71 -15.69 -9.28
C LEU A 378 -35.24 -17.12 -9.61
N ASP A 379 -34.28 -17.26 -10.51
CA ASP A 379 -33.70 -18.57 -10.86
C ASP A 379 -32.89 -19.17 -9.69
N LEU A 380 -32.28 -18.31 -8.84
CA LEU A 380 -31.63 -18.77 -7.60
C LEU A 380 -32.63 -19.25 -6.54
N PHE A 381 -33.85 -18.67 -6.48
CA PHE A 381 -34.88 -19.18 -5.58
C PHE A 381 -35.28 -20.61 -5.93
N ASP A 382 -35.48 -20.87 -7.22
CA ASP A 382 -35.86 -22.18 -7.74
C ASP A 382 -34.78 -23.24 -7.45
N LEU A 383 -33.51 -22.85 -7.43
CA LEU A 383 -32.38 -23.75 -7.14
C LEU A 383 -32.18 -24.02 -5.64
N LEU A 384 -32.29 -22.99 -4.79
CA LEU A 384 -31.92 -23.06 -3.36
C LEU A 384 -33.09 -23.43 -2.44
N TYR A 385 -34.33 -23.22 -2.87
CA TYR A 385 -35.55 -23.44 -2.07
C TYR A 385 -36.53 -24.37 -2.79
N VAL A 386 -36.12 -25.62 -2.99
CA VAL A 386 -36.91 -26.69 -3.66
C VAL A 386 -37.96 -27.33 -2.72
N GLU A 387 -38.01 -26.92 -1.46
CA GLU A 387 -38.84 -27.53 -0.42
C GLU A 387 -40.34 -27.36 -0.72
N LYS A 388 -41.10 -28.45 -0.56
CA LYS A 388 -42.55 -28.52 -0.83
C LYS A 388 -43.41 -28.07 0.35
N GLU A 389 -42.83 -28.00 1.55
CA GLU A 389 -43.49 -27.53 2.78
C GLU A 389 -43.09 -26.08 3.09
N PRO A 390 -43.98 -25.25 3.67
CA PRO A 390 -43.66 -23.89 4.06
C PRO A 390 -42.63 -23.89 5.20
N LEU A 391 -41.59 -23.07 5.07
CA LEU A 391 -40.56 -22.89 6.10
C LEU A 391 -41.18 -22.30 7.39
N PRO A 392 -40.73 -22.75 8.59
CA PRO A 392 -41.23 -22.22 9.85
C PRO A 392 -40.87 -20.74 10.02
N ILE A 393 -41.69 -20.01 10.79
CA ILE A 393 -41.40 -18.63 11.16
C ILE A 393 -40.21 -18.64 12.15
N PRO A 394 -39.11 -17.94 11.83
CA PRO A 394 -37.96 -17.84 12.73
C PRO A 394 -38.29 -17.09 14.02
N ASP A 395 -37.60 -17.46 15.10
CA ASP A 395 -37.71 -16.79 16.40
C ASP A 395 -37.28 -15.31 16.27
N VAL A 396 -38.20 -14.41 16.58
CA VAL A 396 -38.03 -12.96 16.40
C VAL A 396 -37.17 -12.32 17.49
N THR A 397 -36.79 -13.10 18.52
CA THR A 397 -35.82 -12.68 19.54
C THR A 397 -34.36 -12.86 19.08
N ASN A 398 -34.11 -13.64 18.02
CA ASN A 398 -32.77 -13.90 17.52
C ASN A 398 -32.40 -13.02 16.32
N PRO A 399 -31.15 -12.50 16.23
CA PRO A 399 -30.72 -11.65 15.11
C PRO A 399 -30.65 -12.39 13.78
N SER A 400 -30.47 -13.72 13.81
CA SER A 400 -30.49 -14.59 12.61
C SER A 400 -31.84 -14.55 11.87
N CYS A 401 -32.91 -14.10 12.54
CA CYS A 401 -34.23 -13.94 11.95
C CYS A 401 -34.21 -13.04 10.70
N ALA A 402 -33.43 -11.95 10.71
CA ALA A 402 -33.30 -11.07 9.55
C ALA A 402 -32.69 -11.78 8.33
N GLN A 403 -31.75 -12.69 8.55
CA GLN A 403 -31.12 -13.48 7.48
C GLN A 403 -32.06 -14.56 6.95
N LEU A 404 -32.83 -15.21 7.85
CA LEU A 404 -33.82 -16.24 7.49
C LEU A 404 -35.01 -15.67 6.71
N MET A 405 -35.40 -14.43 7.00
CA MET A 405 -36.49 -13.72 6.30
C MET A 405 -36.02 -12.97 5.03
N ALA A 406 -34.71 -12.90 4.77
CA ALA A 406 -34.13 -12.22 3.62
C ALA A 406 -34.75 -12.62 2.25
N PRO A 407 -34.95 -13.90 1.91
CA PRO A 407 -35.57 -14.30 0.65
C PRO A 407 -36.97 -13.70 0.47
N THR A 408 -37.77 -13.66 1.54
CA THR A 408 -39.12 -13.08 1.55
C THR A 408 -39.08 -11.57 1.34
N CYS A 409 -38.12 -10.86 1.97
CA CYS A 409 -37.90 -9.43 1.74
C CYS A 409 -37.54 -9.11 0.28
N ILE A 410 -36.66 -9.91 -0.34
CA ILE A 410 -36.29 -9.75 -1.76
C ILE A 410 -37.54 -9.86 -2.64
N TRP A 411 -38.38 -10.87 -2.38
CA TRP A 411 -39.60 -11.08 -3.15
C TRP A 411 -40.55 -9.87 -3.07
N ILE A 412 -40.72 -9.29 -1.87
CA ILE A 412 -41.54 -8.09 -1.66
C ILE A 412 -41.01 -6.91 -2.49
N HIS A 413 -39.69 -6.69 -2.51
CA HIS A 413 -39.06 -5.62 -3.30
C HIS A 413 -39.28 -5.79 -4.80
N ILE A 414 -39.03 -6.99 -5.34
CA ILE A 414 -39.20 -7.29 -6.77
C ILE A 414 -40.66 -7.13 -7.18
N THR A 415 -41.59 -7.67 -6.38
CA THR A 415 -43.03 -7.58 -6.65
C THR A 415 -43.52 -6.13 -6.66
N ARG A 416 -43.04 -5.31 -5.73
CA ARG A 416 -43.36 -3.87 -5.69
C ARG A 416 -42.82 -3.16 -6.93
N LYS A 417 -41.55 -3.39 -7.29
CA LYS A 417 -40.94 -2.74 -8.45
C LYS A 417 -41.65 -3.14 -9.74
N ALA A 418 -42.06 -4.40 -9.87
CA ALA A 418 -42.85 -4.88 -11.00
C ALA A 418 -44.21 -4.17 -11.11
N LYS A 419 -44.90 -3.97 -9.97
CA LYS A 419 -46.15 -3.17 -9.94
C LYS A 419 -45.92 -1.72 -10.38
N LEU A 420 -44.81 -1.10 -9.96
CA LEU A 420 -44.45 0.28 -10.33
C LEU A 420 -44.07 0.40 -11.82
N ASP A 421 -43.36 -0.58 -12.36
CA ASP A 421 -42.90 -0.59 -13.76
C ASP A 421 -43.95 -1.21 -14.72
N HIS A 422 -45.17 -1.51 -14.24
CA HIS A 422 -46.24 -2.21 -14.96
C HIS A 422 -45.78 -3.52 -15.64
N TYR A 423 -44.80 -4.21 -15.05
CA TYR A 423 -44.29 -5.48 -15.54
C TYR A 423 -45.04 -6.64 -14.89
N ILE A 424 -45.58 -7.56 -15.69
CA ILE A 424 -46.28 -8.75 -15.19
C ILE A 424 -45.23 -9.83 -14.90
N ILE A 425 -44.99 -10.10 -13.61
CA ILE A 425 -44.20 -11.27 -13.21
C ILE A 425 -45.05 -12.52 -13.48
N THR A 426 -44.60 -13.39 -14.38
CA THR A 426 -45.28 -14.65 -14.73
C THR A 426 -45.17 -15.72 -13.64
N ARG A 427 -44.26 -15.55 -12.67
CA ARG A 427 -43.98 -16.51 -11.58
C ARG A 427 -44.79 -16.22 -10.31
N SER A 428 -45.35 -17.26 -9.70
CA SER A 428 -46.03 -17.21 -8.40
C SER A 428 -45.04 -17.31 -7.22
N LEU A 429 -45.43 -16.81 -6.05
CA LEU A 429 -44.65 -16.94 -4.80
C LEU A 429 -44.30 -18.43 -4.54
N PRO A 430 -43.02 -18.76 -4.26
CA PRO A 430 -42.64 -20.11 -3.83
C PRO A 430 -43.40 -20.54 -2.56
N LEU A 431 -43.92 -21.77 -2.54
CA LEU A 431 -44.68 -22.32 -1.40
C LEU A 431 -43.85 -22.31 -0.10
N ALA A 432 -42.54 -22.51 -0.21
CA ALA A 432 -41.59 -22.45 0.91
C ALA A 432 -41.63 -21.11 1.68
N LEU A 433 -41.90 -19.99 1.00
CA LEU A 433 -41.87 -18.64 1.60
C LEU A 433 -43.23 -18.12 2.05
N LYS A 434 -44.31 -18.89 1.82
CA LYS A 434 -45.69 -18.43 2.04
C LYS A 434 -45.98 -18.06 3.50
N ALA A 435 -45.60 -18.90 4.46
CA ALA A 435 -45.82 -18.65 5.88
C ALA A 435 -45.10 -17.37 6.38
N GLN A 436 -43.87 -17.15 5.91
CA GLN A 436 -43.07 -15.96 6.24
C GLN A 436 -43.66 -14.68 5.63
N TYR A 437 -44.16 -14.77 4.40
CA TYR A 437 -44.82 -13.67 3.71
C TYR A 437 -46.11 -13.24 4.41
N ASP A 438 -46.98 -14.21 4.74
CA ASP A 438 -48.24 -13.97 5.43
C ASP A 438 -48.01 -13.32 6.80
N PHE A 439 -46.97 -13.76 7.53
CA PHE A 439 -46.56 -13.17 8.80
C PHE A 439 -46.14 -11.69 8.68
N LEU A 440 -45.31 -11.33 7.69
CA LEU A 440 -44.88 -9.94 7.48
C LEU A 440 -46.05 -9.04 7.07
N GLN A 441 -47.00 -9.54 6.28
CA GLN A 441 -48.21 -8.79 5.94
C GLN A 441 -49.13 -8.57 7.15
N GLN A 442 -49.31 -9.57 8.00
CA GLN A 442 -50.07 -9.43 9.25
C GLN A 442 -49.43 -8.40 10.17
N LEU A 443 -48.11 -8.42 10.32
CA LEU A 443 -47.38 -7.43 11.11
C LEU A 443 -47.51 -6.01 10.54
N ALA A 444 -47.39 -5.85 9.22
CA ALA A 444 -47.51 -4.54 8.56
C ALA A 444 -48.89 -3.90 8.74
N ASN A 445 -49.95 -4.71 8.78
CA ASN A 445 -51.33 -4.26 8.95
C ASN A 445 -51.76 -4.10 10.41
N SER A 446 -51.05 -4.71 11.35
CA SER A 446 -51.37 -4.64 12.79
C SER A 446 -51.19 -3.23 13.37
N THR A 447 -52.13 -2.75 14.20
CA THR A 447 -52.11 -1.41 14.83
C THR A 447 -51.40 -1.36 16.19
N SER A 448 -50.88 -2.48 16.69
CA SER A 448 -50.21 -2.57 18.00
C SER A 448 -48.90 -1.77 18.08
N LEU A 449 -48.56 -1.32 19.29
CA LEU A 449 -47.27 -0.71 19.62
C LEU A 449 -46.17 -1.75 19.40
N LEU A 450 -45.25 -1.44 18.49
CA LEU A 450 -44.07 -2.28 18.23
C LEU A 450 -43.13 -2.21 19.44
N SER A 451 -42.82 -3.35 20.05
CA SER A 451 -41.79 -3.48 21.09
C SER A 451 -40.39 -3.38 20.47
N THR A 452 -39.50 -2.61 21.08
CA THR A 452 -38.07 -2.51 20.66
C THR A 452 -37.22 -3.69 21.10
N ASN A 453 -37.74 -4.55 21.96
CA ASN A 453 -37.00 -5.71 22.47
C ASN A 453 -36.94 -6.85 21.43
N ASP A 454 -37.78 -6.79 20.40
CA ASP A 454 -37.86 -7.81 19.36
C ASP A 454 -37.35 -7.28 18.01
N PHE A 455 -36.81 -8.16 17.17
CA PHE A 455 -36.38 -7.82 15.81
C PHE A 455 -37.56 -7.63 14.83
N THR A 456 -38.80 -7.52 15.32
CA THR A 456 -40.01 -7.28 14.50
C THR A 456 -39.90 -5.97 13.71
N ILE A 457 -39.38 -4.92 14.36
CA ILE A 457 -39.21 -3.59 13.73
C ILE A 457 -38.16 -3.67 12.62
N THR A 458 -37.05 -4.39 12.85
CA THR A 458 -35.98 -4.50 11.84
C THR A 458 -36.44 -5.29 10.62
N LEU A 459 -37.24 -6.33 10.81
CA LEU A 459 -37.88 -7.08 9.72
C LEU A 459 -38.80 -6.21 8.86
N LEU A 460 -39.67 -5.40 9.50
CA LEU A 460 -40.56 -4.48 8.77
C LEU A 460 -39.78 -3.40 8.01
N CYS A 461 -38.74 -2.83 8.63
CA CYS A 461 -37.84 -1.90 7.95
C CYS A 461 -37.20 -2.55 6.73
N ASN A 462 -36.70 -3.79 6.86
CA ASN A 462 -36.02 -4.50 5.77
C ASN A 462 -36.95 -4.88 4.62
N ALA A 463 -38.16 -5.35 4.92
CA ALA A 463 -39.12 -5.78 3.90
C ALA A 463 -39.75 -4.61 3.15
N TYR A 464 -40.03 -3.50 3.86
CA TYR A 464 -40.82 -2.39 3.33
C TYR A 464 -40.00 -1.13 3.10
N SER A 465 -38.67 -1.19 3.09
CA SER A 465 -37.78 -0.01 2.96
C SER A 465 -38.06 0.89 1.74
N THR A 466 -38.58 0.31 0.65
CA THR A 466 -38.94 1.01 -0.58
C THR A 466 -40.39 1.51 -0.60
N ASN A 467 -41.16 1.23 0.45
CA ASN A 467 -42.58 1.53 0.59
C ASN A 467 -42.85 2.69 1.54
N GLN A 468 -43.01 3.91 1.00
CA GLN A 468 -43.19 5.10 1.83
C GLN A 468 -44.34 5.00 2.85
N GLU A 469 -45.47 4.38 2.48
CA GLU A 469 -46.63 4.23 3.38
C GLU A 469 -46.32 3.33 4.58
N TYR A 470 -45.77 2.14 4.33
CA TYR A 470 -45.52 1.13 5.37
C TYR A 470 -44.16 1.31 6.06
N PHE A 471 -43.25 2.09 5.49
CA PHE A 471 -41.91 2.33 6.02
C PHE A 471 -41.85 3.47 7.04
N SER A 472 -42.71 4.49 6.88
CA SER A 472 -42.74 5.65 7.77
C SER A 472 -42.97 5.26 9.24
N ARG A 473 -43.86 4.30 9.49
CA ARG A 473 -44.25 3.84 10.82
C ARG A 473 -43.13 3.12 11.60
N PRO A 474 -42.48 2.05 11.07
CA PRO A 474 -41.39 1.38 11.80
C PRO A 474 -40.17 2.30 11.95
N MET A 475 -39.90 3.18 10.97
CA MET A 475 -38.81 4.16 11.06
C MET A 475 -39.07 5.20 12.16
N ALA A 476 -40.30 5.74 12.25
CA ALA A 476 -40.69 6.65 13.31
C ALA A 476 -40.62 5.98 14.69
N ALA A 477 -41.04 4.72 14.81
CA ALA A 477 -40.92 3.97 16.06
C ALA A 477 -39.44 3.84 16.52
N LEU A 478 -38.50 3.55 15.60
CA LEU A 478 -37.07 3.53 15.94
C LEU A 478 -36.58 4.91 16.41
N ILE A 479 -36.93 5.98 15.70
CA ILE A 479 -36.50 7.33 16.06
C ILE A 479 -37.08 7.75 17.41
N ASP A 480 -38.36 7.49 17.67
CA ASP A 480 -39.03 7.80 18.94
C ASP A 480 -38.34 7.10 20.12
N THR A 481 -37.82 5.89 19.90
CA THR A 481 -37.13 5.11 20.94
C THR A 481 -35.75 5.67 21.26
N ILE A 482 -35.07 6.22 20.25
CA ILE A 482 -33.78 6.90 20.38
C ILE A 482 -33.94 8.30 21.00
N LEU A 483 -35.05 8.99 20.71
CA LEU A 483 -35.36 10.33 21.21
C LEU A 483 -36.00 10.31 22.61
N GLY A 484 -36.61 9.20 23.03
CA GLY A 484 -37.18 9.02 24.38
C GLY A 484 -38.50 9.75 24.61
N ILE A 485 -39.22 10.14 23.55
CA ILE A 485 -40.39 11.06 23.61
C ILE A 485 -41.55 10.53 24.47
N LYS A 486 -41.66 9.21 24.69
CA LYS A 486 -42.78 8.58 25.43
C LYS A 486 -42.59 8.50 26.95
N SER A 487 -41.43 8.89 27.48
CA SER A 487 -41.19 9.01 28.93
C SER A 487 -40.93 10.47 29.27
N ASN A 488 -41.66 11.05 30.22
CA ASN A 488 -41.51 12.45 30.67
C ASN A 488 -40.11 12.80 31.25
N ASN A 489 -39.13 11.90 31.18
CA ASN A 489 -37.74 12.15 31.49
C ASN A 489 -36.93 12.18 30.19
N THR A 490 -36.31 13.32 29.89
CA THR A 490 -35.28 13.51 28.85
C THR A 490 -33.97 12.74 29.12
N SER A 491 -33.97 11.85 30.13
CA SER A 491 -32.86 11.03 30.61
C SER A 491 -33.03 9.54 30.28
N ASN A 492 -33.69 9.18 29.17
CA ASN A 492 -33.70 7.80 28.72
C ASN A 492 -32.48 7.52 27.82
N HIS A 493 -31.66 6.56 28.25
CA HIS A 493 -30.32 6.26 27.71
C HIS A 493 -30.31 5.15 26.64
N ASN A 494 -31.48 4.73 26.14
CA ASN A 494 -31.59 3.58 25.24
C ASN A 494 -30.98 3.89 23.86
N CYS A 495 -29.82 3.30 23.57
CA CYS A 495 -29.20 3.31 22.24
C CYS A 495 -29.49 2.00 21.50
N LEU A 496 -29.48 2.03 20.16
CA LEU A 496 -29.66 0.81 19.36
C LEU A 496 -28.42 -0.08 19.49
N SER A 497 -28.62 -1.36 19.81
CA SER A 497 -27.52 -2.34 19.91
C SER A 497 -26.87 -2.60 18.56
N MET A 498 -25.59 -3.00 18.56
CA MET A 498 -24.88 -3.28 17.31
C MET A 498 -25.51 -4.44 16.53
N GLN A 499 -26.01 -5.47 17.23
CA GLN A 499 -26.72 -6.59 16.62
C GLN A 499 -28.00 -6.14 15.90
N MET A 500 -28.73 -5.17 16.45
CA MET A 500 -29.89 -4.59 15.80
C MET A 500 -29.52 -3.81 14.55
N LEU A 501 -28.44 -3.01 14.60
CA LEU A 501 -27.94 -2.28 13.43
C LEU A 501 -27.39 -3.22 12.34
N ASP A 502 -26.71 -4.30 12.71
CA ASP A 502 -26.21 -5.32 11.79
C ASP A 502 -27.36 -6.09 11.10
N SER A 503 -28.50 -6.25 11.79
CA SER A 503 -29.72 -6.85 11.26
C SER A 503 -30.53 -5.93 10.34
N LEU A 504 -30.15 -4.65 10.18
CA LEU A 504 -30.80 -3.71 9.26
C LEU A 504 -30.15 -3.76 7.88
N THR A 505 -30.97 -3.57 6.85
CA THR A 505 -30.51 -3.38 5.48
C THR A 505 -29.81 -2.03 5.31
N VAL A 506 -28.86 -1.96 4.38
CA VAL A 506 -28.11 -0.74 4.05
C VAL A 506 -29.04 0.43 3.73
N HIS A 507 -30.12 0.20 2.98
CA HIS A 507 -31.12 1.24 2.70
C HIS A 507 -31.85 1.75 3.95
N SER A 508 -32.21 0.84 4.86
CA SER A 508 -32.82 1.20 6.14
C SER A 508 -31.85 1.99 7.02
N LYS A 509 -30.57 1.59 7.05
CA LYS A 509 -29.50 2.35 7.73
C LYS A 509 -29.30 3.75 7.11
N MET A 510 -29.28 3.87 5.78
CA MET A 510 -29.19 5.16 5.07
C MET A 510 -30.36 6.08 5.44
N SER A 511 -31.57 5.54 5.50
CA SER A 511 -32.78 6.29 5.89
C SER A 511 -32.74 6.72 7.35
N LEU A 512 -32.26 5.85 8.25
CA LEU A 512 -32.03 6.17 9.64
C LEU A 512 -30.99 7.30 9.79
N ILE A 513 -29.86 7.24 9.11
CA ILE A 513 -28.85 8.32 9.08
C ILE A 513 -29.48 9.63 8.60
N HIS A 514 -30.20 9.60 7.47
CA HIS A 514 -30.82 10.79 6.91
C HIS A 514 -31.84 11.43 7.88
N SER A 515 -32.66 10.60 8.54
CA SER A 515 -33.63 11.07 9.54
C SER A 515 -32.96 11.71 10.76
N ILE A 516 -31.89 11.09 11.30
CA ILE A 516 -31.09 11.62 12.40
C ILE A 516 -30.45 12.96 12.02
N VAL A 517 -29.78 13.03 10.87
CA VAL A 517 -29.14 14.25 10.35
C VAL A 517 -30.17 15.36 10.14
N THR A 518 -31.34 15.04 9.59
CA THR A 518 -32.43 16.01 9.38
C THR A 518 -32.93 16.55 10.71
N HIS A 519 -33.11 15.68 11.70
CA HIS A 519 -33.52 16.08 13.05
C HIS A 519 -32.46 16.96 13.73
N LEU A 520 -31.17 16.61 13.63
CA LEU A 520 -30.07 17.42 14.16
C LEU A 520 -30.00 18.81 13.51
N ILE A 521 -30.18 18.92 12.19
CA ILE A 521 -30.22 20.21 11.49
C ILE A 521 -31.48 21.01 11.86
N ALA A 522 -32.62 20.35 12.06
CA ALA A 522 -33.84 21.02 12.51
C ALA A 522 -33.67 21.57 13.94
N GLN A 523 -33.07 20.79 14.84
CA GLN A 523 -32.74 21.22 16.19
C GLN A 523 -31.71 22.35 16.23
N SER A 524 -30.71 22.34 15.33
CA SER A 524 -29.69 23.39 15.26
C SER A 524 -30.23 24.75 14.79
N LYS A 525 -31.40 24.78 14.15
CA LYS A 525 -32.11 26.01 13.75
C LYS A 525 -33.06 26.53 14.81
N SER A 526 -33.37 25.74 15.83
CA SER A 526 -34.25 26.16 16.92
C SER A 526 -33.50 27.10 17.89
N PRO A 527 -34.13 28.18 18.38
CA PRO A 527 -33.48 29.16 19.25
C PRO A 527 -33.30 28.68 20.71
N THR A 528 -33.90 27.55 21.09
CA THR A 528 -33.82 27.00 22.45
C THR A 528 -32.58 26.10 22.61
N PRO A 529 -31.81 26.23 23.70
CA PRO A 529 -30.67 25.36 23.99
C PRO A 529 -31.15 23.99 24.46
N ASN A 530 -31.60 23.15 23.53
CA ASN A 530 -32.09 21.81 23.85
C ASN A 530 -30.93 20.81 23.81
N ILE A 531 -30.77 20.09 24.92
CA ILE A 531 -29.80 19.01 25.10
C ILE A 531 -30.20 17.84 24.18
N ILE A 532 -29.29 17.41 23.30
CA ILE A 532 -29.52 16.26 22.39
C ILE A 532 -29.57 14.97 23.21
N SER A 533 -30.48 14.04 22.91
CA SER A 533 -30.50 12.75 23.63
C SER A 533 -29.17 11.99 23.43
N PRO A 534 -28.52 11.52 24.50
CA PRO A 534 -27.26 10.79 24.37
C PRO A 534 -27.38 9.51 23.54
N GLY A 535 -28.54 8.83 23.61
CA GLY A 535 -28.83 7.65 22.80
C GLY A 535 -28.81 7.91 21.30
N LEU A 536 -29.17 9.13 20.86
CA LEU A 536 -29.09 9.54 19.45
C LEU A 536 -27.66 9.65 18.96
N ILE A 537 -26.79 10.32 19.74
CA ILE A 537 -25.39 10.53 19.37
C ILE A 537 -24.64 9.20 19.33
N GLU A 538 -24.86 8.33 20.32
CA GLU A 538 -24.25 7.00 20.36
C GLU A 538 -24.76 6.09 19.22
N THR A 539 -26.05 6.16 18.88
CA THR A 539 -26.58 5.40 17.73
C THR A 539 -26.02 5.94 16.41
N TYR A 540 -25.86 7.26 16.29
CA TYR A 540 -25.28 7.90 15.11
C TYR A 540 -23.79 7.55 14.95
N SER A 541 -23.01 7.52 16.04
CA SER A 541 -21.60 7.12 16.00
C SER A 541 -21.43 5.67 15.54
N ARG A 542 -22.27 4.74 16.00
CA ARG A 542 -22.30 3.34 15.54
C ARG A 542 -22.66 3.21 14.06
N LEU A 543 -23.55 4.04 13.55
CA LEU A 543 -23.91 4.07 12.12
C LEU A 543 -22.79 4.60 11.22
N LEU A 544 -21.93 5.49 11.72
CA LEU A 544 -20.81 6.03 10.95
C LEU A 544 -19.67 5.02 10.73
N VAL A 545 -19.68 3.90 11.44
CA VAL A 545 -18.68 2.81 11.30
C VAL A 545 -18.86 2.03 9.98
N TYR A 546 -20.07 2.00 9.42
CA TYR A 546 -20.36 1.24 8.21
C TYR A 546 -19.78 1.93 6.97
N THR A 547 -18.70 1.38 6.43
CA THR A 547 -17.99 1.92 5.25
C THR A 547 -18.80 1.83 3.96
N GLU A 548 -19.79 0.94 3.86
CA GLU A 548 -20.73 0.93 2.71
C GLU A 548 -21.62 2.19 2.63
N ILE A 549 -21.75 2.95 3.72
CA ILE A 549 -22.57 4.17 3.79
C ILE A 549 -21.68 5.43 3.87
N GLU A 550 -20.41 5.34 3.45
CA GLU A 550 -19.44 6.44 3.54
C GLU A 550 -19.97 7.77 2.95
N SER A 551 -20.74 7.71 1.86
CA SER A 551 -21.25 8.89 1.16
C SER A 551 -22.24 9.74 1.97
N LEU A 552 -23.16 9.10 2.69
CA LEU A 552 -24.17 9.78 3.53
C LEU A 552 -23.71 9.87 4.99
N GLY A 553 -22.84 8.97 5.43
CA GLY A 553 -22.23 8.94 6.75
C GLY A 553 -21.09 9.95 6.88
N ILE A 554 -19.83 9.51 6.81
CA ILE A 554 -18.65 10.34 7.11
C ILE A 554 -18.53 11.54 6.15
N LYS A 555 -18.73 11.33 4.84
CA LYS A 555 -18.66 12.42 3.86
C LYS A 555 -19.80 13.44 4.05
N GLY A 556 -21.01 12.96 4.33
CA GLY A 556 -22.16 13.81 4.66
C GLY A 556 -21.97 14.58 5.97
N PHE A 557 -21.40 13.93 6.98
CA PHE A 557 -21.07 14.53 8.27
C PHE A 557 -20.13 15.73 8.10
N LEU A 558 -19.01 15.56 7.39
CA LEU A 558 -18.01 16.62 7.19
C LEU A 558 -18.44 17.67 6.17
N GLY A 559 -19.13 17.27 5.09
CA GLY A 559 -19.49 18.16 3.99
C GLY A 559 -20.81 18.90 4.16
N GLN A 560 -21.77 18.34 4.90
CA GLN A 560 -23.13 18.89 5.02
C GLN A 560 -23.51 19.22 6.46
N LEU A 561 -23.40 18.26 7.40
CA LEU A 561 -23.86 18.47 8.78
C LEU A 561 -23.01 19.50 9.51
N LEU A 562 -21.68 19.30 9.56
CA LEU A 562 -20.78 20.17 10.32
C LEU A 562 -20.84 21.63 9.81
N PRO A 563 -20.78 21.92 8.49
CA PRO A 563 -20.93 23.28 7.99
C PRO A 563 -22.33 23.87 8.22
N ALA A 564 -23.40 23.06 8.18
CA ALA A 564 -24.76 23.54 8.43
C ALA A 564 -24.98 23.95 9.89
N VAL A 565 -24.53 23.13 10.84
CA VAL A 565 -24.57 23.42 12.29
C VAL A 565 -23.72 24.65 12.61
N PHE A 566 -22.58 24.78 11.94
CA PHE A 566 -21.72 25.95 12.09
C PHE A 566 -22.41 27.24 11.60
N LYS A 567 -23.03 27.22 10.42
CA LYS A 567 -23.79 28.36 9.88
C LYS A 567 -25.00 28.75 10.75
N SER A 568 -25.57 27.81 11.49
CA SER A 568 -26.71 28.08 12.38
C SER A 568 -26.30 28.52 13.79
N HIS A 569 -25.00 28.71 14.06
CA HIS A 569 -24.45 29.12 15.37
C HIS A 569 -24.89 28.24 16.56
N ALA A 570 -25.15 26.95 16.31
CA ALA A 570 -25.56 26.01 17.35
C ALA A 570 -24.33 25.40 18.07
N TRP A 571 -23.71 26.18 18.94
CA TRP A 571 -22.45 25.81 19.62
C TRP A 571 -22.55 24.56 20.50
N GLY A 572 -23.67 24.35 21.18
CA GLY A 572 -23.91 23.14 21.98
C GLY A 572 -23.94 21.87 21.12
N VAL A 573 -24.64 21.92 19.97
CA VAL A 573 -24.66 20.80 19.01
C VAL A 573 -23.26 20.58 18.44
N LEU A 574 -22.56 21.64 18.05
CA LEU A 574 -21.19 21.55 17.54
C LEU A 574 -20.25 20.86 18.54
N HIS A 575 -20.29 21.26 19.82
CA HIS A 575 -19.51 20.63 20.90
C HIS A 575 -19.76 19.11 20.95
N THR A 576 -21.03 18.69 20.93
CA THR A 576 -21.39 17.27 21.01
C THR A 576 -20.94 16.46 19.79
N LEU A 577 -20.95 17.06 18.60
CA LEU A 577 -20.47 16.41 17.37
C LEU A 577 -18.94 16.24 17.37
N LEU A 578 -18.20 17.23 17.87
CA LEU A 578 -16.74 17.16 18.01
C LEU A 578 -16.32 16.16 19.09
N GLU A 579 -17.08 16.11 20.19
CA GLU A 579 -16.89 15.13 21.25
C GLU A 579 -17.17 13.71 20.75
N MET A 580 -18.25 13.50 20.00
CA MET A 580 -18.56 12.23 19.35
C MET A 580 -17.41 11.79 18.43
N PHE A 581 -16.88 12.71 17.62
CA PHE A 581 -15.74 12.41 16.75
C PHE A 581 -14.53 11.95 17.57
N SER A 582 -14.18 12.70 18.62
CA SER A 582 -13.01 12.44 19.47
C SER A 582 -13.03 11.10 20.20
N TYR A 583 -14.19 10.62 20.65
CA TYR A 583 -14.27 9.46 21.56
C TYR A 583 -14.93 8.22 20.96
N ARG A 584 -15.50 8.29 19.75
CA ARG A 584 -16.24 7.16 19.14
C ARG A 584 -15.78 6.80 17.73
N ILE A 585 -15.47 7.75 16.86
CA ILE A 585 -15.38 7.48 15.40
C ILE A 585 -13.93 7.17 14.96
N ASN A 586 -12.92 7.38 15.80
CA ASN A 586 -11.52 7.52 15.37
C ASN A 586 -10.81 6.31 14.72
N PHE A 587 -11.38 5.09 14.73
CA PHE A 587 -10.63 3.89 14.34
C PHE A 587 -10.28 3.82 12.84
N HIS A 588 -11.26 3.86 11.94
CA HIS A 588 -11.09 3.58 10.50
C HIS A 588 -11.43 4.73 9.55
N ILE A 589 -11.40 5.97 10.03
CA ILE A 589 -11.66 7.13 9.16
C ILE A 589 -10.46 7.33 8.21
N PRO A 590 -10.68 7.37 6.89
CA PRO A 590 -9.65 7.70 5.92
C PRO A 590 -8.94 9.02 6.25
N ALA A 591 -7.61 9.06 6.06
CA ALA A 591 -6.79 10.20 6.43
C ALA A 591 -7.22 11.53 5.77
N HIS A 592 -7.74 11.51 4.54
CA HIS A 592 -8.20 12.71 3.85
C HIS A 592 -9.37 13.39 4.58
N TYR A 593 -10.28 12.63 5.18
CA TYR A 593 -11.39 13.17 5.98
C TYR A 593 -10.89 13.75 7.32
N LYS A 594 -9.88 13.14 7.93
CA LYS A 594 -9.23 13.68 9.14
C LYS A 594 -8.58 15.04 8.86
N VAL A 595 -7.86 15.16 7.74
CA VAL A 595 -7.23 16.42 7.32
C VAL A 595 -8.28 17.47 6.96
N GLN A 596 -9.38 17.08 6.31
CA GLN A 596 -10.50 17.99 6.03
C GLN A 596 -11.16 18.49 7.32
N LEU A 597 -11.34 17.64 8.33
CA LEU A 597 -11.85 18.08 9.63
C LEU A 597 -10.88 19.04 10.30
N LEU A 598 -9.57 18.76 10.26
CA LEU A 598 -8.55 19.63 10.84
C LEU A 598 -8.57 21.04 10.21
N SER A 599 -8.71 21.14 8.88
CA SER A 599 -8.83 22.45 8.22
C SER A 599 -10.10 23.20 8.62
N HIS A 600 -11.23 22.49 8.78
CA HIS A 600 -12.44 23.10 9.33
C HIS A 600 -12.24 23.56 10.77
N LEU A 601 -11.61 22.76 11.64
CA LEU A 601 -11.35 23.11 13.04
C LEU A 601 -10.49 24.36 13.17
N ASN A 602 -9.41 24.49 12.38
CA ASN A 602 -8.56 25.68 12.40
C ASN A 602 -9.33 26.94 11.97
N ALA A 603 -10.25 26.83 11.01
CA ALA A 603 -11.12 27.94 10.65
C ALA A 603 -12.05 28.34 11.81
N LEU A 604 -12.52 27.38 12.63
CA LEU A 604 -13.43 27.59 13.76
C LEU A 604 -12.77 28.31 14.95
N VAL A 605 -11.46 28.13 15.18
CA VAL A 605 -10.71 28.79 16.28
C VAL A 605 -10.77 30.32 16.18
N THR A 606 -11.01 30.85 14.98
CA THR A 606 -11.09 32.30 14.70
C THR A 606 -12.34 33.00 15.27
N ILE A 607 -13.22 32.30 16.01
CA ILE A 607 -14.44 32.88 16.59
C ILE A 607 -14.37 33.01 18.12
N LYS A 608 -14.83 34.15 18.67
CA LYS A 608 -14.81 34.47 20.11
C LYS A 608 -16.07 33.92 20.81
N HIS A 609 -15.96 32.78 21.50
CA HIS A 609 -17.03 32.22 22.34
C HIS A 609 -16.48 31.62 23.67
N SER A 610 -17.02 30.48 24.13
CA SER A 610 -16.76 29.87 25.45
C SER A 610 -15.43 29.11 25.54
N VAL A 611 -14.86 29.07 26.75
CA VAL A 611 -13.62 28.32 27.05
C VAL A 611 -13.81 26.82 26.74
N GLN A 612 -14.98 26.28 27.06
CA GLN A 612 -15.28 24.86 26.85
C GLN A 612 -15.24 24.45 25.37
N LEU A 613 -15.79 25.26 24.46
CA LEU A 613 -15.76 24.98 23.02
C LEU A 613 -14.32 25.07 22.48
N HIS A 614 -13.56 26.09 22.91
CA HIS A 614 -12.17 26.26 22.49
C HIS A 614 -11.31 25.04 22.89
N LEU A 615 -11.48 24.58 24.12
CA LEU A 615 -10.79 23.39 24.64
C LEU A 615 -11.22 22.11 23.91
N CYS A 616 -12.50 21.98 23.56
CA CYS A 616 -12.99 20.86 22.77
C CYS A 616 -12.33 20.87 21.38
N ILE A 617 -12.31 22.01 20.69
CA ILE A 617 -11.68 22.15 19.37
C ILE A 617 -10.18 21.79 19.44
N GLU A 618 -9.44 22.34 20.40
CA GLU A 618 -8.01 22.07 20.55
C GLU A 618 -7.73 20.60 20.90
N SER A 619 -8.51 20.01 21.81
CA SER A 619 -8.38 18.58 22.16
C SER A 619 -8.71 17.66 20.98
N THR A 620 -9.73 18.00 20.19
CA THR A 620 -10.12 17.25 18.98
C THR A 620 -9.00 17.33 17.93
N SER A 621 -8.47 18.54 17.68
CA SER A 621 -7.33 18.75 16.78
C SER A 621 -6.10 17.98 17.23
N LEU A 622 -5.79 17.99 18.53
CA LEU A 622 -4.66 17.25 19.09
C LEU A 622 -4.78 15.75 18.84
N ARG A 623 -5.96 15.15 19.10
CA ARG A 623 -6.23 13.72 18.83
C ARG A 623 -6.12 13.38 17.34
N ILE A 624 -6.61 14.25 16.47
CA ILE A 624 -6.49 14.04 15.02
C ILE A 624 -5.02 14.02 14.64
N ILE A 625 -4.24 15.01 15.08
CA ILE A 625 -2.81 15.13 14.74
C ILE A 625 -2.03 13.92 15.27
N THR A 626 -2.17 13.56 16.55
CA THR A 626 -1.47 12.40 17.12
C THR A 626 -1.94 11.08 16.52
N GLY A 627 -3.23 11.00 16.13
CA GLY A 627 -3.88 9.86 15.51
C GLY A 627 -3.68 9.72 13.99
N LEU A 628 -2.90 10.57 13.33
CA LEU A 628 -2.51 10.35 11.92
C LEU A 628 -1.43 9.26 11.85
N ALA A 629 -1.59 8.26 10.98
CA ALA A 629 -0.53 7.28 10.78
C ALA A 629 0.67 7.92 10.05
N SER A 630 1.87 7.36 10.23
CA SER A 630 3.11 7.90 9.65
C SER A 630 3.02 8.01 8.12
N TYR A 631 2.49 6.99 7.45
CA TYR A 631 2.34 7.01 6.00
C TYR A 631 1.22 7.97 5.52
N GLU A 632 0.09 7.97 6.22
CA GLU A 632 -1.06 8.83 5.93
C GLU A 632 -0.65 10.30 5.90
N MET A 633 0.12 10.74 6.89
CA MET A 633 0.55 12.13 7.02
C MET A 633 1.32 12.61 5.78
N LEU A 634 2.33 11.86 5.34
CA LEU A 634 3.17 12.23 4.20
C LEU A 634 2.37 12.31 2.90
N SER A 635 1.47 11.34 2.66
CA SER A 635 0.69 11.28 1.43
C SER A 635 -0.39 12.37 1.33
N GLN A 636 -0.99 12.77 2.45
CA GLN A 636 -2.07 13.76 2.46
C GLN A 636 -1.54 15.19 2.47
N ILE A 637 -0.47 15.47 3.24
CA ILE A 637 0.12 16.81 3.28
C ILE A 637 0.82 17.11 1.94
N SER A 638 1.51 16.14 1.34
CA SER A 638 2.07 16.31 -0.01
C SER A 638 0.97 16.62 -1.03
N ARG A 639 -0.16 15.88 -1.03
CA ARG A 639 -1.32 16.19 -1.89
C ARG A 639 -1.86 17.60 -1.66
N TYR A 640 -1.94 18.07 -0.42
CA TYR A 640 -2.43 19.41 -0.11
C TYR A 640 -1.53 20.52 -0.68
N TYR A 641 -0.20 20.34 -0.65
CA TYR A 641 0.77 21.32 -1.16
C TYR A 641 1.06 21.20 -2.66
N ILE A 642 0.88 20.02 -3.26
CA ILE A 642 1.12 19.75 -4.68
C ILE A 642 -0.14 20.02 -5.54
N ALA A 643 -1.35 19.91 -4.97
CA ALA A 643 -2.58 20.13 -5.73
C ALA A 643 -2.85 21.62 -6.02
N ASP A 644 -3.09 21.95 -7.29
CA ASP A 644 -3.36 23.33 -7.78
C ASP A 644 -4.61 23.98 -7.16
N SER A 645 -5.56 23.19 -6.66
CA SER A 645 -6.77 23.68 -5.98
C SER A 645 -6.61 23.57 -4.46
N LYS A 646 -6.14 24.64 -3.81
CA LYS A 646 -6.08 24.72 -2.35
C LYS A 646 -7.48 24.48 -1.75
N PRO A 647 -7.68 23.45 -0.91
CA PRO A 647 -8.92 23.33 -0.14
C PRO A 647 -9.17 24.60 0.67
N SER A 648 -10.43 24.97 0.87
CA SER A 648 -10.81 26.15 1.66
C SER A 648 -10.50 25.94 3.14
N GLY A 649 -9.29 26.31 3.58
CA GLY A 649 -8.87 26.32 4.99
C GLY A 649 -7.45 25.80 5.19
N SER A 650 -6.65 26.48 6.03
CA SER A 650 -5.27 26.08 6.32
C SER A 650 -5.22 24.88 7.29
N ILE A 651 -4.32 23.93 7.02
CA ILE A 651 -3.95 22.84 7.95
C ILE A 651 -3.17 23.38 9.16
N VAL A 652 -2.50 24.52 9.01
CA VAL A 652 -1.72 25.16 10.07
C VAL A 652 -2.63 26.04 10.93
N SER A 653 -2.54 25.89 12.24
CA SER A 653 -3.24 26.73 13.20
C SER A 653 -2.61 28.12 13.26
N THR A 654 -3.43 29.18 13.26
CA THR A 654 -2.94 30.57 13.31
C THR A 654 -2.50 31.01 14.71
N ASP A 655 -3.14 30.46 15.75
CA ASP A 655 -3.06 31.01 17.12
C ASP A 655 -2.43 30.03 18.12
N SER A 656 -2.65 28.70 17.98
CA SER A 656 -2.09 27.68 18.88
C SER A 656 -0.72 27.18 18.41
N GLU A 657 0.30 27.39 19.24
CA GLU A 657 1.67 26.91 19.03
C GLU A 657 1.79 25.41 19.34
N GLU A 658 1.04 24.92 20.33
CA GLU A 658 1.09 23.56 20.84
C GLU A 658 0.63 22.54 19.77
N LEU A 659 -0.42 22.89 19.02
CA LEU A 659 -0.88 22.10 17.87
C LEU A 659 0.16 22.08 16.75
N ASN A 660 0.76 23.23 16.44
CA ASN A 660 1.80 23.35 15.41
C ASN A 660 3.09 22.60 15.80
N ARG A 661 3.48 22.62 17.08
CA ARG A 661 4.58 21.82 17.61
C ARG A 661 4.28 20.32 17.52
N THR A 662 3.05 19.91 17.85
CA THR A 662 2.64 18.51 17.74
C THR A 662 2.57 18.04 16.28
N LEU A 663 2.20 18.92 15.35
CA LEU A 663 2.31 18.67 13.91
C LEU A 663 3.77 18.43 13.50
N ILE A 664 4.72 19.24 13.96
CA ILE A 664 6.15 19.04 13.69
C ILE A 664 6.65 17.71 14.30
N LEU A 665 6.26 17.37 15.53
CA LEU A 665 6.61 16.09 16.17
C LEU A 665 6.08 14.90 15.38
N THR A 666 4.83 14.98 14.94
CA THR A 666 4.19 13.93 14.13
C THR A 666 4.88 13.82 12.76
N LEU A 667 5.31 14.94 12.19
CA LEU A 667 6.06 15.00 10.94
C LEU A 667 7.45 14.37 11.10
N ALA A 668 8.19 14.72 12.15
CA ALA A 668 9.49 14.12 12.46
C ALA A 668 9.39 12.61 12.64
N ARG A 669 8.37 12.15 13.39
CA ARG A 669 8.01 10.73 13.53
C ARG A 669 7.71 10.08 12.18
N SER A 670 6.89 10.72 11.36
CA SER A 670 6.44 10.14 10.10
C SER A 670 7.60 9.88 9.14
N ILE A 671 8.48 10.86 8.99
CA ILE A 671 9.63 10.83 8.08
C ILE A 671 10.64 9.77 8.53
N GLN A 672 10.88 9.65 9.84
CA GLN A 672 11.78 8.64 10.37
C GLN A 672 11.21 7.22 10.22
N ASN A 673 9.91 7.04 10.49
CA ASN A 673 9.25 5.73 10.36
C ASN A 673 9.17 5.24 8.91
N THR A 674 9.07 6.15 7.95
CA THR A 674 9.12 5.81 6.51
C THR A 674 10.53 5.81 5.91
N SER A 675 11.56 6.09 6.72
CA SER A 675 12.96 6.23 6.29
C SER A 675 13.17 7.23 5.14
N SER A 676 12.31 8.23 5.00
CA SER A 676 12.36 9.19 3.87
C SER A 676 13.47 10.26 4.02
N ASN A 677 14.33 10.16 5.04
CA ASN A 677 15.43 11.09 5.30
C ASN A 677 16.39 11.29 4.12
N HIS A 678 16.49 10.30 3.22
CA HIS A 678 17.46 10.27 2.13
C HIS A 678 16.92 10.88 0.82
N ASP A 679 15.61 11.02 0.65
CA ASP A 679 15.00 11.57 -0.56
C ASP A 679 14.85 13.09 -0.50
N LYS A 680 15.90 13.82 -0.90
CA LYS A 680 15.87 15.30 -0.97
C LYS A 680 14.79 15.86 -1.90
N SER A 681 14.33 15.09 -2.89
CA SER A 681 13.31 15.50 -3.87
C SER A 681 11.89 15.36 -3.34
N SER A 682 11.59 14.33 -2.54
CA SER A 682 10.23 14.02 -2.07
C SER A 682 9.76 14.95 -0.96
N LEU A 683 10.69 15.59 -0.24
CA LEU A 683 10.45 16.48 0.90
C LEU A 683 10.56 17.97 0.57
N SER A 684 10.50 18.36 -0.71
CA SER A 684 10.50 19.78 -1.10
C SER A 684 9.37 20.56 -0.41
N TRP A 685 8.15 20.01 -0.40
CA TRP A 685 6.98 20.58 0.29
C TRP A 685 7.16 20.72 1.80
N CYS A 686 8.01 19.88 2.42
CA CYS A 686 8.24 19.93 3.86
C CYS A 686 8.94 21.23 4.27
N LYS A 687 9.81 21.79 3.41
CA LYS A 687 10.45 23.08 3.64
C LYS A 687 9.43 24.20 3.67
N ASP A 688 8.55 24.23 2.67
CA ASP A 688 7.50 25.25 2.56
C ASP A 688 6.51 25.13 3.72
N PHE A 689 6.16 23.91 4.13
CA PHE A 689 5.28 23.65 5.27
C PHE A 689 5.89 24.11 6.61
N VAL A 690 7.14 23.73 6.91
CA VAL A 690 7.81 24.13 8.16
C VAL A 690 8.05 25.64 8.20
N ASN A 691 8.44 26.24 7.06
CA ASN A 691 8.58 27.70 6.96
C ASN A 691 7.25 28.42 7.18
N HIS A 692 6.15 27.89 6.64
CA HIS A 692 4.82 28.44 6.88
C HIS A 692 4.44 28.36 8.37
N ILE A 693 4.72 27.25 9.05
CA ILE A 693 4.50 27.14 10.51
C ILE A 693 5.33 28.17 11.28
N MET A 694 6.60 28.36 10.92
CA MET A 694 7.47 29.32 11.60
C MET A 694 7.10 30.78 11.36
N GLN A 695 6.53 31.11 10.20
CA GLN A 695 5.98 32.43 9.92
C GLN A 695 4.74 32.73 10.77
N VAL A 696 3.91 31.72 11.04
CA VAL A 696 2.66 31.86 11.77
C VAL A 696 2.88 31.82 13.29
N THR A 697 3.62 30.83 13.78
CA THR A 697 3.96 30.66 15.21
C THR A 697 5.48 30.46 15.36
N PRO A 698 6.27 31.52 15.57
CA PRO A 698 7.72 31.41 15.76
C PRO A 698 8.04 30.78 17.11
N HIS A 699 8.77 29.66 17.12
CA HIS A 699 9.11 28.92 18.35
C HIS A 699 10.47 28.24 18.31
N SER A 700 11.04 27.97 19.50
CA SER A 700 12.32 27.26 19.67
C SER A 700 12.14 25.85 20.23
N TRP A 701 13.10 24.97 19.93
CA TRP A 701 13.09 23.57 20.37
C TRP A 701 14.25 23.30 21.33
N ASN A 702 14.00 22.43 22.32
CA ASN A 702 15.05 21.96 23.23
C ASN A 702 16.11 21.15 22.44
N PRO A 703 17.42 21.36 22.65
CA PRO A 703 18.47 20.60 21.99
C PRO A 703 18.31 19.08 22.09
N TYR A 704 17.82 18.54 23.22
CA TYR A 704 17.62 17.09 23.37
C TYR A 704 16.55 16.53 22.41
N THR A 705 15.48 17.30 22.20
CA THR A 705 14.42 16.97 21.25
C THR A 705 14.92 17.10 19.81
N LEU A 706 15.62 18.20 19.51
CA LEU A 706 16.12 18.51 18.18
C LEU A 706 17.16 17.49 17.70
N GLN A 707 17.93 16.89 18.62
CA GLN A 707 18.83 15.76 18.34
C GLN A 707 18.11 14.48 17.89
N CYS A 708 16.84 14.30 18.25
CA CYS A 708 16.06 13.14 17.85
C CYS A 708 15.39 13.35 16.48
N PHE A 709 15.23 14.59 16.02
CA PHE A 709 14.59 14.87 14.74
C PHE A 709 15.45 14.42 13.54
N PRO A 710 14.81 14.05 12.41
CA PRO A 710 15.46 13.95 11.11
C PRO A 710 16.41 15.12 10.81
N SER A 711 17.57 14.82 10.22
CA SER A 711 18.61 15.82 9.90
C SER A 711 18.06 16.99 9.07
N GLN A 712 17.19 16.73 8.10
CA GLN A 712 16.61 17.77 7.25
C GLN A 712 15.77 18.79 8.05
N ILE A 713 14.92 18.32 8.96
CA ILE A 713 14.10 19.21 9.80
C ILE A 713 15.01 19.95 10.78
N ARG A 714 15.98 19.25 11.36
CA ARG A 714 16.96 19.83 12.29
C ARG A 714 17.69 21.01 11.65
N ASP A 715 18.18 20.84 10.43
CA ASP A 715 18.90 21.87 9.70
C ASP A 715 18.00 23.07 9.37
N LEU A 716 16.73 22.82 8.99
CA LEU A 716 15.75 23.87 8.72
C LEU A 716 15.40 24.67 9.97
N LEU A 717 15.12 23.99 11.09
CA LEU A 717 14.77 24.64 12.35
C LEU A 717 15.93 25.47 12.92
N ASN A 718 17.17 24.99 12.77
CA ASN A 718 18.37 25.74 13.16
C ASN A 718 18.60 27.01 12.31
N GLN A 719 18.17 27.01 11.05
CA GLN A 719 18.26 28.19 10.18
C GLN A 719 17.25 29.28 10.56
N THR A 720 16.11 28.90 11.14
CA THR A 720 15.00 29.81 11.51
C THR A 720 15.07 30.32 12.95
N ASN A 721 16.22 30.23 13.64
CA ASN A 721 16.35 30.49 15.07
C ASN A 721 15.67 31.80 15.53
N VAL A 722 14.66 31.64 16.38
CA VAL A 722 13.97 32.73 17.09
C VAL A 722 14.70 32.99 18.41
N SER A 723 15.02 34.25 18.72
CA SER A 723 15.61 34.62 20.01
C SER A 723 14.60 34.43 21.14
N SER A 724 14.80 33.44 22.01
CA SER A 724 14.01 33.30 23.25
C SER A 724 14.32 34.46 24.20
N GLU A 725 13.28 35.16 24.68
CA GLU A 725 13.43 36.16 25.74
C GLU A 725 14.12 35.55 26.97
N THR A 726 15.08 36.26 27.57
CA THR A 726 15.81 35.74 28.73
C THR A 726 14.91 35.70 29.95
N ASN A 727 14.86 34.55 30.65
CA ASN A 727 14.05 34.30 31.86
C ASN A 727 14.19 35.38 32.97
N THR A 728 15.30 36.12 32.98
CA THR A 728 15.56 37.25 33.90
C THR A 728 14.76 38.51 33.56
N ASN A 729 14.41 38.72 32.29
CA ASN A 729 13.58 39.84 31.85
C ASN A 729 12.10 39.56 32.14
N LEU A 730 11.64 38.33 31.91
CA LEU A 730 10.25 37.93 32.18
C LEU A 730 9.87 38.14 33.66
N LYS A 731 10.76 37.79 34.59
CA LYS A 731 10.56 38.04 36.02
C LYS A 731 10.42 39.53 36.36
N LYS A 732 11.29 40.39 35.80
CA LYS A 732 11.20 41.85 36.01
C LYS A 732 9.86 42.39 35.50
N MET A 733 9.42 41.93 34.33
CA MET A 733 8.13 42.32 33.77
C MET A 733 6.95 41.88 34.64
N VAL A 734 6.99 40.68 35.22
CA VAL A 734 5.96 40.21 36.17
C VAL A 734 6.00 41.03 37.46
N ASP A 735 7.18 41.35 37.99
CA ASP A 735 7.34 42.16 39.19
C ASP A 735 6.81 43.59 38.98
N ASP A 736 7.06 44.19 37.82
CA ASP A 736 6.59 45.52 37.45
C ASP A 736 5.07 45.54 37.19
N GLN A 737 4.52 44.50 36.55
CA GLN A 737 3.07 44.33 36.39
C GLN A 737 2.35 44.09 37.71
N TYR A 738 2.96 43.36 38.64
CA TYR A 738 2.40 43.15 39.98
C TYR A 738 2.40 44.43 40.81
N ARG A 739 3.46 45.24 40.73
CA ARG A 739 3.53 46.56 41.38
C ARG A 739 2.49 47.52 40.84
N THR A 740 2.32 47.55 39.52
CA THR A 740 1.27 48.35 38.88
C THR A 740 -0.12 47.84 39.26
N TRP A 741 -0.33 46.53 39.36
CA TRP A 741 -1.60 45.95 39.82
C TRP A 741 -1.98 46.38 41.25
N ILE A 742 -1.02 46.33 42.19
CA ILE A 742 -1.25 46.78 43.57
C ILE A 742 -1.56 48.29 43.64
N SER A 743 -1.00 49.08 42.71
CA SER A 743 -1.23 50.53 42.66
C SER A 743 -2.58 50.95 42.07
N LEU A 744 -3.32 50.04 41.42
CA LEU A 744 -4.59 50.34 40.78
C LEU A 744 -5.75 50.30 41.78
N THR A 745 -6.43 51.43 41.94
CA THR A 745 -7.60 51.58 42.83
C THR A 745 -8.95 51.55 42.10
N ASN A 746 -8.95 51.74 40.76
CA ASN A 746 -10.16 51.74 39.92
C ASN A 746 -10.48 50.36 39.32
N GLU A 747 -11.72 49.89 39.49
CA GLU A 747 -12.17 48.58 38.97
C GLU A 747 -12.11 48.46 37.44
N ALA A 748 -12.56 49.48 36.70
CA ALA A 748 -12.61 49.44 35.24
C ALA A 748 -11.21 49.44 34.60
N GLU A 749 -10.26 50.16 35.19
CA GLU A 749 -8.87 50.24 34.73
C GLU A 749 -8.10 48.95 35.05
N ALA A 750 -8.29 48.37 36.24
CA ALA A 750 -7.75 47.06 36.59
C ALA A 750 -8.25 45.96 35.64
N ILE A 751 -9.54 45.95 35.33
CA ILE A 751 -10.12 44.94 34.44
C ILE A 751 -9.66 45.12 32.98
N SER A 752 -9.47 46.36 32.50
CA SER A 752 -9.00 46.62 31.13
C SER A 752 -7.50 46.38 30.92
N SER A 753 -6.67 46.73 31.92
CA SER A 753 -5.22 46.51 31.89
C SER A 753 -4.87 45.02 32.02
N GLY A 754 -5.57 44.28 32.89
CA GLY A 754 -5.35 42.83 33.04
C GLY A 754 -5.96 41.98 31.92
N GLY A 755 -7.03 42.44 31.25
CA GLY A 755 -7.64 41.70 30.12
C GLY A 755 -6.81 41.67 28.83
N SER A 756 -5.91 42.65 28.66
CA SER A 756 -5.01 42.77 27.50
C SER A 756 -3.61 42.24 27.73
N SER A 757 -3.23 41.98 28.99
CA SER A 757 -1.90 41.49 29.33
C SER A 757 -1.78 39.96 29.16
N THR A 758 -0.61 39.54 28.66
CA THR A 758 -0.23 38.12 28.49
C THR A 758 0.49 37.55 29.72
N LEU A 759 0.61 38.32 30.80
CA LEU A 759 1.31 37.95 32.04
C LEU A 759 0.38 37.93 33.26
N PHE A 760 -0.93 38.11 33.07
CA PHE A 760 -1.88 38.26 34.17
C PHE A 760 -1.94 37.03 35.08
N PHE A 761 -1.83 35.82 34.53
CA PHE A 761 -1.78 34.61 35.35
C PHE A 761 -0.52 34.52 36.22
N CYS A 762 0.62 35.06 35.77
CA CYS A 762 1.83 35.17 36.59
C CYS A 762 1.62 36.12 37.77
N VAL A 763 0.91 37.23 37.54
CA VAL A 763 0.52 38.20 38.59
C VAL A 763 -0.41 37.54 39.60
N VAL A 764 -1.41 36.77 39.15
CA VAL A 764 -2.31 36.01 40.05
C VAL A 764 -1.55 34.96 40.85
N PHE A 765 -0.64 34.22 40.23
CA PHE A 765 0.20 33.25 40.93
C PHE A 765 1.06 33.93 42.02
N LYS A 766 1.60 35.11 41.72
CA LYS A 766 2.35 35.91 42.69
C LYS A 766 1.47 36.46 43.82
N MET A 767 0.25 36.91 43.52
CA MET A 767 -0.74 37.29 44.54
C MET A 767 -1.02 36.12 45.50
N LEU A 768 -1.25 34.93 44.95
CA LEU A 768 -1.45 33.72 45.75
C LEU A 768 -0.22 33.40 46.60
N PHE A 769 0.98 33.54 46.05
CA PHE A 769 2.23 33.24 46.77
C PHE A 769 2.53 34.22 47.91
N GLU A 770 2.20 35.52 47.76
CA GLU A 770 2.52 36.55 48.76
C GLU A 770 1.38 36.83 49.75
N THR A 771 0.12 36.70 49.35
CA THR A 771 -1.04 37.18 50.14
C THR A 771 -2.08 36.11 50.47
N ASP A 772 -1.94 34.88 49.96
CA ASP A 772 -2.87 33.74 50.10
C ASP A 772 -4.35 34.03 49.73
N ASN A 773 -4.69 35.23 49.24
CA ASN A 773 -6.04 35.68 48.92
C ASN A 773 -6.13 36.27 47.51
N ILE A 774 -7.18 35.90 46.77
CA ILE A 774 -7.46 36.46 45.43
C ILE A 774 -8.48 37.59 45.56
N ASN A 775 -8.18 38.76 45.01
CA ASN A 775 -9.12 39.87 44.92
C ASN A 775 -10.27 39.51 43.94
N PRO A 776 -11.56 39.73 44.28
CA PRO A 776 -12.69 39.48 43.37
C PRO A 776 -12.56 40.18 42.01
N TYR A 777 -11.85 41.31 41.92
CA TYR A 777 -11.55 41.96 40.63
C TYR A 777 -10.69 41.07 39.73
N ALA A 778 -9.77 40.29 40.28
CA ALA A 778 -8.94 39.38 39.49
C ALA A 778 -9.77 38.28 38.84
N ILE A 779 -10.82 37.77 39.51
CA ILE A 779 -11.73 36.76 38.94
C ILE A 779 -12.51 37.34 37.75
N LYS A 780 -13.07 38.56 37.89
CA LYS A 780 -13.74 39.27 36.79
C LYS A 780 -12.80 39.61 35.63
N THR A 781 -11.53 39.86 35.91
CA THR A 781 -10.50 40.07 34.88
C THR A 781 -10.20 38.76 34.14
N ILE A 782 -10.10 37.62 34.84
CA ILE A 782 -9.92 36.28 34.21
C ILE A 782 -11.09 35.96 33.28
N GLU A 783 -12.32 36.30 33.64
CA GLU A 783 -13.50 36.12 32.80
C GLU A 783 -13.49 37.00 31.54
N LYS A 784 -12.86 38.18 31.60
CA LYS A 784 -12.67 39.06 30.43
C LYS A 784 -11.44 38.73 29.59
N ILE A 785 -10.49 37.94 30.11
CA ILE A 785 -9.40 37.39 29.30
C ILE A 785 -10.04 36.42 28.31
N GLY A 786 -10.15 36.85 27.05
CA GLY A 786 -10.69 36.02 26.00
C GLY A 786 -9.93 34.70 25.89
N THR A 787 -10.63 33.64 25.49
CA THR A 787 -10.13 32.25 25.40
C THR A 787 -8.76 32.10 24.75
N ARG A 788 -8.42 32.95 23.77
CA ARG A 788 -7.12 32.96 23.08
C ARG A 788 -5.97 33.46 23.94
N ASN A 789 -6.21 34.49 24.75
CA ASN A 789 -5.19 35.07 25.61
C ASN A 789 -4.89 34.14 26.80
N ILE A 790 -5.79 33.22 27.13
CA ILE A 790 -5.58 32.21 28.19
C ILE A 790 -4.38 31.33 27.86
N ALA A 791 -4.25 30.82 26.62
CA ALA A 791 -3.14 29.97 26.22
C ALA A 791 -1.78 30.68 26.36
N ASN A 792 -1.68 31.94 25.88
CA ASN A 792 -0.48 32.74 26.00
C ASN A 792 -0.13 33.07 27.47
N ASN A 793 -1.15 33.38 28.28
CA ASN A 793 -0.99 33.59 29.72
C ASN A 793 -0.51 32.32 30.44
N LEU A 794 -1.02 31.14 30.07
CA LEU A 794 -0.58 29.84 30.62
C LEU A 794 0.86 29.52 30.23
N ARG A 795 1.27 29.85 29.00
CA ARG A 795 2.65 29.64 28.55
C ARG A 795 3.64 30.47 29.35
N ASN A 796 3.38 31.77 29.46
CA ASN A 796 4.22 32.67 30.27
C ASN A 796 4.22 32.27 31.75
N LEU A 797 3.09 31.79 32.28
CA LEU A 797 3.02 31.23 33.63
C LEU A 797 3.91 30.00 33.78
N SER A 798 3.92 29.09 32.79
CA SER A 798 4.75 27.89 32.85
C SER A 798 6.24 28.23 32.92
N ASP A 799 6.70 29.19 32.11
CA ASP A 799 8.09 29.67 32.13
C ASP A 799 8.42 30.40 33.45
N TYR A 800 7.48 31.18 33.98
CA TYR A 800 7.62 31.84 35.27
C TYR A 800 7.73 30.84 36.43
N ILE A 801 6.89 29.80 36.47
CA ILE A 801 6.94 28.75 37.49
C ILE A 801 8.28 27.99 37.44
N ILE A 802 8.77 27.66 36.24
CA ILE A 802 10.07 27.01 36.08
C ILE A 802 11.18 27.90 36.65
N SER A 803 11.14 29.20 36.35
CA SER A 803 12.11 30.19 36.85
C SER A 803 12.10 30.30 38.39
N GLU A 804 10.92 30.38 39.02
CA GLU A 804 10.81 30.45 40.49
C GLU A 804 11.23 29.14 41.18
N ILE A 805 10.79 27.98 40.69
CA ILE A 805 11.14 26.68 41.31
C ILE A 805 12.62 26.38 41.17
N LYS A 806 13.24 26.74 40.03
CA LYS A 806 14.70 26.66 39.85
C LYS A 806 15.44 27.41 40.95
N ARG A 807 14.94 28.58 41.36
CA ARG A 807 15.53 29.40 42.41
C ARG A 807 15.29 28.83 43.82
N CYS A 808 14.10 28.28 44.08
CA CYS A 808 13.72 27.78 45.40
C CYS A 808 14.30 26.40 45.74
N VAL A 809 14.47 25.51 44.75
CA VAL A 809 14.76 24.09 44.99
C VAL A 809 16.18 23.68 44.58
N PHE A 810 16.76 24.28 43.54
CA PHE A 810 18.05 23.84 42.99
C PHE A 810 19.19 24.83 43.30
N ARG A 811 20.37 24.30 43.67
CA ARG A 811 21.59 25.11 43.83
C ARG A 811 22.03 25.63 42.44
N PRO A 812 22.67 26.80 42.33
CA PRO A 812 23.04 27.44 41.05
C PRO A 812 24.06 26.67 40.18
N LYS A 813 24.43 25.43 40.54
CA LYS A 813 25.37 24.58 39.79
C LYS A 813 24.69 23.45 39.00
N ASP A 814 23.40 23.15 39.24
CA ASP A 814 22.65 22.13 38.48
C ASP A 814 21.89 22.80 37.32
N ASN A 815 22.43 22.66 36.11
CA ASN A 815 22.13 23.54 34.97
C ASN A 815 20.87 23.20 34.14
N ASN A 816 19.98 22.29 34.56
CA ASN A 816 18.96 21.76 33.65
C ASN A 816 17.53 22.21 33.99
N GLU A 817 17.08 23.31 33.37
CA GLU A 817 15.69 23.79 33.43
C GLU A 817 14.67 22.72 33.03
N SER A 818 15.04 21.81 32.12
CA SER A 818 14.20 20.68 31.71
C SER A 818 13.94 19.68 32.83
N GLN A 819 14.89 19.44 33.74
CA GLN A 819 14.69 18.52 34.87
C GLN A 819 13.68 19.09 35.87
N VAL A 820 13.71 20.41 36.10
CA VAL A 820 12.73 21.10 36.93
C VAL A 820 11.33 20.98 36.33
N CYS A 821 11.21 21.17 35.02
CA CYS A 821 9.94 20.98 34.29
C CYS A 821 9.38 19.55 34.46
N PHE A 822 10.23 18.52 34.30
CA PHE A 822 9.80 17.13 34.52
C PHE A 822 9.36 16.86 35.96
N TYR A 823 10.04 17.44 36.95
CA TYR A 823 9.65 17.32 38.35
C TYR A 823 8.29 17.99 38.64
N ILE A 824 8.03 19.16 38.03
CA ILE A 824 6.73 19.85 38.14
C ILE A 824 5.62 18.98 37.54
N ILE A 825 5.83 18.44 36.34
CA ILE A 825 4.86 17.56 35.66
C ILE A 825 4.58 16.33 36.54
N GLN A 826 5.63 15.68 37.06
CA GLN A 826 5.48 14.54 37.95
C GLN A 826 4.67 14.90 39.21
N SER A 827 4.94 16.05 39.83
CA SER A 827 4.25 16.51 41.05
C SER A 827 2.78 16.82 40.80
N LEU A 828 2.44 17.40 39.65
CA LEU A 828 1.05 17.66 39.25
C LEU A 828 0.28 16.37 38.99
N LEU A 829 0.90 15.40 38.31
CA LEU A 829 0.26 14.12 37.99
C LEU A 829 0.07 13.25 39.22
N LEU A 830 1.06 13.18 40.13
CA LEU A 830 1.00 12.30 41.30
C LEU A 830 0.19 12.88 42.47
N LYS A 831 -0.54 13.99 42.27
CA LYS A 831 -1.43 14.59 43.28
C LYS A 831 -2.52 13.58 43.71
N PRO A 832 -2.78 13.40 45.02
CA PRO A 832 -3.68 12.35 45.51
C PRO A 832 -5.14 12.52 45.02
N THR A 833 -5.59 13.76 44.80
CA THR A 833 -6.93 14.06 44.28
C THR A 833 -7.13 13.55 42.85
N PHE A 834 -6.07 13.54 42.04
CA PHE A 834 -6.15 13.07 40.66
C PHE A 834 -6.01 11.54 40.59
N ARG A 835 -5.20 10.94 41.46
CA ARG A 835 -5.07 9.47 41.58
C ARG A 835 -6.37 8.78 41.98
N THR A 836 -7.05 9.31 43.00
CA THR A 836 -8.36 8.77 43.44
C THR A 836 -9.40 8.86 42.33
N ARG A 837 -9.46 9.99 41.64
CA ARG A 837 -10.32 10.17 40.47
C ARG A 837 -10.04 9.16 39.35
N LEU A 838 -8.78 8.83 39.11
CA LEU A 838 -8.38 7.85 38.11
C LEU A 838 -8.76 6.41 38.52
N GLN A 839 -8.52 6.02 39.77
CA GLN A 839 -8.89 4.67 40.26
C GLN A 839 -10.41 4.44 40.18
N ASP A 840 -11.19 5.45 40.54
CA ASP A 840 -12.65 5.40 40.42
C ASP A 840 -13.10 5.31 38.94
N PHE A 841 -12.45 6.04 38.04
CA PHE A 841 -12.76 5.96 36.61
C PHE A 841 -12.51 4.55 36.03
N LEU A 842 -11.38 3.94 36.39
CA LEU A 842 -10.98 2.62 35.89
C LEU A 842 -11.84 1.47 36.42
N SER A 843 -12.35 1.58 37.66
CA SER A 843 -13.20 0.56 38.27
C SER A 843 -14.63 0.56 37.70
N ILE A 844 -15.14 1.73 37.32
CA ILE A 844 -16.52 1.91 36.89
C ILE A 844 -16.70 1.66 35.38
N ASN A 845 -15.67 1.95 34.56
CA ASN A 845 -15.82 2.00 33.10
C ASN A 845 -15.07 0.89 32.35
N SER A 846 -15.62 0.50 31.20
CA SER A 846 -14.98 -0.39 30.23
C SER A 846 -14.74 0.35 28.90
N PRO A 847 -13.68 0.01 28.14
CA PRO A 847 -13.36 0.67 26.87
C PRO A 847 -14.27 0.24 25.71
N GLU A 848 -14.93 -0.93 25.81
CA GLU A 848 -15.77 -1.52 24.75
C GLU A 848 -17.16 -0.87 24.67
N TYR A 849 -17.22 0.40 24.29
CA TYR A 849 -18.45 1.20 24.26
C TYR A 849 -19.54 0.65 23.31
N TRP A 850 -19.17 -0.18 22.33
CA TRP A 850 -20.11 -0.77 21.37
C TRP A 850 -20.86 -2.00 21.92
N LYS A 851 -20.35 -2.63 23.00
CA LYS A 851 -20.97 -3.83 23.61
C LYS A 851 -21.87 -3.50 24.81
N GLN A 852 -21.61 -2.41 25.53
CA GLN A 852 -22.30 -2.07 26.78
C GLN A 852 -22.94 -0.67 26.72
N ASN A 853 -24.05 -0.48 27.44
CA ASN A 853 -24.67 0.83 27.65
C ASN A 853 -23.92 1.61 28.74
N ASN A 854 -22.63 1.91 28.50
CA ASN A 854 -21.73 2.56 29.47
C ASN A 854 -22.05 4.03 29.74
N LEU A 855 -23.06 4.59 29.08
CA LEU A 855 -23.36 6.01 29.15
C LEU A 855 -23.91 6.44 30.53
N GLU A 856 -24.64 5.55 31.20
CA GLU A 856 -25.13 5.79 32.56
C GLU A 856 -23.98 5.90 33.57
N ASN A 857 -23.00 5.01 33.45
CA ASN A 857 -21.81 4.98 34.31
C ASN A 857 -20.95 6.25 34.14
N LEU A 858 -20.81 6.74 32.90
CA LEU A 858 -20.10 7.99 32.62
C LEU A 858 -20.80 9.20 33.21
N LEU A 859 -22.13 9.27 33.12
CA LEU A 859 -22.90 10.35 33.73
C LEU A 859 -22.81 10.34 35.26
N GLN A 860 -22.86 9.15 35.88
CA GLN A 860 -22.62 9.00 37.32
C GLN A 860 -21.20 9.47 37.72
N PHE A 861 -20.19 9.21 36.89
CA PHE A 861 -18.83 9.70 37.11
C PHE A 861 -18.75 11.23 37.06
N HIS A 862 -19.43 11.86 36.09
CA HIS A 862 -19.49 13.33 36.00
C HIS A 862 -20.23 13.97 37.19
N GLN A 863 -21.26 13.31 37.72
CA GLN A 863 -21.94 13.76 38.95
C GLN A 863 -21.02 13.69 40.18
N LYS A 864 -20.20 12.63 40.28
CA LYS A 864 -19.23 12.45 41.38
C LYS A 864 -18.06 13.44 41.30
N TYR A 865 -17.59 13.78 40.10
CA TYR A 865 -16.47 14.67 39.85
C TYR A 865 -16.81 15.78 38.83
N PRO A 866 -17.53 16.83 39.25
CA PRO A 866 -17.91 17.92 38.36
C PRO A 866 -16.69 18.75 37.93
N GLU A 867 -16.59 19.02 36.63
CA GLU A 867 -15.52 19.83 36.03
C GLU A 867 -16.00 21.27 35.85
N LYS A 868 -15.35 22.22 36.54
CA LYS A 868 -15.66 23.65 36.41
C LYS A 868 -14.66 24.29 35.44
N PHE A 869 -15.15 24.82 34.32
CA PHE A 869 -14.33 25.51 33.32
C PHE A 869 -14.18 27.01 33.62
N LEU A 870 -15.27 27.67 34.01
CA LEU A 870 -15.33 29.04 34.52
C LEU A 870 -16.35 29.13 35.68
N PRO A 871 -16.27 30.14 36.57
CA PRO A 871 -17.13 30.27 37.75
C PRO A 871 -18.62 30.47 37.40
N ASP A 872 -18.91 31.25 36.35
CA ASP A 872 -20.27 31.72 36.00
C ASP A 872 -20.80 31.24 34.61
N GLU A 873 -20.07 30.39 33.87
CA GLU A 873 -20.53 29.89 32.55
C GLU A 873 -21.52 28.69 32.66
N VAL A 874 -22.63 28.75 31.92
CA VAL A 874 -23.52 27.59 31.71
C VAL A 874 -22.80 26.57 30.83
N SER A 875 -22.39 25.45 31.43
CA SER A 875 -21.66 24.39 30.72
C SER A 875 -22.49 23.77 29.60
N THR A 876 -21.90 23.62 28.41
CA THR A 876 -22.49 22.80 27.34
C THR A 876 -22.47 21.32 27.74
N PRO A 877 -23.41 20.49 27.26
CA PRO A 877 -23.49 19.09 27.66
C PRO A 877 -22.23 18.33 27.25
N ILE A 878 -21.67 17.58 28.22
CA ILE A 878 -20.51 16.69 28.08
C ILE A 878 -21.04 15.26 28.21
N TYR A 879 -20.84 14.44 27.19
CA TYR A 879 -21.36 13.06 27.17
C TYR A 879 -20.29 11.99 27.40
N PHE A 880 -19.05 12.24 26.98
CA PHE A 880 -18.01 11.23 26.90
C PHE A 880 -16.67 11.69 27.51
N GLY A 881 -16.30 12.95 27.30
CA GLY A 881 -14.99 13.49 27.62
C GLY A 881 -14.84 13.82 29.09
N ASN A 882 -13.76 13.35 29.70
CA ASN A 882 -13.36 13.71 31.05
C ASN A 882 -11.88 14.14 31.08
N VAL A 883 -11.41 14.72 32.17
CA VAL A 883 -9.98 15.10 32.31
C VAL A 883 -9.05 13.90 32.11
N CYS A 884 -9.43 12.70 32.57
CA CYS A 884 -8.59 11.50 32.43
C CYS A 884 -8.35 11.12 30.96
N LEU A 885 -9.40 11.06 30.14
CA LEU A 885 -9.30 10.75 28.72
C LEU A 885 -8.64 11.90 27.96
N ARG A 886 -8.91 13.17 28.31
CA ARG A 886 -8.25 14.34 27.70
C ARG A 886 -6.75 14.40 27.99
N LEU A 887 -6.30 13.87 29.12
CA LEU A 887 -4.89 13.77 29.45
C LEU A 887 -4.15 12.76 28.56
N LEU A 888 -4.83 11.76 28.01
CA LEU A 888 -4.19 10.64 27.33
C LEU A 888 -3.28 11.04 26.15
N PRO A 889 -3.71 11.88 25.19
CA PRO A 889 -2.82 12.32 24.09
C PRO A 889 -1.66 13.20 24.60
N VAL A 890 -1.83 13.86 25.74
CA VAL A 890 -0.78 14.66 26.37
C VAL A 890 0.22 13.75 27.10
N LEU A 891 -0.27 12.67 27.72
CA LEU A 891 0.57 11.66 28.37
C LEU A 891 1.52 11.01 27.37
N ASP A 892 1.06 10.73 26.15
CA ASP A 892 1.88 10.24 25.05
C ASP A 892 3.10 11.15 24.77
N LEU A 893 2.85 12.45 24.70
CA LEU A 893 3.88 13.47 24.48
C LEU A 893 4.81 13.59 25.69
N ILE A 894 4.28 13.51 26.91
CA ILE A 894 5.06 13.53 28.15
C ILE A 894 6.04 12.35 28.16
N ILE A 895 5.57 11.12 27.89
CA ILE A 895 6.44 9.94 27.83
C ILE A 895 7.58 10.15 26.83
N HIS A 896 7.29 10.69 25.64
CA HIS A 896 8.31 11.01 24.64
C HIS A 896 9.35 12.01 25.14
N ARG A 897 8.93 13.08 25.83
CA ARG A 897 9.86 14.07 26.39
C ARG A 897 10.78 13.44 27.45
N PHE A 898 10.26 12.53 28.27
CA PHE A 898 11.05 11.84 29.31
C PHE A 898 12.06 10.86 28.69
N ILE A 899 11.71 10.16 27.60
CA ILE A 899 12.62 9.23 26.89
C ILE A 899 13.79 9.97 26.23
N GLU A 900 13.56 11.18 25.72
CA GLU A 900 14.63 11.99 25.09
C GLU A 900 15.74 12.38 26.07
N PHE A 901 15.42 12.48 27.35
CA PHE A 901 16.37 12.86 28.39
C PHE A 901 17.04 11.61 29.01
N SER A 902 18.15 11.18 28.41
CA SER A 902 18.86 9.93 28.72
C SER A 902 19.64 9.91 30.05
N THR A 903 19.06 10.39 31.14
CA THR A 903 19.64 10.26 32.50
C THR A 903 18.75 9.41 33.40
N ASN A 904 19.36 8.73 34.37
CA ASN A 904 18.66 7.75 35.23
C ASN A 904 17.55 8.36 36.12
N GLN A 905 17.61 9.65 36.44
CA GLN A 905 16.62 10.31 37.32
C GLN A 905 15.22 10.47 36.68
N PRO A 906 15.07 11.08 35.49
CA PRO A 906 13.78 11.17 34.82
C PRO A 906 13.23 9.81 34.38
N ILE A 907 14.09 8.82 34.08
CA ILE A 907 13.63 7.46 33.75
C ILE A 907 12.90 6.82 34.95
N LYS A 908 13.43 6.97 36.17
CA LYS A 908 12.73 6.51 37.39
C LYS A 908 11.44 7.27 37.66
N ALA A 909 11.42 8.58 37.35
CA ALA A 909 10.19 9.37 37.44
C ALA A 909 9.13 8.87 36.44
N LEU A 910 9.55 8.51 35.23
CA LEU A 910 8.69 7.92 34.21
C LEU A 910 8.14 6.55 34.65
N GLU A 911 8.96 5.68 35.25
CA GLU A 911 8.50 4.41 35.82
C GLU A 911 7.39 4.62 36.85
N ASN A 912 7.55 5.58 37.76
CA ASN A 912 6.51 5.92 38.76
C ASN A 912 5.22 6.46 38.12
N ILE A 913 5.33 7.21 37.02
CA ILE A 913 4.17 7.69 36.25
C ILE A 913 3.47 6.51 35.58
N LEU A 914 4.22 5.60 34.95
CA LEU A 914 3.69 4.40 34.30
C LEU A 914 3.02 3.45 35.31
N ASP A 915 3.53 3.34 36.53
CA ASP A 915 2.89 2.54 37.60
C ASP A 915 1.52 3.09 38.01
N THR A 916 1.34 4.40 37.97
CA THR A 916 0.09 5.04 38.39
C THR A 916 -0.91 5.19 37.24
N PHE A 917 -0.41 5.56 36.05
CA PHE A 917 -1.21 5.95 34.88
C PHE A 917 -1.22 4.90 33.77
N GLY A 918 -0.43 3.83 33.87
CA GLY A 918 -0.35 2.77 32.86
C GLY A 918 -1.72 2.19 32.53
N CYS A 919 -2.54 1.94 33.54
CA CYS A 919 -3.88 1.37 33.35
C CYS A 919 -4.85 2.25 32.55
N LEU A 920 -4.56 3.55 32.45
CA LEU A 920 -5.35 4.48 31.66
C LEU A 920 -5.24 4.21 30.15
N TYR A 921 -4.14 3.59 29.71
CA TYR A 921 -3.95 3.19 28.31
C TYR A 921 -4.96 2.15 27.83
N LYS A 922 -5.72 1.51 28.73
CA LYS A 922 -6.89 0.69 28.38
C LYS A 922 -7.93 1.45 27.55
N PHE A 923 -8.04 2.76 27.74
CA PHE A 923 -8.96 3.63 27.00
C PHE A 923 -8.27 4.38 25.84
N HIS A 924 -7.03 4.01 25.53
CA HIS A 924 -6.30 4.57 24.41
C HIS A 924 -6.85 4.08 23.08
N GLU A 925 -6.96 4.99 22.11
CA GLU A 925 -7.51 4.67 20.79
C GLU A 925 -6.60 3.72 20.01
N ARG A 926 -5.28 3.92 20.08
CA ARG A 926 -4.28 3.14 19.31
C ARG A 926 -3.03 2.76 20.11
N PRO A 927 -3.18 1.93 21.15
CA PRO A 927 -2.11 1.67 22.12
C PRO A 927 -0.93 0.90 21.51
N ILE A 928 -1.19 -0.11 20.67
CA ILE A 928 -0.13 -0.92 20.06
C ILE A 928 0.60 -0.08 19.02
N THR A 929 -0.13 0.68 18.22
CA THR A 929 0.44 1.60 17.23
C THR A 929 1.27 2.69 17.90
N TYR A 930 0.81 3.27 19.01
CA TYR A 930 1.59 4.26 19.80
C TYR A 930 2.91 3.66 20.29
N LEU A 931 2.85 2.47 20.89
CA LEU A 931 4.04 1.81 21.43
C LEU A 931 5.01 1.44 20.30
N TYR A 932 4.50 0.98 19.15
CA TYR A 932 5.30 0.70 17.95
C TYR A 932 6.07 1.92 17.48
N ASN A 933 5.35 3.02 17.30
CA ASN A 933 5.96 4.27 16.87
C ASN A 933 7.01 4.77 17.87
N THR A 934 6.73 4.63 19.18
CA THR A 934 7.65 5.06 20.25
C THR A 934 8.93 4.23 20.26
N LEU A 935 8.82 2.90 20.19
CA LEU A 935 9.99 2.01 20.15
C LEU A 935 10.79 2.15 18.87
N TYR A 936 10.11 2.30 17.73
CA TYR A 936 10.76 2.49 16.43
C TYR A 936 11.55 3.81 16.39
N TYR A 937 10.92 4.91 16.80
CA TYR A 937 11.51 6.25 16.73
C TYR A 937 12.68 6.41 17.73
N TYR A 938 12.53 5.89 18.95
CA TYR A 938 13.53 6.01 20.02
C TYR A 938 14.45 4.79 20.14
N GLU A 939 14.58 3.95 19.11
CA GLU A 939 15.37 2.70 19.17
C GLU A 939 16.80 2.93 19.68
N GLN A 940 17.48 3.97 19.17
CA GLN A 940 18.85 4.31 19.57
C GLN A 940 18.98 4.73 21.04
N LYS A 941 17.95 5.39 21.60
CA LYS A 941 17.95 5.88 22.99
C LYS A 941 17.50 4.80 23.97
N LEU A 942 16.57 3.94 23.56
CA LEU A 942 16.01 2.88 24.40
C LEU A 942 16.88 1.61 24.42
N ARG A 943 17.85 1.46 23.51
CA ARG A 943 18.72 0.28 23.40
C ARG A 943 19.40 -0.07 24.72
N ASP A 944 19.88 0.93 25.46
CA ASP A 944 20.62 0.74 26.70
C ASP A 944 19.73 0.62 27.95
N PHE A 945 18.40 0.76 27.80
CA PHE A 945 17.42 0.72 28.89
C PHE A 945 16.36 -0.39 28.71
N PRO A 946 16.75 -1.69 28.77
CA PRO A 946 15.83 -2.81 28.60
C PRO A 946 14.73 -2.85 29.69
N GLY A 947 15.05 -2.44 30.93
CA GLY A 947 14.07 -2.37 32.02
C GLY A 947 12.89 -1.42 31.72
N LEU A 948 13.18 -0.25 31.14
CA LEU A 948 12.16 0.71 30.73
C LEU A 948 11.30 0.16 29.58
N LYS A 949 11.91 -0.49 28.58
CA LYS A 949 11.18 -1.17 27.49
C LYS A 949 10.20 -2.21 28.03
N ARG A 950 10.67 -3.03 28.98
CA ARG A 950 9.85 -4.04 29.66
C ARG A 950 8.69 -3.39 30.40
N LYS A 951 8.94 -2.29 31.12
CA LYS A 951 7.92 -1.58 31.88
C LYS A 951 6.85 -0.98 30.97
N LEU A 952 7.26 -0.30 29.88
CA LEU A 952 6.36 0.27 28.88
C LEU A 952 5.42 -0.79 28.29
N ILE A 953 5.93 -1.95 27.87
CA ILE A 953 5.08 -3.07 27.41
C ILE A 953 4.19 -3.59 28.53
N SER A 954 4.72 -3.79 29.73
CA SER A 954 3.93 -4.36 30.83
C SER A 954 2.74 -3.48 31.21
N CYS A 955 2.91 -2.17 31.18
CA CYS A 955 1.86 -1.21 31.51
C CYS A 955 0.86 -1.03 30.35
N ILE A 956 1.35 -0.98 29.11
CA ILE A 956 0.51 -0.63 27.95
C ILE A 956 -0.08 -1.87 27.28
N ALA A 957 0.70 -2.93 27.06
CA ALA A 957 0.26 -4.08 26.27
C ALA A 957 -0.44 -5.17 27.11
N LEU A 958 0.00 -5.41 28.34
CA LEU A 958 -0.49 -6.55 29.16
C LEU A 958 -1.89 -6.33 29.72
N GLU A 959 -2.30 -5.08 29.96
CA GLU A 959 -3.64 -4.74 30.43
C GLU A 959 -4.69 -4.65 29.32
N ILE A 960 -4.24 -4.34 28.09
CA ILE A 960 -5.09 -4.24 26.89
C ILE A 960 -5.27 -5.63 26.26
N CYS A 961 -4.24 -6.46 26.35
CA CYS A 961 -4.23 -7.82 25.83
C CYS A 961 -4.57 -8.83 26.94
N THR A 962 -5.81 -8.81 27.43
CA THR A 962 -6.39 -9.98 28.14
C THR A 962 -6.32 -11.25 27.26
N ASN A 963 -6.22 -11.05 25.94
CA ASN A 963 -6.00 -12.07 24.94
C ASN A 963 -4.57 -12.61 24.94
N LYS A 964 -4.44 -13.93 25.17
CA LYS A 964 -3.21 -14.74 25.05
C LYS A 964 -2.50 -14.62 23.68
N PHE A 965 -3.09 -13.95 22.70
CA PHE A 965 -2.67 -13.93 21.30
C PHE A 965 -1.75 -12.76 20.93
N ALA A 966 -1.68 -11.69 21.72
CA ALA A 966 -0.89 -10.51 21.34
C ALA A 966 0.62 -10.71 21.57
N ILE A 967 0.99 -11.43 22.64
CA ILE A 967 2.37 -11.62 23.07
C ILE A 967 2.63 -13.12 23.15
N SER A 968 3.79 -13.60 22.69
CA SER A 968 4.12 -15.02 22.78
C SER A 968 4.12 -15.53 24.23
N ASP A 969 3.75 -16.80 24.45
CA ASP A 969 3.72 -17.40 25.77
C ASP A 969 5.11 -17.40 26.45
N MET A 970 6.17 -17.52 25.66
CA MET A 970 7.56 -17.45 26.13
C MET A 970 7.93 -16.03 26.59
N TYR A 971 7.52 -14.99 25.86
CA TYR A 971 7.75 -13.61 26.26
C TYR A 971 6.87 -13.22 27.45
N ARG A 972 5.64 -13.74 27.55
CA ARG A 972 4.77 -13.53 28.72
C ARG A 972 5.39 -14.08 30.00
N LYS A 973 6.04 -15.25 29.94
CA LYS A 973 6.84 -15.79 31.06
C LYS A 973 8.01 -14.86 31.39
N TYR A 974 8.71 -14.32 30.38
CA TYR A 974 9.79 -13.35 30.59
C TYR A 974 9.31 -12.05 31.28
N LEU A 975 8.12 -11.54 30.95
CA LEU A 975 7.54 -10.35 31.58
C LEU A 975 7.19 -10.54 33.07
N GLN A 976 6.99 -11.78 33.52
CA GLN A 976 6.63 -12.09 34.92
C GLN A 976 7.85 -12.14 35.86
N PHE A 977 9.07 -12.31 35.34
CA PHE A 977 10.26 -12.36 36.19
C PHE A 977 10.69 -10.96 36.63
N SER A 978 10.64 -10.68 37.94
CA SER A 978 10.92 -9.35 38.50
C SER A 978 12.38 -8.93 38.42
N GLU A 979 13.35 -9.84 38.54
CA GLU A 979 14.78 -9.48 38.69
C GLU A 979 15.73 -10.35 37.85
N ILE A 980 16.61 -9.66 37.11
CA ILE A 980 18.00 -10.02 36.76
C ILE A 980 18.21 -11.44 36.23
N ASN A 981 17.97 -11.62 34.93
CA ASN A 981 18.85 -12.38 34.05
C ASN A 981 18.47 -12.08 32.59
N ASP A 982 18.73 -10.85 32.12
CA ASP A 982 18.66 -10.52 30.68
C ASP A 982 19.57 -11.45 29.83
N ASN A 983 20.54 -12.10 30.47
CA ASN A 983 21.41 -13.12 29.88
C ASN A 983 20.77 -14.52 29.74
N MET A 984 19.64 -14.84 30.41
CA MET A 984 18.97 -16.15 30.32
C MET A 984 17.85 -16.22 29.30
N PHE A 985 17.32 -15.12 28.76
CA PHE A 985 16.38 -15.21 27.65
C PHE A 985 17.12 -15.80 26.45
N SER A 986 16.90 -17.10 26.22
CA SER A 986 17.79 -17.92 25.44
C SER A 986 17.80 -17.48 23.97
N LYS A 987 18.98 -17.55 23.38
CA LYS A 987 19.27 -17.29 21.96
C LYS A 987 18.69 -18.39 21.06
N ASP A 988 17.62 -19.06 21.48
CA ASP A 988 17.15 -20.26 20.83
C ASP A 988 16.33 -19.88 19.59
N THR A 989 16.78 -20.39 18.44
CA THR A 989 16.07 -20.29 17.15
C THR A 989 14.63 -20.83 17.19
N SER A 990 14.21 -21.54 18.25
CA SER A 990 12.82 -21.97 18.46
C SER A 990 11.89 -20.81 18.77
N TYR A 991 12.32 -19.85 19.60
CA TYR A 991 11.51 -18.68 19.95
C TYR A 991 11.20 -17.84 18.71
N TYR A 992 12.23 -17.51 17.93
CA TYR A 992 12.06 -16.79 16.67
C TYR A 992 11.22 -17.58 15.65
N SER A 993 11.28 -18.92 15.68
CA SER A 993 10.42 -19.76 14.84
C SER A 993 8.94 -19.68 15.24
N GLU A 994 8.61 -19.61 16.53
CA GLU A 994 7.24 -19.42 17.00
C GLU A 994 6.69 -18.02 16.66
N ILE A 995 7.52 -16.98 16.79
CA ILE A 995 7.15 -15.62 16.40
C ILE A 995 6.81 -15.54 14.90
N VAL A 996 7.65 -16.12 14.05
CA VAL A 996 7.40 -16.14 12.61
C VAL A 996 6.16 -16.98 12.29
N LYS A 997 5.95 -18.13 12.96
CA LYS A 997 4.73 -18.93 12.82
C LYS A 997 3.46 -18.16 13.16
N LYS A 998 3.47 -17.31 14.19
CA LYS A 998 2.32 -16.49 14.55
C LYS A 998 1.85 -15.61 13.37
N VAL A 999 2.79 -14.96 12.68
CA VAL A 999 2.48 -14.16 11.48
C VAL A 999 2.05 -15.06 10.31
N LEU A 1000 2.67 -16.23 10.15
CA LEU A 1000 2.30 -17.18 9.09
C LEU A 1000 0.89 -17.74 9.26
N ASP A 1001 0.52 -18.14 10.47
CA ASP A 1001 -0.80 -18.68 10.79
C ASP A 1001 -1.89 -17.60 10.66
N ALA A 1002 -1.51 -16.32 10.87
CA ALA A 1002 -2.36 -15.18 10.60
C ALA A 1002 -2.58 -14.92 9.10
N ILE A 1003 -1.56 -15.10 8.26
CA ILE A 1003 -1.69 -14.95 6.80
C ILE A 1003 -2.40 -16.16 6.16
N GLU A 1004 -2.19 -17.38 6.68
CA GLU A 1004 -2.85 -18.59 6.19
C GLU A 1004 -4.27 -18.79 6.76
N ASP A 1005 -4.79 -17.84 7.57
CA ASP A 1005 -6.11 -17.88 8.23
C ASP A 1005 -6.41 -19.20 8.97
N LYS A 1006 -5.38 -19.84 9.53
CA LYS A 1006 -5.53 -21.13 10.22
C LYS A 1006 -6.07 -21.01 11.63
N ASN A 1007 -5.92 -19.84 12.25
CA ASN A 1007 -6.42 -19.58 13.59
C ASN A 1007 -7.72 -18.78 13.54
N THR A 1008 -8.82 -19.48 13.24
CA THR A 1008 -10.21 -19.00 13.34
C THR A 1008 -10.67 -18.82 14.80
N GLN A 1009 -9.77 -18.39 15.71
CA GLN A 1009 -10.02 -18.35 17.16
C GLN A 1009 -10.36 -16.96 17.71
N THR A 1010 -10.44 -15.92 16.88
CA THR A 1010 -10.68 -14.56 17.37
C THR A 1010 -12.04 -14.02 16.94
N SER A 1011 -13.00 -14.06 17.88
CA SER A 1011 -14.28 -13.32 17.84
C SER A 1011 -14.06 -11.81 18.03
N ILE A 1012 -13.05 -11.23 17.37
CA ILE A 1012 -12.70 -9.81 17.48
C ILE A 1012 -13.39 -9.05 16.34
N ASP A 1013 -14.18 -8.05 16.70
CA ASP A 1013 -14.80 -7.15 15.73
C ASP A 1013 -13.80 -6.08 15.27
N TRP A 1014 -13.20 -6.28 14.09
CA TRP A 1014 -12.19 -5.37 13.52
C TRP A 1014 -12.69 -3.93 13.33
N ARG A 1015 -14.00 -3.70 13.29
CA ARG A 1015 -14.58 -2.36 13.08
C ARG A 1015 -14.26 -1.36 14.19
N PHE A 1016 -13.97 -1.85 15.39
CA PHE A 1016 -13.76 -1.03 16.59
C PHE A 1016 -12.33 -1.13 17.14
N ASN A 1017 -11.41 -1.75 16.40
CA ASN A 1017 -10.01 -1.89 16.80
C ASN A 1017 -9.11 -0.97 15.97
N GLU A 1018 -7.90 -0.73 16.49
CA GLU A 1018 -6.91 0.13 15.81
C GLU A 1018 -6.42 -0.44 14.48
N PHE A 1019 -6.49 -1.76 14.29
CA PHE A 1019 -6.05 -2.44 13.07
C PHE A 1019 -7.23 -2.93 12.23
N PRO A 1020 -7.12 -2.89 10.89
CA PRO A 1020 -8.20 -3.30 10.00
C PRO A 1020 -8.44 -4.81 9.96
N ASN A 1021 -7.40 -5.62 10.16
CA ASN A 1021 -7.45 -7.07 9.99
C ASN A 1021 -6.45 -7.80 10.91
N TYR A 1022 -6.59 -9.13 10.95
CA TYR A 1022 -5.78 -10.00 11.81
C TYR A 1022 -4.29 -10.05 11.40
N PRO A 1023 -3.92 -10.17 10.10
CA PRO A 1023 -2.51 -10.12 9.68
C PRO A 1023 -1.78 -8.86 10.14
N THR A 1024 -2.40 -7.68 9.99
CA THR A 1024 -1.82 -6.40 10.43
C THR A 1024 -1.62 -6.39 11.94
N PHE A 1025 -2.64 -6.77 12.72
CA PHE A 1025 -2.49 -6.89 14.17
C PHE A 1025 -1.35 -7.84 14.58
N SER A 1026 -1.26 -9.02 13.94
CA SER A 1026 -0.20 -9.98 14.24
C SER A 1026 1.18 -9.45 13.87
N LEU A 1027 1.31 -8.71 12.76
CA LEU A 1027 2.57 -8.12 12.33
C LEU A 1027 3.06 -7.07 13.33
N TYR A 1028 2.23 -6.07 13.64
CA TYR A 1028 2.59 -5.01 14.57
C TYR A 1028 2.93 -5.59 15.94
N THR A 1029 2.11 -6.49 16.50
CA THR A 1029 2.40 -7.11 17.80
C THR A 1029 3.70 -7.93 17.80
N THR A 1030 4.04 -8.58 16.69
CA THR A 1030 5.33 -9.26 16.53
C THR A 1030 6.50 -8.28 16.46
N CYS A 1031 6.40 -7.20 15.68
CA CYS A 1031 7.44 -6.17 15.61
C CYS A 1031 7.64 -5.49 16.97
N MET A 1032 6.54 -5.26 17.71
CA MET A 1032 6.58 -4.78 19.10
C MET A 1032 7.41 -5.67 20.01
N GLU A 1033 7.12 -6.97 19.99
CA GLU A 1033 7.80 -7.94 20.82
C GLU A 1033 9.30 -7.98 20.51
N ILE A 1034 9.66 -7.95 19.23
CA ILE A 1034 11.05 -7.95 18.76
C ILE A 1034 11.80 -6.69 19.22
N LEU A 1035 11.20 -5.50 19.13
CA LEU A 1035 11.84 -4.23 19.52
C LEU A 1035 12.13 -4.13 21.02
N CYS A 1036 11.39 -4.87 21.83
CA CYS A 1036 11.55 -4.93 23.27
C CYS A 1036 12.42 -6.08 23.77
N LEU A 1037 13.03 -6.85 22.88
CA LEU A 1037 14.06 -7.79 23.28
C LEU A 1037 15.29 -7.02 23.81
N PRO A 1038 15.97 -7.56 24.84
CA PRO A 1038 17.21 -6.96 25.36
C PRO A 1038 18.42 -7.20 24.45
N GLN A 1039 18.26 -7.92 23.33
CA GLN A 1039 19.32 -8.28 22.40
C GLN A 1039 19.61 -7.15 21.40
N ALA A 1040 20.86 -7.05 20.95
CA ALA A 1040 21.25 -6.11 19.91
C ALA A 1040 20.55 -6.44 18.56
N PRO A 1041 20.14 -5.43 17.76
CA PRO A 1041 19.43 -5.62 16.50
C PRO A 1041 20.09 -6.65 15.55
N ALA A 1042 21.42 -6.59 15.40
CA ALA A 1042 22.17 -7.51 14.54
C ALA A 1042 22.03 -8.98 14.94
N ILE A 1043 22.03 -9.28 16.25
CA ILE A 1043 21.91 -10.66 16.75
C ILE A 1043 20.49 -11.17 16.45
N THR A 1044 19.49 -10.34 16.71
CA THR A 1044 18.08 -10.66 16.47
C THR A 1044 17.82 -10.96 15.00
N THR A 1045 18.27 -10.10 14.08
CA THR A 1045 18.07 -10.32 12.64
C THR A 1045 18.83 -11.54 12.12
N HIS A 1046 20.07 -11.78 12.59
CA HIS A 1046 20.82 -12.98 12.23
C HIS A 1046 20.08 -14.25 12.66
N ASN A 1047 19.51 -14.28 13.88
CA ASN A 1047 18.74 -15.42 14.38
C ASN A 1047 17.46 -15.65 13.57
N ILE A 1048 16.77 -14.58 13.14
CA ILE A 1048 15.58 -14.68 12.28
C ILE A 1048 15.95 -15.25 10.90
N MET A 1049 17.03 -14.76 10.28
CA MET A 1049 17.50 -15.28 8.98
C MET A 1049 17.98 -16.73 9.08
N ASP A 1050 18.62 -17.10 10.19
CA ASP A 1050 19.14 -18.45 10.42
C ASP A 1050 18.04 -19.52 10.59
N ILE A 1051 16.77 -19.13 10.79
CA ILE A 1051 15.63 -20.06 10.76
C ILE A 1051 15.61 -20.83 9.43
N ILE A 1052 15.81 -20.12 8.31
CA ILE A 1052 15.80 -20.70 6.98
C ILE A 1052 17.05 -21.57 6.79
N SER A 1053 18.23 -21.10 7.22
CA SER A 1053 19.50 -21.78 6.96
C SER A 1053 19.76 -23.00 7.86
N LYS A 1054 19.38 -22.96 9.15
CA LYS A 1054 19.76 -23.97 10.16
C LYS A 1054 18.63 -24.95 10.54
N ARG A 1055 17.34 -24.62 10.36
CA ARG A 1055 16.19 -25.44 10.82
C ARG A 1055 15.27 -25.93 9.70
N TYR A 1056 15.83 -26.35 8.56
CA TYR A 1056 15.06 -26.97 7.46
C TYR A 1056 14.15 -28.13 7.88
N GLY A 1057 14.55 -28.92 8.89
CA GLY A 1057 13.79 -30.10 9.32
C GLY A 1057 12.41 -29.80 9.92
N ASN A 1058 12.16 -28.57 10.39
CA ASN A 1058 10.90 -28.20 11.04
C ASN A 1058 9.93 -27.45 10.10
N ILE A 1059 10.36 -27.10 8.89
CA ILE A 1059 9.54 -26.41 7.89
C ILE A 1059 8.96 -27.46 6.95
N PRO A 1060 7.63 -27.55 6.79
CA PRO A 1060 7.04 -28.52 5.87
C PRO A 1060 7.51 -28.28 4.42
N PRO A 1061 7.87 -29.34 3.67
CA PRO A 1061 8.36 -29.20 2.31
C PRO A 1061 7.32 -28.49 1.44
N GLY A 1062 7.76 -27.51 0.67
CA GLY A 1062 6.91 -26.69 -0.20
C GLY A 1062 6.38 -25.39 0.44
N LYS A 1063 6.47 -25.19 1.76
CA LYS A 1063 6.01 -23.95 2.44
C LYS A 1063 7.09 -22.91 2.71
N ILE A 1064 8.32 -23.13 2.26
CA ILE A 1064 9.43 -22.21 2.54
C ILE A 1064 9.19 -20.78 2.04
N HIS A 1065 8.44 -20.63 0.94
CA HIS A 1065 8.10 -19.32 0.40
C HIS A 1065 7.22 -18.49 1.35
N THR A 1066 6.33 -19.11 2.12
CA THR A 1066 5.50 -18.38 3.09
C THR A 1066 6.36 -17.89 4.26
N TRP A 1067 7.28 -18.72 4.75
CA TRP A 1067 8.26 -18.33 5.78
C TRP A 1067 9.15 -17.18 5.35
N ILE A 1068 9.66 -17.22 4.11
CA ILE A 1068 10.44 -16.11 3.53
C ILE A 1068 9.58 -14.84 3.44
N ASN A 1069 8.31 -14.96 3.05
CA ASN A 1069 7.38 -13.83 3.03
C ASN A 1069 7.21 -13.19 4.42
N ALA A 1070 6.94 -13.99 5.45
CA ALA A 1070 6.75 -13.49 6.81
C ALA A 1070 8.05 -12.85 7.38
N ILE A 1071 9.21 -13.44 7.11
CA ILE A 1071 10.50 -12.86 7.51
C ILE A 1071 10.73 -11.52 6.80
N GLY A 1072 10.46 -11.45 5.49
CA GLY A 1072 10.54 -10.22 4.70
C GLY A 1072 9.65 -9.12 5.26
N LEU A 1073 8.39 -9.46 5.58
CA LEU A 1073 7.43 -8.54 6.22
C LEU A 1073 7.94 -8.03 7.56
N ILE A 1074 8.36 -8.93 8.46
CA ILE A 1074 8.82 -8.54 9.81
C ILE A 1074 10.03 -7.61 9.71
N ILE A 1075 11.05 -7.96 8.92
CA ILE A 1075 12.27 -7.16 8.81
C ILE A 1075 12.00 -5.80 8.16
N ALA A 1076 11.12 -5.72 7.16
CA ALA A 1076 10.78 -4.46 6.50
C ALA A 1076 10.06 -3.47 7.44
N HIS A 1077 9.35 -3.96 8.46
CA HIS A 1077 8.66 -3.15 9.47
C HIS A 1077 9.52 -2.91 10.73
N LEU A 1078 10.82 -3.21 10.70
CA LEU A 1078 11.75 -2.87 11.78
C LEU A 1078 12.63 -1.67 11.41
N PRO A 1079 13.21 -0.96 12.40
CA PRO A 1079 14.10 0.16 12.18
C PRO A 1079 15.31 -0.17 11.30
N GLU A 1080 15.96 0.88 10.78
CA GLU A 1080 17.15 0.78 9.94
C GLU A 1080 18.26 -0.09 10.53
N SER A 1081 18.45 -0.06 11.84
CA SER A 1081 19.42 -0.90 12.55
C SER A 1081 19.18 -2.41 12.39
N TYR A 1082 17.95 -2.83 12.09
CA TYR A 1082 17.60 -4.23 11.84
C TYR A 1082 17.77 -4.60 10.38
N PHE A 1083 17.14 -3.90 9.43
CA PHE A 1083 17.23 -4.32 8.02
C PHE A 1083 18.61 -4.09 7.40
N MET A 1084 19.40 -3.12 7.90
CA MET A 1084 20.78 -2.92 7.43
C MET A 1084 21.68 -4.13 7.69
N THR A 1085 21.37 -4.95 8.70
CA THR A 1085 22.14 -6.16 9.00
C THR A 1085 21.96 -7.25 7.92
N VAL A 1086 20.83 -7.25 7.19
CA VAL A 1086 20.64 -8.10 6.00
C VAL A 1086 21.61 -7.68 4.90
N PHE A 1087 21.81 -6.38 4.72
CA PHE A 1087 22.78 -5.84 3.78
C PHE A 1087 24.23 -6.09 4.24
N GLU A 1088 24.53 -6.00 5.55
CA GLU A 1088 25.84 -6.39 6.09
C GLU A 1088 26.16 -7.86 5.81
N ARG A 1089 25.21 -8.78 5.99
CA ARG A 1089 25.37 -10.19 5.62
C ARG A 1089 25.59 -10.38 4.12
N THR A 1090 24.96 -9.54 3.28
CA THR A 1090 25.24 -9.49 1.82
C THR A 1090 26.70 -9.11 1.56
N ARG A 1091 27.22 -8.11 2.28
CA ARG A 1091 28.62 -7.68 2.21
C ARG A 1091 29.59 -8.78 2.69
N GLU A 1092 29.24 -9.53 3.74
CA GLU A 1092 30.02 -10.68 4.20
C GLU A 1092 30.08 -11.79 3.16
N LEU A 1093 28.93 -12.13 2.54
CA LEU A 1093 28.83 -13.13 1.49
C LEU A 1093 29.65 -12.75 0.25
N LEU A 1094 29.59 -11.49 -0.19
CA LEU A 1094 30.39 -10.98 -1.31
C LEU A 1094 31.90 -11.02 -1.00
N ASN A 1095 32.29 -10.81 0.26
CA ASN A 1095 33.69 -10.88 0.68
C ASN A 1095 34.22 -12.29 0.93
N SER A 1096 33.33 -13.28 1.02
CA SER A 1096 33.68 -14.67 1.27
C SER A 1096 34.65 -15.22 0.20
N LYS A 1097 35.56 -16.10 0.64
CA LYS A 1097 36.49 -16.78 -0.27
C LYS A 1097 35.76 -17.61 -1.33
N LYS A 1098 34.58 -18.13 -1.01
CA LYS A 1098 33.70 -18.90 -1.92
C LYS A 1098 33.32 -18.11 -3.18
N MET A 1099 33.01 -16.82 -3.03
CA MET A 1099 32.61 -15.92 -4.13
C MET A 1099 33.77 -15.37 -4.96
N LYS A 1100 34.96 -15.22 -4.36
CA LYS A 1100 36.15 -14.69 -5.04
C LYS A 1100 36.83 -15.73 -5.92
N ASP A 1101 36.96 -16.97 -5.43
CA ASP A 1101 37.70 -18.04 -6.12
C ASP A 1101 36.80 -19.01 -6.91
N TRP A 1102 35.47 -18.86 -6.81
CA TRP A 1102 34.40 -19.72 -7.38
C TRP A 1102 34.84 -21.15 -7.73
N LYS A 1103 34.99 -22.00 -6.71
CA LYS A 1103 35.42 -23.40 -6.87
C LYS A 1103 34.29 -24.38 -7.20
N TYR A 1104 33.06 -23.89 -7.40
CA TYR A 1104 31.91 -24.73 -7.70
C TYR A 1104 31.93 -25.19 -9.17
N LYS A 1105 31.55 -26.45 -9.41
CA LYS A 1105 31.46 -27.01 -10.78
C LYS A 1105 30.29 -26.44 -11.60
N GLN A 1106 29.29 -25.88 -10.93
CA GLN A 1106 28.08 -25.37 -11.57
C GLN A 1106 28.17 -23.87 -11.82
N SER A 1107 27.43 -23.41 -12.82
CA SER A 1107 27.32 -21.98 -13.12
C SER A 1107 26.65 -21.21 -11.97
N PRO A 1108 26.98 -19.91 -11.80
CA PRO A 1108 26.32 -19.04 -10.84
C PRO A 1108 24.80 -19.02 -11.00
N PHE A 1109 24.29 -19.01 -12.24
CA PHE A 1109 22.86 -18.99 -12.52
C PHE A 1109 22.13 -20.21 -11.96
N VAL A 1110 22.74 -21.40 -12.01
CA VAL A 1110 22.21 -22.62 -11.37
C VAL A 1110 22.27 -22.49 -9.85
N MET A 1111 23.37 -21.98 -9.30
CA MET A 1111 23.53 -21.77 -7.86
C MET A 1111 22.65 -20.66 -7.28
N PHE A 1112 22.04 -19.82 -8.13
CA PHE A 1112 21.11 -18.76 -7.71
C PHE A 1112 19.64 -19.11 -8.01
N ASP A 1113 19.38 -20.21 -8.71
CA ASP A 1113 18.00 -20.68 -8.93
C ASP A 1113 17.54 -21.55 -7.77
N PHE A 1114 16.47 -21.11 -7.12
CA PHE A 1114 15.91 -21.78 -5.96
C PHE A 1114 15.43 -23.19 -6.28
N LYS A 1115 14.75 -23.38 -7.41
CA LYS A 1115 14.12 -24.67 -7.71
C LYS A 1115 15.18 -25.74 -7.98
N THR A 1116 16.20 -25.42 -8.78
CA THR A 1116 17.29 -26.35 -9.08
C THR A 1116 18.12 -26.67 -7.85
N VAL A 1117 18.55 -25.67 -7.06
CA VAL A 1117 19.37 -25.89 -5.84
C VAL A 1117 18.68 -26.80 -4.83
N TYR A 1118 17.37 -26.63 -4.63
CA TYR A 1118 16.63 -27.45 -3.68
C TYR A 1118 16.40 -28.87 -4.19
N ASN A 1119 16.06 -29.02 -5.46
CA ASN A 1119 15.85 -30.34 -6.07
C ASN A 1119 17.16 -31.14 -6.16
N SER A 1120 18.29 -30.46 -6.34
CA SER A 1120 19.62 -31.08 -6.46
C SER A 1120 20.43 -31.08 -5.17
N MET A 1121 19.85 -30.61 -4.05
CA MET A 1121 20.46 -30.56 -2.72
C MET A 1121 21.85 -29.88 -2.68
N LEU A 1122 22.01 -28.79 -3.43
CA LEU A 1122 23.25 -28.00 -3.49
C LEU A 1122 23.40 -27.06 -2.28
N ASP A 1123 24.52 -26.34 -2.21
CA ASP A 1123 24.77 -25.33 -1.18
C ASP A 1123 23.69 -24.23 -1.24
N LYS A 1124 22.92 -24.09 -0.15
CA LYS A 1124 21.71 -23.25 -0.10
C LYS A 1124 22.01 -21.83 0.39
N GLU A 1125 23.22 -21.56 0.86
CA GLU A 1125 23.59 -20.31 1.52
C GLU A 1125 23.29 -19.08 0.65
N PHE A 1126 23.69 -19.10 -0.63
CA PHE A 1126 23.51 -17.98 -1.56
C PHE A 1126 22.05 -17.75 -1.95
N VAL A 1127 21.34 -18.82 -2.27
CA VAL A 1127 19.93 -18.78 -2.70
C VAL A 1127 19.03 -18.32 -1.56
N ASN A 1128 19.22 -18.83 -0.36
CA ASN A 1128 18.39 -18.48 0.80
C ASN A 1128 18.54 -17.02 1.14
N HIS A 1129 19.78 -16.53 1.19
CA HIS A 1129 20.05 -15.13 1.43
C HIS A 1129 19.44 -14.26 0.33
N LEU A 1130 19.62 -14.64 -0.94
CA LEU A 1130 19.03 -13.92 -2.07
C LEU A 1130 17.50 -13.86 -1.99
N ALA A 1131 16.84 -14.97 -1.64
CA ALA A 1131 15.38 -15.02 -1.50
C ALA A 1131 14.87 -14.16 -0.33
N VAL A 1132 15.59 -14.11 0.80
CA VAL A 1132 15.27 -13.21 1.92
C VAL A 1132 15.46 -11.75 1.53
N VAL A 1133 16.58 -11.41 0.88
CA VAL A 1133 16.83 -10.05 0.38
C VAL A 1133 15.73 -9.61 -0.58
N HIS A 1134 15.31 -10.48 -1.50
CA HIS A 1134 14.22 -10.20 -2.41
C HIS A 1134 12.89 -9.95 -1.69
N ALA A 1135 12.54 -10.77 -0.69
CA ALA A 1135 11.33 -10.57 0.09
C ALA A 1135 11.36 -9.28 0.92
N VAL A 1136 12.51 -8.95 1.51
CA VAL A 1136 12.71 -7.72 2.29
C VAL A 1136 12.56 -6.48 1.41
N ILE A 1137 13.28 -6.42 0.27
CA ILE A 1137 13.19 -5.27 -0.64
C ILE A 1137 11.80 -5.16 -1.28
N GLN A 1138 11.11 -6.27 -1.52
CA GLN A 1138 9.74 -6.25 -2.04
C GLN A 1138 8.75 -5.57 -1.06
N HIS A 1139 8.95 -5.76 0.26
CA HIS A 1139 8.11 -5.18 1.31
C HIS A 1139 8.59 -3.82 1.83
N PHE A 1140 9.70 -3.29 1.30
CA PHE A 1140 10.18 -1.97 1.70
C PHE A 1140 9.20 -0.85 1.37
N ASN A 1141 9.32 0.27 2.08
CA ASN A 1141 8.68 1.54 1.75
C ASN A 1141 9.56 2.37 0.80
N ILE A 1142 9.00 3.40 0.16
CA ILE A 1142 9.75 4.26 -0.79
C ILE A 1142 11.06 4.82 -0.18
N GLY A 1143 11.02 5.29 1.07
CA GLY A 1143 12.21 5.82 1.75
C GLY A 1143 13.26 4.76 2.09
N GLN A 1144 12.84 3.50 2.35
CA GLN A 1144 13.79 2.41 2.57
C GLN A 1144 14.51 2.01 1.26
N ILE A 1145 13.85 2.18 0.11
CA ILE A 1145 14.48 1.95 -1.20
C ILE A 1145 15.53 3.01 -1.53
N SER A 1146 15.32 4.27 -1.13
CA SER A 1146 16.36 5.29 -1.36
C SER A 1146 17.62 5.02 -0.55
N VAL A 1147 17.50 4.47 0.68
CA VAL A 1147 18.64 3.93 1.45
C VAL A 1147 19.37 2.82 0.69
N LEU A 1148 18.64 1.91 0.02
CA LEU A 1148 19.24 0.85 -0.79
C LEU A 1148 20.11 1.43 -1.93
N ILE A 1149 19.67 2.47 -2.62
CA ILE A 1149 20.44 3.11 -3.71
C ILE A 1149 21.74 3.72 -3.16
N GLU A 1150 21.68 4.39 -2.02
CA GLU A 1150 22.86 4.97 -1.38
C GLU A 1150 23.84 3.87 -0.91
N TYR A 1151 23.31 2.77 -0.36
CA TYR A 1151 24.09 1.61 0.04
C TYR A 1151 24.80 0.95 -1.16
N ILE A 1152 24.11 0.80 -2.30
CA ILE A 1152 24.70 0.25 -3.52
C ILE A 1152 25.89 1.11 -3.96
N ASN A 1153 25.70 2.43 -4.01
CA ASN A 1153 26.72 3.39 -4.44
C ASN A 1153 27.94 3.43 -3.52
N LYS A 1154 27.72 3.52 -2.20
CA LYS A 1154 28.79 3.74 -1.22
C LYS A 1154 29.47 2.45 -0.75
N VAL A 1155 28.72 1.35 -0.65
CA VAL A 1155 29.20 0.12 0.00
C VAL A 1155 29.38 -1.02 -1.00
N LEU A 1156 28.42 -1.29 -1.88
CA LEU A 1156 28.51 -2.44 -2.80
C LEU A 1156 29.48 -2.18 -3.96
N LYS A 1157 29.41 -1.02 -4.61
CA LYS A 1157 30.30 -0.64 -5.72
C LYS A 1157 31.78 -0.94 -5.46
N PRO A 1158 32.41 -0.52 -4.34
CA PRO A 1158 33.84 -0.77 -4.09
C PRO A 1158 34.19 -2.24 -3.79
N LEU A 1159 33.20 -3.10 -3.49
CA LEU A 1159 33.43 -4.51 -3.15
C LEU A 1159 33.49 -5.43 -4.38
N ILE A 1160 32.92 -5.01 -5.50
CA ILE A 1160 32.77 -5.84 -6.69
C ILE A 1160 34.08 -5.82 -7.48
N LYS A 1161 34.76 -6.97 -7.53
CA LYS A 1161 36.01 -7.17 -8.29
C LYS A 1161 35.93 -8.37 -9.23
N THR A 1162 35.02 -9.31 -8.96
CA THR A 1162 34.85 -10.51 -9.78
C THR A 1162 33.53 -10.48 -10.53
N GLU A 1163 33.50 -11.22 -11.64
CA GLU A 1163 32.32 -11.42 -12.48
C GLU A 1163 31.15 -12.05 -11.70
N TYR A 1164 31.44 -13.01 -10.82
CA TYR A 1164 30.43 -13.68 -10.00
C TYR A 1164 29.75 -12.73 -9.01
N GLN A 1165 30.52 -11.82 -8.41
CA GLN A 1165 29.99 -10.79 -7.52
C GLN A 1165 29.08 -9.82 -8.28
N MET A 1166 29.45 -9.43 -9.51
CA MET A 1166 28.60 -8.59 -10.35
C MET A 1166 27.28 -9.28 -10.67
N ILE A 1167 27.31 -10.56 -11.09
CA ILE A 1167 26.08 -11.33 -11.39
C ILE A 1167 25.18 -11.42 -10.15
N TYR A 1168 25.75 -11.68 -8.96
CA TYR A 1168 24.97 -11.74 -7.73
C TYR A 1168 24.32 -10.39 -7.38
N VAL A 1169 25.05 -9.28 -7.55
CA VAL A 1169 24.51 -7.93 -7.35
C VAL A 1169 23.43 -7.59 -8.38
N CYS A 1170 23.59 -8.03 -9.64
CA CYS A 1170 22.55 -7.90 -10.66
C CYS A 1170 21.28 -8.64 -10.23
N HIS A 1171 21.39 -9.87 -9.70
CA HIS A 1171 20.22 -10.59 -9.18
C HIS A 1171 19.52 -9.85 -8.03
N ILE A 1172 20.26 -9.15 -7.16
CA ILE A 1172 19.66 -8.37 -6.06
C ILE A 1172 18.92 -7.12 -6.57
N ILE A 1173 19.50 -6.37 -7.50
CA ILE A 1173 19.03 -5.02 -7.85
C ILE A 1173 18.06 -5.03 -9.03
N CYS A 1174 18.39 -5.79 -10.08
CA CYS A 1174 17.67 -5.73 -11.36
C CYS A 1174 16.18 -6.07 -11.27
N PRO A 1175 15.72 -6.99 -10.39
CA PRO A 1175 14.29 -7.29 -10.26
C PRO A 1175 13.44 -6.09 -9.80
N PHE A 1176 14.06 -5.10 -9.13
CA PHE A 1176 13.36 -3.94 -8.56
C PHE A 1176 13.40 -2.70 -9.46
N LEU A 1177 13.97 -2.78 -10.66
CA LEU A 1177 14.12 -1.62 -11.55
C LEU A 1177 12.78 -1.01 -12.00
N SER A 1178 11.76 -1.83 -12.25
CA SER A 1178 10.41 -1.37 -12.60
C SER A 1178 9.78 -0.58 -11.45
N ARG A 1179 10.02 -1.01 -10.21
CA ARG A 1179 9.60 -0.32 -9.01
C ARG A 1179 10.36 0.99 -8.82
N LEU A 1180 11.68 0.94 -8.98
CA LEU A 1180 12.57 2.09 -8.89
C LEU A 1180 12.21 3.18 -9.91
N GLU A 1181 11.88 2.83 -11.14
CA GLU A 1181 11.45 3.80 -12.16
C GLU A 1181 10.16 4.54 -11.76
N ALA A 1182 9.20 3.82 -11.17
CA ALA A 1182 7.92 4.39 -10.81
C ALA A 1182 7.99 5.24 -9.53
N GLU A 1183 8.86 4.89 -8.58
CA GLU A 1183 8.98 5.55 -7.28
C GLU A 1183 10.11 6.60 -7.24
N VAL A 1184 11.25 6.32 -7.87
CA VAL A 1184 12.45 7.18 -7.91
C VAL A 1184 13.00 7.21 -9.36
N PRO A 1185 12.45 8.05 -10.26
CA PRO A 1185 12.69 7.94 -11.71
C PRO A 1185 14.16 8.11 -12.16
N ARG A 1186 15.02 8.70 -11.32
CA ARG A 1186 16.47 8.81 -11.58
C ARG A 1186 17.26 7.54 -11.20
N ALA A 1187 16.74 6.70 -10.31
CA ALA A 1187 17.48 5.55 -9.78
C ALA A 1187 17.90 4.53 -10.84
N PRO A 1188 17.08 4.16 -11.85
CA PRO A 1188 17.51 3.25 -12.91
C PRO A 1188 18.70 3.78 -13.72
N MET A 1189 18.82 5.11 -13.87
CA MET A 1189 19.93 5.75 -14.56
C MET A 1189 21.23 5.58 -13.76
N ASP A 1190 21.18 5.95 -12.47
CA ASP A 1190 22.32 5.85 -11.56
C ASP A 1190 22.81 4.39 -11.45
N ILE A 1191 21.88 3.44 -11.27
CA ILE A 1191 22.21 2.00 -11.20
C ILE A 1191 22.87 1.53 -12.50
N THR A 1192 22.38 1.97 -13.65
CA THR A 1192 22.97 1.53 -14.91
C THR A 1192 24.38 2.07 -15.10
N LEU A 1193 24.64 3.32 -14.73
CA LEU A 1193 26.00 3.86 -14.72
C LEU A 1193 26.93 3.05 -13.80
N ILE A 1194 26.49 2.72 -12.58
CA ILE A 1194 27.24 1.87 -11.66
C ILE A 1194 27.58 0.53 -12.30
N LEU A 1195 26.63 -0.11 -12.98
CA LEU A 1195 26.86 -1.40 -13.65
C LEU A 1195 27.92 -1.30 -14.76
N TYR A 1196 27.93 -0.21 -15.53
CA TYR A 1196 28.97 0.04 -16.55
C TYR A 1196 30.34 0.31 -15.93
N GLU A 1197 30.41 1.12 -14.87
CA GLU A 1197 31.67 1.39 -14.16
C GLU A 1197 32.25 0.14 -13.50
N VAL A 1198 31.40 -0.70 -12.91
CA VAL A 1198 31.80 -1.99 -12.33
C VAL A 1198 32.29 -2.94 -13.42
N LEU A 1199 31.64 -2.95 -14.59
CA LEU A 1199 32.09 -3.76 -15.73
C LEU A 1199 33.48 -3.32 -16.22
N GLU A 1200 33.75 -2.00 -16.29
CA GLU A 1200 35.07 -1.45 -16.61
C GLU A 1200 36.13 -1.90 -15.60
N GLN A 1201 35.82 -1.86 -14.30
CA GLN A 1201 36.74 -2.29 -13.25
C GLN A 1201 37.08 -3.78 -13.33
N ILE A 1202 36.08 -4.63 -13.63
CA ILE A 1202 36.30 -6.08 -13.74
C ILE A 1202 37.14 -6.40 -14.98
N ASP A 1203 36.82 -5.80 -16.13
CA ASP A 1203 37.51 -6.04 -17.40
C ASP A 1203 38.98 -5.59 -17.32
N THR A 1204 39.26 -4.40 -16.77
CA THR A 1204 40.64 -3.90 -16.58
C THR A 1204 41.47 -4.71 -15.59
N SER A 1205 40.83 -5.36 -14.61
CA SER A 1205 41.51 -6.19 -13.61
C SER A 1205 41.92 -7.59 -14.12
N LYS A 1206 41.24 -8.10 -15.16
CA LYS A 1206 41.37 -9.49 -15.65
C LYS A 1206 42.09 -9.59 -17.01
N ASN A 1207 43.17 -8.84 -17.22
CA ASN A 1207 43.87 -8.71 -18.51
C ASN A 1207 44.28 -10.03 -19.23
N GLU A 1208 44.19 -11.22 -18.61
CA GLU A 1208 44.57 -12.51 -19.25
C GLU A 1208 43.49 -13.61 -19.25
N ASN A 1209 42.41 -13.51 -18.44
CA ASN A 1209 41.33 -14.52 -18.39
C ASN A 1209 40.00 -13.93 -18.88
N SER A 1210 39.51 -14.41 -20.03
CA SER A 1210 38.27 -13.93 -20.64
C SER A 1210 37.06 -14.11 -19.72
N LEU A 1211 36.21 -13.08 -19.63
CA LEU A 1211 34.87 -13.16 -19.02
C LEU A 1211 34.07 -14.34 -19.61
N VAL A 1212 33.52 -15.19 -18.74
CA VAL A 1212 32.83 -16.43 -19.16
C VAL A 1212 31.37 -16.17 -19.52
N TYR A 1213 30.72 -15.25 -18.80
CA TYR A 1213 29.30 -14.89 -18.90
C TYR A 1213 29.11 -13.49 -19.49
N LEU A 1214 29.87 -13.18 -20.53
CA LEU A 1214 29.80 -11.90 -21.24
C LEU A 1214 28.40 -11.66 -21.85
N ASP A 1215 27.78 -12.72 -22.37
CA ASP A 1215 26.53 -12.64 -23.13
C ASP A 1215 25.33 -12.26 -22.24
N PRO A 1216 25.07 -12.94 -21.10
CA PRO A 1216 24.00 -12.53 -20.17
C PRO A 1216 24.17 -11.09 -19.65
N ILE A 1217 25.41 -10.64 -19.42
CA ILE A 1217 25.68 -9.28 -18.94
C ILE A 1217 25.34 -8.26 -20.04
N CYS A 1218 25.78 -8.50 -21.28
CA CYS A 1218 25.46 -7.61 -22.39
C CYS A 1218 23.96 -7.57 -22.69
N ASP A 1219 23.29 -8.72 -22.66
CA ASP A 1219 21.85 -8.83 -22.91
C ASP A 1219 21.03 -8.08 -21.83
N LEU A 1220 21.47 -8.14 -20.57
CA LEU A 1220 20.90 -7.33 -19.49
C LEU A 1220 21.09 -5.82 -19.76
N LEU A 1221 22.28 -5.38 -20.17
CA LEU A 1221 22.54 -3.97 -20.49
C LEU A 1221 21.68 -3.47 -21.67
N TYR A 1222 21.42 -4.31 -22.68
CA TYR A 1222 20.47 -3.99 -23.74
C TYR A 1222 19.04 -3.89 -23.22
N HIS A 1223 18.62 -4.79 -22.33
CA HIS A 1223 17.32 -4.69 -21.67
C HIS A 1223 17.17 -3.35 -20.92
N LEU A 1224 18.18 -2.94 -20.15
CA LEU A 1224 18.20 -1.67 -19.43
C LEU A 1224 18.07 -0.46 -20.36
N LYS A 1225 18.83 -0.48 -21.47
CA LYS A 1225 18.76 0.57 -22.49
C LYS A 1225 17.35 0.70 -23.07
N TYR A 1226 16.75 -0.40 -23.54
CA TYR A 1226 15.49 -0.32 -24.29
C TYR A 1226 14.24 -0.16 -23.41
N MET A 1227 14.28 -0.60 -22.15
CA MET A 1227 13.10 -0.59 -21.26
C MET A 1227 13.07 0.58 -20.26
N TYR A 1228 14.22 1.17 -19.93
CA TYR A 1228 14.32 2.16 -18.85
C TYR A 1228 14.99 3.48 -19.28
N ILE A 1229 16.16 3.43 -19.95
CA ILE A 1229 17.02 4.62 -20.13
C ILE A 1229 16.80 5.33 -21.47
N GLY A 1230 16.57 4.56 -22.53
CA GLY A 1230 16.60 5.06 -23.91
C GLY A 1230 17.98 5.62 -24.28
N ASP A 1231 18.01 6.89 -24.67
CA ASP A 1231 19.23 7.60 -25.13
C ASP A 1231 19.80 8.59 -24.10
N MET A 1232 19.22 8.68 -22.89
CA MET A 1232 19.55 9.73 -21.90
C MET A 1232 21.01 9.70 -21.41
N LEU A 1233 21.62 8.52 -21.25
CA LEU A 1233 22.98 8.33 -20.71
C LEU A 1233 24.05 8.04 -21.78
N LYS A 1234 23.74 8.32 -23.06
CA LYS A 1234 24.57 7.84 -24.18
C LYS A 1234 26.02 8.35 -24.12
N THR A 1235 26.25 9.61 -23.77
CA THR A 1235 27.58 10.23 -23.76
C THR A 1235 28.49 9.62 -22.69
N GLU A 1236 27.98 9.49 -21.46
CA GLU A 1236 28.70 8.92 -20.32
C GLU A 1236 29.05 7.45 -20.57
N ILE A 1237 28.06 6.66 -21.01
CA ILE A 1237 28.25 5.23 -21.35
C ILE A 1237 29.25 5.07 -22.51
N GLU A 1238 29.27 5.97 -23.50
CA GLU A 1238 30.23 5.89 -24.61
C GLU A 1238 31.68 6.03 -24.15
N THR A 1239 31.94 6.90 -23.16
CA THR A 1239 33.28 7.04 -22.60
C THR A 1239 33.76 5.77 -21.90
N ILE A 1240 32.85 5.08 -21.21
CA ILE A 1240 33.14 3.82 -20.52
C ILE A 1240 33.36 2.70 -21.55
N ILE A 1241 32.47 2.56 -22.55
CA ILE A 1241 32.56 1.52 -23.59
C ILE A 1241 33.88 1.60 -24.36
N LYS A 1242 34.41 2.80 -24.63
CA LYS A 1242 35.69 2.98 -25.34
C LYS A 1242 36.88 2.34 -24.61
N LYS A 1243 36.81 2.22 -23.28
CA LYS A 1243 37.86 1.64 -22.45
C LYS A 1243 37.76 0.13 -22.28
N LEU A 1244 36.62 -0.46 -22.65
CA LEU A 1244 36.39 -1.90 -22.54
C LEU A 1244 37.20 -2.70 -23.58
N SER A 1245 37.40 -3.97 -23.29
CA SER A 1245 38.05 -4.94 -24.17
C SER A 1245 37.35 -5.05 -25.53
N PRO A 1246 38.08 -5.39 -26.61
CA PRO A 1246 37.52 -5.45 -27.96
C PRO A 1246 36.30 -6.37 -28.09
N ARG A 1247 36.26 -7.49 -27.36
CA ARG A 1247 35.13 -8.44 -27.37
C ARG A 1247 33.85 -7.82 -26.79
N LEU A 1248 33.97 -7.12 -25.66
CA LEU A 1248 32.84 -6.37 -25.07
C LEU A 1248 32.38 -5.23 -25.98
N ARG A 1249 33.31 -4.49 -26.59
CA ARG A 1249 32.98 -3.43 -27.57
C ARG A 1249 32.21 -3.97 -28.76
N MET A 1250 32.56 -5.17 -29.25
CA MET A 1250 31.84 -5.84 -30.32
C MET A 1250 30.41 -6.21 -29.90
N ARG A 1251 30.20 -6.78 -28.72
CA ARG A 1251 28.85 -7.15 -28.25
C ARG A 1251 27.98 -5.93 -27.88
N LEU A 1252 28.57 -4.85 -27.35
CA LEU A 1252 27.89 -3.60 -26.98
C LEU A 1252 27.84 -2.57 -28.13
N ARG A 1253 28.20 -2.97 -29.36
CA ARG A 1253 28.29 -2.11 -30.56
C ARG A 1253 27.04 -1.28 -30.84
N PHE A 1254 25.86 -1.75 -30.43
CA PHE A 1254 24.59 -1.08 -30.73
C PHE A 1254 24.08 -0.18 -29.58
N ILE A 1255 24.80 -0.14 -28.46
CA ILE A 1255 24.46 0.72 -27.32
C ILE A 1255 24.82 2.17 -27.63
N THR A 1256 26.01 2.41 -28.12
CA THR A 1256 26.46 3.68 -28.67
C THR A 1256 26.64 3.46 -30.17
N ARG A 1257 26.23 4.40 -31.04
CA ARG A 1257 26.45 4.26 -32.49
C ARG A 1257 27.94 4.47 -32.81
N LEU A 1258 28.82 3.72 -32.15
CA LEU A 1258 30.24 3.71 -32.47
C LEU A 1258 30.36 3.08 -33.84
N ASN A 1259 30.72 3.91 -34.82
CA ASN A 1259 31.35 3.44 -36.04
C ASN A 1259 32.71 2.87 -35.63
N VAL A 1260 32.73 1.63 -35.12
CA VAL A 1260 33.96 0.87 -35.03
C VAL A 1260 34.39 0.72 -36.48
N VAL A 1261 35.37 1.52 -36.88
CA VAL A 1261 36.10 1.33 -38.13
C VAL A 1261 36.58 -0.11 -38.13
N ASN A 1262 36.23 -0.84 -39.19
CA ASN A 1262 36.55 -2.24 -39.39
C ASN A 1262 38.08 -2.45 -39.39
N GLU A 1263 38.71 -2.63 -38.23
CA GLU A 1263 40.14 -3.04 -38.18
C GLU A 1263 40.31 -4.57 -38.12
N ASN A 1264 39.24 -5.36 -37.92
CA ASN A 1264 39.36 -6.83 -37.74
C ASN A 1264 38.83 -7.69 -38.90
N ILE A 1265 38.50 -7.12 -40.07
CA ILE A 1265 38.15 -7.94 -41.25
C ILE A 1265 39.40 -8.62 -41.87
N CYS A 1266 40.62 -8.28 -41.46
CA CYS A 1266 41.83 -8.91 -41.98
C CYS A 1266 42.18 -10.31 -41.42
N ILE A 1267 41.40 -10.91 -40.51
CA ILE A 1267 41.80 -12.19 -39.87
C ILE A 1267 40.97 -13.42 -40.34
N GLN A 1268 39.84 -13.25 -41.03
CA GLN A 1268 39.02 -14.40 -41.46
C GLN A 1268 39.27 -14.91 -42.90
N THR A 1269 40.35 -14.49 -43.57
CA THR A 1269 40.77 -15.10 -44.86
C THR A 1269 41.81 -16.21 -44.72
N LYS A 1270 42.00 -16.77 -43.52
CA LYS A 1270 42.73 -18.02 -43.32
C LYS A 1270 41.98 -18.92 -42.32
N PHE A 1271 40.94 -19.58 -42.79
CA PHE A 1271 40.67 -21.01 -42.54
C PHE A 1271 39.69 -21.53 -43.60
#